data_AF-A0A7Y9QZA9-F1
#
_entry.id   AF-A0A7Y9QZA9-F1
#
_cell.length_a   1.000
_cell.length_b   1.000
_cell.length_c   1.000
_cell.angle_alpha   90.00
_cell.angle_beta   90.00
_cell.angle_gamma   90.00
#
_symmetry.space_group_name_H-M   'P 1'
#
loop_
_entity.id
_entity.type
_entity.pdbx_description
1 polymer ?
#
loop_
_entity_poly.entity_id
_entity_poly.type
_entity_poly.pdbx_seq_one_letter_code
_entity_poly.pdbx_strand_id
1 'polypeptide(L)'
;MALVANIASWSQADYRSATAPQITSLTTAQVSSMAHADWLLPAAIAGFTAGQIPFITTGWNWMGAAWLNALSPAAFAAIPATATAGAVKFSSTALAGLDATHAAALTTGQLAVLGSPQSLSATAVSALSAAQLAAIPAAKWGSMGAAWLNAVPPALFATLAGTSVAKFSNAAVAGLDLPHVAALTTTQMAAMANPQSLSLAAVATLTPAQASAITTDLYWMSASWLNALSPATFAALTPAQTARIFQPAMSGLDAAHVSVLTGAQLKTMWCLDALNPAAIAALSATQVAALSVDFWYWAKPAWINSMSVGTFASLSAPAIAKMTSATVGGLDLAHVLALTPTQLDAMAVGGLTTASVAALTAAQLTGMGAATWNRFSAAQLNAIPLASFSTIPAASVFKFSSAAVTGLDVPHVQALTTTQMASLQFVEKLGPAATAALTATQMAAYTSSLGAATSAWLNTLSPSAFAAISTTGINQLSSTAVASLDVAHTQAITTDQINSLALASLGTASIGALSAAQLGALTASKFGSLTGAWINATDVAAFKSITPAALAGVSGDAYANIDAAHISVLSSAQLNAFPHLDWLGVAGMSGLTATQVAGLDPGWFNWFTPARLNAMTASALAAIPLAGLAKMSVATIGALDAAHIAALSATQIAALTTSQLGGLSATQVAALSTTGIAALTTPQIAALTTTQVAALSGNQIAALGTAQIGALKPAQISALSAAGCSAMSPAQLAALGTNIGYVNAAAFAGVPASTIAQLSFMQVGNLKPAQIAAMTQAQLGALSAAQVNYLTAGQLAALDGHAQWLSASAVTGLNNVNLISVYASLSATQLAALTTAQKAAVAQAGTAVTGLLQTLAAGSVRTQVEAVLNAGESLFSHESLLKVLQGVDASIGSGSLTQAQMTDLKALVTAVGQSVGTDSYLYEIASNVVNGNKSNAMWTGGLNTSTVLGNLAVGSSAGQLDKLIGKWFLGTDLPTYLNRTYAAVEAPLFAATGPQSSEIRQAGIGDCYMLAALVDVADDYAALLETMFTDNGNGTWGVRLYGAGDDPLYVTVNNQLPGWVANSSNGSLWVSLIEKAYVEWEVQTYGEANNYDAISGGWTGGMEAISGRNSQSYSVNSTTLSAWTTSVKSTVLSALGSGQEVMYASFANLADPDNGKTDLVSGHMFAVLGYDSAKDELILRNPWGSAGDAGWNGVFDLTFEQLYQSSCSLIVTTEGSPIGAIDAKYNVNASVGQLLQAMASDTGSGGASTSLLGANSTDNTRLTLVAAVA
;
A
#
# COMPACT_ATOMS: atom_id res chain seq x y z
N MET A 1 64.45 111.33 94.23
CA MET A 1 64.36 112.09 92.97
C MET A 1 65.68 112.10 92.18
N ALA A 2 66.85 112.33 92.81
CA ALA A 2 68.15 112.27 92.08
C ALA A 2 68.45 110.90 91.43
N LEU A 3 68.05 109.78 92.06
CA LEU A 3 68.26 108.41 91.54
C LEU A 3 67.46 108.12 90.25
N VAL A 4 66.34 108.81 90.04
CA VAL A 4 65.38 108.53 88.95
C VAL A 4 65.80 109.18 87.62
N ALA A 5 66.66 110.21 87.68
CA ALA A 5 67.09 110.95 86.49
C ALA A 5 68.07 110.17 85.58
N ASN A 6 68.70 109.09 86.06
CA ASN A 6 69.72 108.34 85.31
C ASN A 6 69.44 106.82 85.29
N ILE A 7 68.21 106.43 84.94
CA ILE A 7 67.78 105.03 84.96
C ILE A 7 68.56 104.13 84.00
N ALA A 8 69.09 104.70 82.91
CA ALA A 8 69.92 103.99 81.94
C ALA A 8 71.26 103.49 82.53
N SER A 9 71.72 104.09 83.65
CA SER A 9 72.96 103.70 84.33
C SER A 9 72.71 102.93 85.64
N TRP A 10 71.49 102.43 85.87
CA TRP A 10 71.18 101.69 87.09
C TRP A 10 71.98 100.39 87.19
N SER A 11 72.59 100.17 88.35
CA SER A 11 73.17 98.90 88.74
C SER A 11 72.09 97.93 89.21
N GLN A 12 72.43 96.64 89.35
CA GLN A 12 71.50 95.65 89.89
C GLN A 12 70.99 95.99 91.30
N ALA A 13 71.82 96.64 92.12
CA ALA A 13 71.40 97.12 93.45
C ALA A 13 70.35 98.23 93.34
N ASP A 14 70.48 99.12 92.36
CA ASP A 14 69.52 100.20 92.12
C ASP A 14 68.16 99.63 91.72
N TYR A 15 68.13 98.70 90.76
CA TYR A 15 66.90 97.98 90.39
C TYR A 15 66.26 97.25 91.58
N ARG A 16 67.05 96.57 92.42
CA ARG A 16 66.53 95.83 93.57
C ARG A 16 66.06 96.71 94.73
N SER A 17 66.55 97.95 94.82
CA SER A 17 66.11 98.92 95.84
C SER A 17 64.93 99.79 95.40
N ALA A 18 64.52 99.70 94.13
CA ALA A 18 63.41 100.46 93.59
C ALA A 18 62.08 100.12 94.30
N THR A 19 61.24 101.12 94.50
CA THR A 19 59.93 101.01 95.14
C THR A 19 58.80 101.25 94.14
N ALA A 20 57.60 100.73 94.40
CA ALA A 20 56.46 100.90 93.51
C ALA A 20 56.19 102.37 93.12
N PRO A 21 56.17 103.34 94.07
CA PRO A 21 55.94 104.75 93.73
C PRO A 21 57.03 105.34 92.81
N GLN A 22 58.27 104.88 92.94
CA GLN A 22 59.36 105.30 92.06
C GLN A 22 59.12 104.79 90.64
N ILE A 23 58.72 103.53 90.48
CA ILE A 23 58.37 102.93 89.18
C ILE A 23 57.15 103.66 88.56
N THR A 24 56.11 103.96 89.35
CA THR A 24 54.93 104.69 88.86
C THR A 24 55.29 106.10 88.37
N SER A 25 56.25 106.76 89.01
CA SER A 25 56.68 108.13 88.63
C SER A 25 57.53 108.19 87.35
N LEU A 26 57.94 107.05 86.79
CA LEU A 26 58.76 107.00 85.57
C LEU A 26 57.96 107.44 84.35
N THR A 27 58.58 108.25 83.50
CA THR A 27 58.07 108.50 82.15
C THR A 27 58.25 107.28 81.26
N THR A 28 57.47 107.16 80.20
CA THR A 28 57.59 106.06 79.22
C THR A 28 58.97 106.01 78.55
N ALA A 29 59.61 107.17 78.35
CA ALA A 29 60.99 107.27 77.87
C ALA A 29 61.99 106.68 78.88
N GLN A 30 61.80 106.94 80.18
CA GLN A 30 62.63 106.34 81.23
C GLN A 30 62.43 104.82 81.30
N VAL A 31 61.20 104.33 81.21
CA VAL A 31 60.91 102.89 81.15
C VAL A 31 61.57 102.24 79.93
N SER A 32 61.54 102.90 78.77
CA SER A 32 62.21 102.42 77.54
C SER A 32 63.72 102.31 77.67
N SER A 33 64.33 103.13 78.53
CA SER A 33 65.77 103.14 78.78
C SER A 33 66.22 102.14 79.87
N MET A 34 65.30 101.38 80.46
CA MET A 34 65.65 100.34 81.44
C MET A 34 66.34 99.16 80.74
N ALA A 35 67.61 98.90 81.08
CA ALA A 35 68.33 97.76 80.54
C ALA A 35 67.83 96.41 81.13
N HIS A 36 67.46 96.39 82.42
CA HIS A 36 67.15 95.17 83.17
C HIS A 36 65.87 95.28 84.02
N ALA A 37 64.70 95.38 83.37
CA ALA A 37 63.42 95.35 84.09
C ALA A 37 63.18 94.03 84.85
N ASP A 38 63.85 92.95 84.45
CA ASP A 38 63.83 91.62 85.08
C ASP A 38 64.47 91.60 86.47
N TRP A 39 65.36 92.56 86.79
CA TRP A 39 66.01 92.65 88.10
C TRP A 39 65.17 93.31 89.18
N LEU A 40 64.02 93.89 88.82
CA LEU A 40 63.10 94.49 89.79
C LEU A 40 62.51 93.42 90.72
N LEU A 41 62.35 93.77 92.00
CA LEU A 41 61.64 92.92 92.94
C LEU A 41 60.11 93.03 92.74
N PRO A 42 59.32 91.98 93.04
CA PRO A 42 57.85 91.98 92.95
C PRO A 42 57.18 93.23 93.52
N ALA A 43 57.65 93.72 94.69
CA ALA A 43 57.10 94.91 95.32
C ALA A 43 57.27 96.20 94.50
N ALA A 44 58.31 96.30 93.66
CA ALA A 44 58.53 97.44 92.77
C ALA A 44 57.69 97.31 91.49
N ILE A 45 57.54 96.09 90.99
CA ILE A 45 56.83 95.76 89.74
C ILE A 45 55.35 96.15 89.80
N ALA A 46 54.72 96.02 90.96
CA ALA A 46 53.35 96.48 91.20
C ALA A 46 53.14 97.98 90.90
N GLY A 47 54.23 98.77 90.86
CA GLY A 47 54.20 100.19 90.51
C GLY A 47 54.08 100.48 89.01
N PHE A 48 54.27 99.49 88.13
CA PHE A 48 54.07 99.69 86.69
C PHE A 48 52.61 99.91 86.36
N THR A 49 52.34 100.99 85.64
CA THR A 49 51.02 101.29 85.07
C THR A 49 50.87 100.63 83.70
N ALA A 50 49.63 100.33 83.29
CA ALA A 50 49.35 99.78 81.96
C ALA A 50 49.92 100.62 80.81
N GLY A 51 49.99 101.95 80.95
CA GLY A 51 50.59 102.84 79.96
C GLY A 51 52.12 102.76 79.86
N GLN A 52 52.80 102.24 80.89
CA GLN A 52 54.26 102.07 80.90
C GLN A 52 54.70 100.72 80.33
N ILE A 53 53.88 99.67 80.48
CA ILE A 53 54.21 98.29 80.11
C ILE A 53 54.65 98.13 78.63
N PRO A 54 54.00 98.75 77.63
CA PRO A 54 54.42 98.64 76.23
C PRO A 54 55.82 99.17 75.94
N PHE A 55 56.37 99.99 76.84
CA PHE A 55 57.69 100.60 76.70
C PHE A 55 58.80 99.77 77.36
N ILE A 56 58.49 98.63 78.00
CA ILE A 56 59.50 97.70 78.47
C ILE A 56 60.11 96.98 77.27
N THR A 57 61.41 97.23 77.04
CA THR A 57 62.18 96.68 75.90
C THR A 57 62.93 95.39 76.26
N THR A 58 63.03 95.05 77.56
CA THR A 58 63.60 93.79 78.04
C THR A 58 62.73 92.60 77.60
N GLY A 59 63.34 91.48 77.21
CA GLY A 59 62.63 90.30 76.73
C GLY A 59 61.68 89.69 77.78
N TRP A 60 60.40 89.56 77.44
CA TRP A 60 59.37 88.98 78.32
C TRP A 60 59.60 87.50 78.68
N ASN A 61 60.47 86.81 77.95
CA ASN A 61 60.89 85.43 78.22
C ASN A 61 61.78 85.27 79.45
N TRP A 62 62.39 86.35 79.92
CA TRP A 62 63.20 86.36 81.14
C TRP A 62 62.36 86.62 82.40
N MET A 63 61.10 87.04 82.25
CA MET A 63 60.20 87.28 83.37
C MET A 63 59.65 85.96 83.91
N GLY A 64 59.95 85.66 85.18
CA GLY A 64 59.37 84.51 85.89
C GLY A 64 57.93 84.75 86.34
N ALA A 65 57.24 83.69 86.76
CA ALA A 65 55.84 83.77 87.20
C ALA A 65 55.62 84.79 88.34
N ALA A 66 56.50 84.84 89.34
CA ALA A 66 56.40 85.79 90.45
C ALA A 66 56.57 87.26 90.00
N TRP A 67 57.32 87.49 88.93
CA TRP A 67 57.46 88.81 88.32
C TRP A 67 56.15 89.18 87.61
N LEU A 68 55.61 88.27 86.80
CA LEU A 68 54.37 88.49 86.04
C LEU A 68 53.15 88.66 86.95
N ASN A 69 53.01 87.83 87.99
CA ASN A 69 51.91 87.90 88.96
C ASN A 69 52.00 89.12 89.90
N ALA A 70 53.13 89.83 89.92
CA ALA A 70 53.28 91.06 90.70
C ALA A 70 52.74 92.31 89.98
N LEU A 71 52.48 92.21 88.68
CA LEU A 71 51.80 93.27 87.94
C LEU A 71 50.34 93.37 88.39
N SER A 72 49.73 94.54 88.21
CA SER A 72 48.27 94.60 88.25
C SER A 72 47.69 93.87 87.02
N PRO A 73 46.47 93.29 87.08
CA PRO A 73 45.85 92.64 85.92
C PRO A 73 45.78 93.54 84.68
N ALA A 74 45.52 94.85 84.87
CA ALA A 74 45.50 95.82 83.79
C ALA A 74 46.89 96.06 83.19
N ALA A 75 47.95 96.07 84.01
CA ALA A 75 49.33 96.17 83.53
C ALA A 75 49.77 94.88 82.83
N PHE A 76 49.41 93.71 83.34
CA PHE A 76 49.68 92.42 82.71
C PHE A 76 48.98 92.28 81.35
N ALA A 77 47.71 92.70 81.25
CA ALA A 77 46.98 92.71 79.98
C ALA A 77 47.57 93.68 78.95
N ALA A 78 48.27 94.74 79.39
CA ALA A 78 48.92 95.72 78.52
C ALA A 78 50.24 95.22 77.90
N ILE A 79 50.71 94.01 78.22
CA ILE A 79 51.89 93.40 77.60
C ILE A 79 51.61 93.22 76.08
N PRO A 80 52.38 93.85 75.18
CA PRO A 80 52.03 93.90 73.74
C PRO A 80 52.04 92.55 73.04
N ALA A 81 50.97 92.16 72.33
CA ALA A 81 50.87 90.88 71.62
C ALA A 81 51.56 90.84 70.23
N THR A 82 52.57 91.67 69.96
CA THR A 82 53.17 91.83 68.62
C THR A 82 54.23 90.79 68.30
N ALA A 83 54.30 90.38 67.02
CA ALA A 83 55.08 89.23 66.53
C ALA A 83 56.54 89.54 66.13
N THR A 84 57.05 90.75 66.36
CA THR A 84 58.45 91.09 66.04
C THR A 84 59.40 90.56 67.13
N ALA A 85 60.50 89.95 66.67
CA ALA A 85 61.45 89.18 67.48
C ALA A 85 61.85 89.88 68.79
N GLY A 86 61.32 89.39 69.92
CA GLY A 86 61.58 89.90 71.27
C GLY A 86 60.30 90.13 72.11
N ALA A 87 59.12 90.19 71.49
CA ALA A 87 57.83 90.42 72.17
C ALA A 87 57.03 89.10 72.38
N VAL A 88 56.58 88.90 73.63
CA VAL A 88 55.73 87.83 74.21
C VAL A 88 56.08 86.39 73.86
N LYS A 89 57.18 85.90 74.45
CA LYS A 89 57.39 84.47 74.69
C LYS A 89 57.54 84.22 76.18
N PHE A 90 56.44 84.14 76.92
CA PHE A 90 56.54 83.67 78.30
C PHE A 90 57.19 82.28 78.32
N SER A 91 58.13 82.05 79.24
CA SER A 91 58.72 80.73 79.41
C SER A 91 57.63 79.73 79.86
N SER A 92 57.78 78.45 79.53
CA SER A 92 56.85 77.42 79.99
C SER A 92 56.74 77.38 81.52
N THR A 93 57.84 77.63 82.24
CA THR A 93 57.86 77.75 83.70
C THR A 93 57.08 78.97 84.20
N ALA A 94 57.18 80.11 83.50
CA ALA A 94 56.39 81.29 83.85
C ALA A 94 54.90 81.07 83.61
N LEU A 95 54.53 80.41 82.51
CA LEU A 95 53.15 80.04 82.20
C LEU A 95 52.57 79.05 83.22
N ALA A 96 53.37 78.08 83.68
CA ALA A 96 52.95 77.12 84.69
C ALA A 96 52.70 77.76 86.07
N GLY A 97 53.40 78.86 86.38
CA GLY A 97 53.26 79.57 87.66
C GLY A 97 52.29 80.76 87.64
N LEU A 98 51.61 81.04 86.52
CA LEU A 98 50.56 82.06 86.47
C LEU A 98 49.41 81.70 87.42
N ASP A 99 48.98 82.65 88.23
CA ASP A 99 47.78 82.47 89.05
C ASP A 99 46.50 82.67 88.22
N ALA A 100 45.35 82.30 88.80
CA ALA A 100 44.05 82.40 88.13
C ALA A 100 43.70 83.83 87.70
N THR A 101 44.08 84.85 88.49
CA THR A 101 43.78 86.25 88.22
C THR A 101 44.52 86.74 86.98
N HIS A 102 45.80 86.40 86.85
CA HIS A 102 46.63 86.78 85.71
C HIS A 102 46.37 85.92 84.48
N ALA A 103 46.01 84.65 84.66
CA ALA A 103 45.51 83.82 83.58
C ALA A 103 44.21 84.38 82.99
N ALA A 104 43.27 84.84 83.83
CA ALA A 104 42.05 85.52 83.38
C ALA A 104 42.35 86.87 82.71
N ALA A 105 43.45 87.54 83.06
CA ALA A 105 43.89 88.79 82.45
C ALA A 105 44.61 88.63 81.11
N LEU A 106 44.95 87.41 80.68
CA LEU A 106 45.55 87.15 79.35
C LEU A 106 44.61 87.65 78.25
N THR A 107 45.08 88.53 77.38
CA THR A 107 44.25 88.96 76.25
C THR A 107 44.17 87.85 75.18
N THR A 108 43.12 87.87 74.37
CA THR A 108 43.00 86.94 73.23
C THR A 108 44.18 87.08 72.26
N GLY A 109 44.68 88.31 72.05
CA GLY A 109 45.89 88.56 71.28
C GLY A 109 47.13 87.87 71.86
N GLN A 110 47.31 87.90 73.18
CA GLN A 110 48.43 87.20 73.84
C GLN A 110 48.31 85.68 73.70
N LEU A 111 47.13 85.12 73.94
CA LEU A 111 46.88 83.67 73.79
C LEU A 111 47.09 83.16 72.36
N ALA A 112 46.73 83.97 71.35
CA ALA A 112 46.93 83.63 69.94
C ALA A 112 48.41 83.46 69.56
N VAL A 113 49.33 84.15 70.26
CA VAL A 113 50.78 84.12 69.98
C VAL A 113 51.58 83.29 70.99
N LEU A 114 50.96 82.70 72.02
CA LEU A 114 51.67 81.87 72.99
C LEU A 114 52.36 80.67 72.32
N GLY A 115 53.65 80.50 72.63
CA GLY A 115 54.45 79.38 72.12
C GLY A 115 53.99 78.04 72.68
N SER A 116 53.70 78.00 73.99
CA SER A 116 53.42 76.78 74.76
C SER A 116 52.20 76.92 75.70
N PRO A 117 50.99 77.13 75.17
CA PRO A 117 49.77 77.28 76.00
C PRO A 117 49.48 76.03 76.86
N GLN A 118 49.97 74.84 76.48
CA GLN A 118 49.88 73.61 77.27
C GLN A 118 50.63 73.66 78.61
N SER A 119 51.53 74.64 78.78
CA SER A 119 52.26 74.82 80.04
C SER A 119 51.45 75.56 81.11
N LEU A 120 50.27 76.10 80.80
CA LEU A 120 49.37 76.66 81.81
C LEU A 120 48.96 75.60 82.83
N SER A 121 48.96 75.96 84.12
CA SER A 121 48.48 75.08 85.19
C SER A 121 46.97 74.85 85.10
N ALA A 122 46.47 73.78 85.70
CA ALA A 122 45.02 73.51 85.75
C ALA A 122 44.23 74.70 86.35
N THR A 123 44.76 75.33 87.39
CA THR A 123 44.17 76.53 88.00
C THR A 123 44.11 77.71 87.03
N ALA A 124 45.16 77.93 86.24
CA ALA A 124 45.19 78.97 85.22
C ALA A 124 44.18 78.67 84.08
N VAL A 125 44.13 77.42 83.61
CA VAL A 125 43.20 76.98 82.56
C VAL A 125 41.74 77.14 83.00
N SER A 126 41.43 76.81 84.26
CA SER A 126 40.06 76.95 84.79
C SER A 126 39.56 78.39 84.87
N ALA A 127 40.47 79.37 84.82
CA ALA A 127 40.15 80.80 84.88
C ALA A 127 40.00 81.43 83.48
N LEU A 128 40.25 80.68 82.40
CA LEU A 128 40.09 81.16 81.03
C LEU A 128 38.60 81.27 80.64
N SER A 129 38.27 82.31 79.89
CA SER A 129 36.96 82.53 79.27
C SER A 129 36.84 81.83 77.90
N ALA A 130 35.62 81.70 77.40
CA ALA A 130 35.36 81.14 76.06
C ALA A 130 36.10 81.90 74.94
N ALA A 131 36.16 83.24 75.01
CA ALA A 131 36.88 84.06 74.03
C ALA A 131 38.39 83.80 74.06
N GLN A 132 38.96 83.58 75.25
CA GLN A 132 40.37 83.23 75.43
C GLN A 132 40.69 81.83 74.89
N LEU A 133 39.84 80.83 75.15
CA LEU A 133 40.00 79.49 74.61
C LEU A 133 39.90 79.48 73.07
N ALA A 134 38.96 80.24 72.50
CA ALA A 134 38.79 80.38 71.05
C ALA A 134 39.99 81.05 70.36
N ALA A 135 40.75 81.88 71.09
CA ALA A 135 41.94 82.54 70.57
C ALA A 135 43.16 81.61 70.44
N ILE A 136 43.15 80.45 71.11
CA ILE A 136 44.24 79.47 71.02
C ILE A 136 44.24 78.85 69.60
N PRO A 137 45.33 78.96 68.83
CA PRO A 137 45.37 78.46 67.45
C PRO A 137 45.11 76.94 67.39
N ALA A 138 44.28 76.51 66.44
CA ALA A 138 43.90 75.09 66.25
C ALA A 138 45.11 74.13 66.27
N ALA A 139 46.23 74.53 65.67
CA ALA A 139 47.47 73.73 65.61
C ALA A 139 48.10 73.40 66.98
N LYS A 140 47.76 74.14 68.04
CA LYS A 140 48.31 73.93 69.39
C LYS A 140 47.53 72.90 70.21
N TRP A 141 46.28 72.62 69.85
CA TRP A 141 45.39 71.75 70.63
C TRP A 141 45.86 70.30 70.73
N GLY A 142 46.65 69.81 69.76
CA GLY A 142 47.23 68.47 69.85
C GLY A 142 48.33 68.29 70.90
N SER A 143 48.84 69.38 71.45
CA SER A 143 49.79 69.36 72.57
C SER A 143 49.13 69.39 73.96
N MET A 144 47.80 69.52 74.03
CA MET A 144 47.05 69.53 75.28
C MET A 144 46.82 68.10 75.76
N GLY A 145 47.32 67.78 76.96
CA GLY A 145 47.06 66.50 77.62
C GLY A 145 45.68 66.46 78.29
N ALA A 146 45.25 65.27 78.70
CA ALA A 146 43.96 65.06 79.35
C ALA A 146 43.75 65.93 80.61
N ALA A 147 44.76 66.04 81.48
CA ALA A 147 44.67 66.87 82.69
C ALA A 147 44.47 68.37 82.39
N TRP A 148 45.02 68.86 81.28
CA TRP A 148 44.81 70.23 80.83
C TRP A 148 43.39 70.42 80.29
N LEU A 149 42.91 69.47 79.47
CA LEU A 149 41.56 69.51 78.92
C LEU A 149 40.48 69.40 80.01
N ASN A 150 40.67 68.50 80.98
CA ASN A 150 39.75 68.32 82.11
C ASN A 150 39.79 69.49 83.12
N ALA A 151 40.76 70.40 83.00
CA ALA A 151 40.79 71.63 83.80
C ALA A 151 39.94 72.76 83.21
N VAL A 152 39.54 72.64 81.93
CA VAL A 152 38.58 73.56 81.31
C VAL A 152 37.19 73.23 81.85
N PRO A 153 36.43 74.18 82.44
CA PRO A 153 35.09 73.87 82.97
C PRO A 153 34.19 73.20 81.90
N PRO A 154 33.44 72.13 82.19
CA PRO A 154 32.68 71.38 81.18
C PRO A 154 31.73 72.25 80.32
N ALA A 155 31.12 73.27 80.93
CA ALA A 155 30.28 74.23 80.21
C ALA A 155 31.06 75.06 79.17
N LEU A 156 32.32 75.41 79.46
CA LEU A 156 33.22 76.08 78.52
C LEU A 156 33.83 75.08 77.52
N PHE A 157 34.11 73.85 77.96
CA PHE A 157 34.59 72.78 77.10
C PHE A 157 33.60 72.47 75.96
N ALA A 158 32.30 72.51 76.24
CA ALA A 158 31.24 72.38 75.23
C ALA A 158 31.25 73.49 74.17
N THR A 159 31.87 74.64 74.44
CA THR A 159 31.99 75.77 73.49
C THR A 159 33.21 75.67 72.56
N LEU A 160 34.09 74.69 72.76
CA LEU A 160 35.28 74.51 71.91
C LEU A 160 34.87 74.21 70.47
N ALA A 161 35.52 74.89 69.52
CA ALA A 161 35.29 74.65 68.10
C ALA A 161 35.67 73.21 67.71
N GLY A 162 34.92 72.61 66.78
CA GLY A 162 35.22 71.28 66.27
C GLY A 162 36.63 71.16 65.67
N THR A 163 37.17 72.24 65.09
CA THR A 163 38.55 72.30 64.58
C THR A 163 39.61 72.14 65.66
N SER A 164 39.29 72.47 66.92
CA SER A 164 40.16 72.25 68.08
C SER A 164 40.06 70.81 68.58
N VAL A 165 38.83 70.30 68.73
CA VAL A 165 38.58 68.92 69.17
C VAL A 165 39.18 67.89 68.21
N ALA A 166 39.14 68.18 66.90
CA ALA A 166 39.77 67.38 65.85
C ALA A 166 41.29 67.20 66.01
N LYS A 167 41.95 68.03 66.83
CA LYS A 167 43.40 67.98 67.05
C LYS A 167 43.79 67.24 68.31
N PHE A 168 42.85 66.81 69.16
CA PHE A 168 43.18 66.09 70.40
C PHE A 168 43.94 64.80 70.10
N SER A 169 44.98 64.53 70.89
CA SER A 169 45.74 63.29 70.81
C SER A 169 44.94 62.10 71.37
N ASN A 170 45.26 60.87 70.95
CA ASN A 170 44.59 59.66 71.45
C ASN A 170 44.67 59.54 72.98
N ALA A 171 45.83 59.87 73.55
CA ALA A 171 46.03 59.87 75.00
C ALA A 171 45.17 60.92 75.72
N ALA A 172 44.96 62.08 75.09
CA ALA A 172 44.10 63.12 75.62
C ALA A 172 42.63 62.69 75.59
N VAL A 173 42.15 62.11 74.47
CA VAL A 173 40.79 61.58 74.33
C VAL A 173 40.53 60.44 75.33
N ALA A 174 41.49 59.52 75.50
CA ALA A 174 41.38 58.40 76.43
C ALA A 174 41.30 58.84 77.90
N GLY A 175 41.92 59.96 78.25
CA GLY A 175 41.96 60.51 79.61
C GLY A 175 40.87 61.53 79.92
N LEU A 176 39.95 61.83 79.00
CA LEU A 176 38.79 62.67 79.31
C LEU A 176 37.93 62.00 80.38
N ASP A 177 37.54 62.76 81.40
CA ASP A 177 36.63 62.26 82.43
C ASP A 177 35.16 62.25 81.96
N LEU A 178 34.29 61.61 82.75
CA LEU A 178 32.87 61.46 82.38
C LEU A 178 32.14 62.81 82.22
N PRO A 179 32.30 63.81 83.13
CA PRO A 179 31.72 65.14 82.92
C PRO A 179 32.10 65.79 81.58
N HIS A 180 33.37 65.69 81.16
CA HIS A 180 33.83 66.30 79.92
C HIS A 180 33.32 65.54 78.68
N VAL A 181 33.26 64.21 78.74
CA VAL A 181 32.65 63.41 77.66
C VAL A 181 31.15 63.68 77.55
N ALA A 182 30.44 63.80 78.67
CA ALA A 182 29.02 64.14 78.69
C ALA A 182 28.75 65.55 78.13
N ALA A 183 29.68 66.49 78.34
CA ALA A 183 29.57 67.86 77.82
C ALA A 183 29.87 67.98 76.31
N LEU A 184 30.45 66.96 75.67
CA LEU A 184 30.71 66.99 74.23
C LEU A 184 29.42 67.12 73.43
N THR A 185 29.34 68.17 72.61
CA THR A 185 28.23 68.35 71.69
C THR A 185 28.32 67.36 70.51
N THR A 186 27.22 67.12 69.81
CA THR A 186 27.21 66.27 68.60
C THR A 186 28.17 66.79 67.53
N THR A 187 28.31 68.12 67.38
CA THR A 187 29.29 68.74 66.46
C THR A 187 30.72 68.44 66.87
N GLN A 188 31.03 68.43 68.17
CA GLN A 188 32.37 68.08 68.66
C GLN A 188 32.65 66.58 68.53
N MET A 189 31.66 65.73 68.83
CA MET A 189 31.74 64.28 68.59
C MET A 189 31.99 63.97 67.11
N ALA A 190 31.31 64.66 66.21
CA ALA A 190 31.50 64.53 64.76
C ALA A 190 32.88 64.99 64.29
N ALA A 191 33.48 65.98 64.96
CA ALA A 191 34.80 66.51 64.63
C ALA A 191 35.95 65.74 65.27
N MET A 192 35.68 64.91 66.29
CA MET A 192 36.71 64.16 67.01
C MET A 192 37.39 63.16 66.07
N ALA A 193 38.73 63.25 65.98
CA ALA A 193 39.48 62.39 65.06
C ALA A 193 39.62 60.94 65.54
N ASN A 194 39.67 60.71 66.87
CA ASN A 194 40.00 59.41 67.45
C ASN A 194 39.03 58.95 68.56
N PRO A 195 37.70 58.92 68.34
CA PRO A 195 36.71 58.52 69.34
C PRO A 195 36.88 57.08 69.85
N GLN A 196 37.56 56.20 69.09
CA GLN A 196 37.91 54.85 69.52
C GLN A 196 38.83 54.81 70.74
N SER A 197 39.50 55.93 71.05
CA SER A 197 40.37 56.03 72.22
C SER A 197 39.61 56.31 73.52
N LEU A 198 38.31 56.65 73.46
CA LEU A 198 37.48 56.85 74.65
C LEU A 198 37.50 55.60 75.55
N SER A 199 37.56 55.82 76.86
CA SER A 199 37.47 54.72 77.82
C SER A 199 36.10 54.02 77.74
N LEU A 200 36.03 52.72 78.01
CA LEU A 200 34.77 51.97 77.96
C LEU A 200 33.69 52.55 78.89
N ALA A 201 34.09 53.07 80.06
CA ALA A 201 33.18 53.76 80.98
C ALA A 201 32.62 55.05 80.38
N ALA A 202 33.43 55.81 79.64
CA ALA A 202 32.98 57.00 78.92
C ALA A 202 32.03 56.64 77.76
N VAL A 203 32.35 55.61 77.00
CA VAL A 203 31.50 55.09 75.90
C VAL A 203 30.12 54.69 76.41
N ALA A 204 30.06 54.04 77.58
CA ALA A 204 28.80 53.65 78.21
C ALA A 204 27.89 54.82 78.60
N THR A 205 28.46 56.03 78.77
CA THR A 205 27.71 57.25 79.09
C THR A 205 27.27 58.05 77.85
N LEU A 206 27.68 57.64 76.65
CA LEU A 206 27.29 58.33 75.42
C LEU A 206 25.78 58.25 75.21
N THR A 207 25.19 59.38 74.82
CA THR A 207 23.79 59.43 74.40
C THR A 207 23.62 58.93 72.96
N PRO A 208 22.41 58.49 72.57
CA PRO A 208 22.06 58.16 71.17
C PRO A 208 22.48 59.24 70.16
N ALA A 209 22.30 60.51 70.50
CA ALA A 209 22.66 61.64 69.65
C ALA A 209 24.19 61.79 69.50
N GLN A 210 24.95 61.59 70.58
CA GLN A 210 26.42 61.65 70.54
C GLN A 210 27.02 60.48 69.77
N ALA A 211 26.52 59.25 69.99
CA ALA A 211 26.99 58.07 69.29
C ALA A 211 26.70 58.13 67.79
N SER A 212 25.48 58.53 67.39
CA SER A 212 25.13 58.71 65.98
C SER A 212 25.88 59.85 65.29
N ALA A 213 26.38 60.83 66.05
CA ALA A 213 27.20 61.92 65.52
C ALA A 213 28.66 61.51 65.20
N ILE A 214 29.13 60.34 65.64
CA ILE A 214 30.47 59.85 65.33
C ILE A 214 30.58 59.60 63.82
N THR A 215 31.35 60.44 63.13
CA THR A 215 31.58 60.34 61.67
C THR A 215 32.79 59.48 61.32
N THR A 216 33.65 59.20 62.30
CA THR A 216 34.81 58.33 62.15
C THR A 216 34.35 56.91 61.81
N ASP A 217 35.14 56.24 60.99
CA ASP A 217 34.83 54.89 60.56
C ASP A 217 34.77 53.92 61.76
N LEU A 218 33.60 53.30 61.98
CA LEU A 218 33.43 52.27 63.02
C LEU A 218 34.28 51.02 62.78
N TYR A 219 34.93 50.90 61.62
CA TYR A 219 35.91 49.87 61.30
C TYR A 219 37.00 49.72 62.37
N TRP A 220 37.38 50.80 63.04
CA TRP A 220 38.45 50.81 64.05
C TRP A 220 37.97 50.52 65.48
N MET A 221 36.68 50.26 65.69
CA MET A 221 36.10 49.97 67.01
C MET A 221 36.21 48.48 67.34
N SER A 222 36.62 48.17 68.58
CA SER A 222 36.60 46.78 69.07
C SER A 222 35.19 46.34 69.44
N ALA A 223 34.95 45.02 69.51
CA ALA A 223 33.69 44.47 70.05
C ALA A 223 33.39 44.99 71.47
N SER A 224 34.42 45.10 72.33
CA SER A 224 34.28 45.62 73.69
C SER A 224 33.87 47.09 73.74
N TRP A 225 34.32 47.89 72.78
CA TRP A 225 33.90 49.30 72.64
C TRP A 225 32.44 49.38 72.21
N LEU A 226 32.04 48.59 71.21
CA LEU A 226 30.66 48.55 70.70
C LEU A 226 29.67 48.04 71.76
N ASN A 227 30.02 46.97 72.47
CA ASN A 227 29.20 46.40 73.56
C ASN A 227 29.21 47.27 74.84
N ALA A 228 30.10 48.26 74.94
CA ALA A 228 30.09 49.20 76.06
C ALA A 228 29.00 50.28 75.88
N LEU A 229 28.55 50.55 74.65
CA LEU A 229 27.35 51.36 74.41
C LEU A 229 26.15 50.68 75.10
N SER A 230 25.18 51.45 75.58
CA SER A 230 23.91 50.83 75.99
C SER A 230 23.19 50.28 74.75
N PRO A 231 22.38 49.21 74.85
CA PRO A 231 21.63 48.69 73.69
C PRO A 231 20.78 49.75 72.99
N ALA A 232 20.17 50.67 73.74
CA ALA A 232 19.42 51.80 73.17
C ALA A 232 20.30 52.77 72.37
N THR A 233 21.54 52.99 72.81
CA THR A 233 22.51 53.86 72.12
C THR A 233 23.12 53.16 70.91
N PHE A 234 23.40 51.86 71.02
CA PHE A 234 23.84 51.03 69.89
C PHE A 234 22.77 50.95 68.79
N ALA A 235 21.50 50.80 69.17
CA ALA A 235 20.38 50.80 68.22
C ALA A 235 20.21 52.13 67.47
N ALA A 236 20.69 53.25 68.04
CA ALA A 236 20.63 54.56 67.41
C ALA A 236 21.71 54.80 66.34
N LEU A 237 22.68 53.88 66.18
CA LEU A 237 23.64 53.95 65.09
C LEU A 237 22.93 53.85 63.75
N THR A 238 23.30 54.69 62.78
CA THR A 238 22.68 54.65 61.45
C THR A 238 23.06 53.36 60.70
N PRO A 239 22.26 52.91 59.71
CA PRO A 239 22.65 51.79 58.86
C PRO A 239 24.02 51.98 58.21
N ALA A 240 24.36 53.21 57.80
CA ALA A 240 25.68 53.53 57.24
C ALA A 240 26.83 53.33 58.25
N GLN A 241 26.57 53.53 59.53
CA GLN A 241 27.53 53.27 60.61
C GLN A 241 27.64 51.77 60.88
N THR A 242 26.52 51.06 61.06
CA THR A 242 26.53 49.61 61.32
C THR A 242 27.16 48.82 60.15
N ALA A 243 27.01 49.30 58.92
CA ALA A 243 27.65 48.72 57.73
C ALA A 243 29.18 48.63 57.82
N ARG A 244 29.80 49.51 58.61
CA ARG A 244 31.26 49.57 58.75
C ARG A 244 31.81 48.74 59.90
N ILE A 245 30.96 48.04 60.65
CA ILE A 245 31.40 47.07 61.65
C ILE A 245 32.00 45.87 60.91
N PHE A 246 33.31 45.66 61.08
CA PHE A 246 34.05 44.60 60.39
C PHE A 246 34.22 43.33 61.23
N GLN A 247 34.69 42.26 60.59
CA GLN A 247 34.66 40.89 61.10
C GLN A 247 35.19 40.69 62.54
N PRO A 248 36.34 41.27 62.96
CA PRO A 248 36.85 41.06 64.32
C PRO A 248 35.93 41.58 65.42
N ALA A 249 35.21 42.67 65.15
CA ALA A 249 34.25 43.23 66.09
C ALA A 249 32.92 42.46 66.05
N MET A 250 32.49 42.06 64.85
CA MET A 250 31.23 41.34 64.62
C MET A 250 31.13 40.04 65.42
N SER A 251 32.20 39.24 65.45
CA SER A 251 32.22 37.98 66.18
C SER A 251 32.10 38.15 67.70
N GLY A 252 32.45 39.32 68.23
CA GLY A 252 32.39 39.62 69.65
C GLY A 252 31.13 40.37 70.12
N LEU A 253 30.19 40.70 69.22
CA LEU A 253 28.93 41.34 69.60
C LEU A 253 28.06 40.39 70.42
N ASP A 254 27.47 40.88 71.52
CA ASP A 254 26.61 40.05 72.35
C ASP A 254 25.14 40.02 71.86
N ALA A 255 24.36 39.11 72.43
CA ALA A 255 22.94 38.94 72.12
C ALA A 255 22.08 40.17 72.41
N ALA A 256 22.41 40.95 73.45
CA ALA A 256 21.63 42.12 73.84
C ALA A 256 21.76 43.24 72.81
N HIS A 257 22.96 43.44 72.25
CA HIS A 257 23.23 44.44 71.22
C HIS A 257 22.72 44.02 69.84
N VAL A 258 22.78 42.73 69.50
CA VAL A 258 22.27 42.24 68.20
C VAL A 258 20.75 42.20 68.17
N SER A 259 20.08 41.86 69.28
CA SER A 259 18.62 41.80 69.35
C SER A 259 17.92 43.16 69.19
N VAL A 260 18.59 44.27 69.49
CA VAL A 260 18.04 45.64 69.32
C VAL A 260 18.27 46.22 67.93
N LEU A 261 19.04 45.56 67.05
CA LEU A 261 19.26 46.03 65.69
C LEU A 261 17.98 45.91 64.84
N THR A 262 17.72 46.93 64.05
CA THR A 262 16.67 46.90 63.03
C THR A 262 17.09 46.06 61.83
N GLY A 263 16.12 45.56 61.07
CA GLY A 263 16.37 44.85 59.82
C GLY A 263 17.17 45.68 58.80
N ALA A 264 16.99 47.01 58.78
CA ALA A 264 17.74 47.91 57.92
C ALA A 264 19.23 47.98 58.30
N GLN A 265 19.56 47.97 59.59
CA GLN A 265 20.95 47.91 60.06
C GLN A 265 21.59 46.57 59.70
N LEU A 266 20.92 45.46 60.03
CA LEU A 266 21.42 44.11 59.74
C LEU A 266 21.69 43.89 58.25
N LYS A 267 20.80 44.37 57.38
CA LYS A 267 20.96 44.25 55.91
C LYS A 267 22.22 44.93 55.37
N THR A 268 22.73 45.95 56.05
CA THR A 268 23.93 46.68 55.62
C THR A 268 25.24 46.08 56.14
N MET A 269 25.18 45.14 57.07
CA MET A 269 26.36 44.54 57.69
C MET A 269 26.93 43.44 56.80
N TRP A 270 28.14 43.65 56.24
CA TRP A 270 28.74 42.74 55.26
C TRP A 270 29.11 41.38 55.87
N CYS A 271 29.65 41.35 57.08
CA CYS A 271 30.21 40.15 57.71
C CYS A 271 29.25 39.49 58.71
N LEU A 272 27.94 39.51 58.42
CA LEU A 272 26.90 38.96 59.31
C LEU A 272 27.08 37.46 59.60
N ASP A 273 27.76 36.73 58.71
CA ASP A 273 28.12 35.32 58.87
C ASP A 273 29.15 35.08 59.99
N ALA A 274 29.81 36.13 60.49
CA ALA A 274 30.79 36.06 61.56
C ALA A 274 30.19 36.25 62.97
N LEU A 275 28.88 36.51 63.09
CA LEU A 275 28.21 36.56 64.40
C LEU A 275 28.43 35.26 65.19
N ASN A 276 28.58 35.38 66.50
CA ASN A 276 28.67 34.20 67.37
C ASN A 276 27.29 33.53 67.56
N PRO A 277 27.25 32.24 67.95
CA PRO A 277 26.00 31.49 68.09
C PRO A 277 24.96 32.14 69.02
N ALA A 278 25.39 32.73 70.14
CA ALA A 278 24.48 33.36 71.10
C ALA A 278 23.81 34.61 70.50
N ALA A 279 24.55 35.40 69.74
CA ALA A 279 24.00 36.55 69.01
C ALA A 279 23.05 36.13 67.89
N ILE A 280 23.35 35.05 67.17
CA ILE A 280 22.46 34.51 66.12
C ILE A 280 21.15 33.99 66.72
N ALA A 281 21.22 33.27 67.84
CA ALA A 281 20.04 32.75 68.54
C ALA A 281 19.10 33.86 69.02
N ALA A 282 19.63 35.06 69.29
CA ALA A 282 18.87 36.23 69.73
C ALA A 282 18.15 36.98 68.59
N LEU A 283 18.38 36.60 67.33
CA LEU A 283 17.70 37.20 66.18
C LEU A 283 16.22 36.78 66.13
N SER A 284 15.35 37.79 66.04
CA SER A 284 13.91 37.60 65.85
C SER A 284 13.54 37.27 64.40
N ALA A 285 12.36 36.68 64.20
CA ALA A 285 11.79 36.43 62.87
C ALA A 285 11.73 37.69 62.00
N THR A 286 11.34 38.84 62.59
CA THR A 286 11.26 40.12 61.88
C THR A 286 12.61 40.62 61.40
N GLN A 287 13.66 40.45 62.21
CA GLN A 287 15.03 40.84 61.85
C GLN A 287 15.56 39.98 60.71
N VAL A 288 15.37 38.67 60.81
CA VAL A 288 15.84 37.69 59.82
C VAL A 288 15.09 37.83 58.49
N ALA A 289 13.78 38.12 58.53
CA ALA A 289 12.97 38.37 57.34
C ALA A 289 13.40 39.64 56.57
N ALA A 290 14.05 40.59 57.23
CA ALA A 290 14.54 41.82 56.60
C ALA A 290 15.88 41.66 55.88
N LEU A 291 16.58 40.52 56.07
CA LEU A 291 17.83 40.22 55.39
C LEU A 291 17.60 40.06 53.88
N SER A 292 18.63 40.39 53.09
CA SER A 292 18.58 40.12 51.64
C SER A 292 18.50 38.62 51.39
N VAL A 293 17.67 38.20 50.43
CA VAL A 293 17.58 36.78 50.05
C VAL A 293 18.92 36.21 49.59
N ASP A 294 19.83 37.04 49.07
CA ASP A 294 21.16 36.62 48.62
C ASP A 294 22.11 36.28 49.78
N PHE A 295 21.82 36.72 51.01
CA PHE A 295 22.60 36.32 52.19
C PHE A 295 22.59 34.80 52.39
N TRP A 296 21.45 34.16 52.13
CA TRP A 296 21.24 32.73 52.38
C TRP A 296 22.08 31.82 51.49
N TYR A 297 22.62 32.34 50.38
CA TYR A 297 23.58 31.62 49.55
C TYR A 297 24.93 31.43 50.27
N TRP A 298 25.34 32.40 51.08
CA TRP A 298 26.61 32.40 51.81
C TRP A 298 26.48 31.90 53.25
N ALA A 299 25.25 31.77 53.76
CA ALA A 299 24.99 31.29 55.11
C ALA A 299 25.50 29.86 55.30
N LYS A 300 26.41 29.69 56.27
CA LYS A 300 26.99 28.38 56.63
C LYS A 300 26.00 27.58 57.50
N PRO A 301 26.00 26.24 57.40
CA PRO A 301 25.09 25.42 58.20
C PRO A 301 25.19 25.68 59.71
N ALA A 302 26.40 25.87 60.26
CA ALA A 302 26.58 26.18 61.68
C ALA A 302 25.95 27.51 62.11
N TRP A 303 25.92 28.50 61.21
CA TRP A 303 25.25 29.78 61.47
C TRP A 303 23.73 29.57 61.52
N ILE A 304 23.17 28.84 60.55
CA ILE A 304 21.74 28.54 60.49
C ILE A 304 21.30 27.69 61.70
N ASN A 305 22.05 26.64 62.04
CA ASN A 305 21.72 25.77 63.18
C ASN A 305 21.86 26.49 64.54
N SER A 306 22.54 27.65 64.59
CA SER A 306 22.59 28.50 65.78
C SER A 306 21.36 29.41 65.92
N MET A 307 20.54 29.52 64.89
CA MET A 307 19.26 30.22 64.93
C MET A 307 18.24 29.41 65.74
N SER A 308 17.24 30.09 66.32
CA SER A 308 16.13 29.35 66.90
C SER A 308 15.33 28.64 65.80
N VAL A 309 14.88 27.41 66.06
CA VAL A 309 14.06 26.63 65.12
C VAL A 309 12.80 27.39 64.69
N GLY A 310 12.18 28.15 65.60
CA GLY A 310 11.01 28.99 65.28
C GLY A 310 11.34 30.16 64.36
N THR A 311 12.48 30.83 64.56
CA THR A 311 12.96 31.88 63.66
C THR A 311 13.29 31.30 62.28
N PHE A 312 13.96 30.15 62.22
CA PHE A 312 14.26 29.46 60.96
C PHE A 312 12.99 29.03 60.21
N ALA A 313 12.01 28.46 60.92
CA ALA A 313 10.73 28.06 60.34
C ALA A 313 9.93 29.24 59.77
N SER A 314 10.19 30.47 60.22
CA SER A 314 9.57 31.70 59.70
C SER A 314 10.14 32.20 58.37
N LEU A 315 11.23 31.59 57.87
CA LEU A 315 11.87 32.00 56.62
C LEU A 315 10.94 31.82 55.42
N SER A 316 10.97 32.80 54.50
CA SER A 316 10.21 32.70 53.26
C SER A 316 10.79 31.63 52.32
N ALA A 317 9.95 31.04 51.47
CA ALA A 317 10.40 30.08 50.45
C ALA A 317 11.55 30.63 49.57
N PRO A 318 11.55 31.91 49.11
CA PRO A 318 12.70 32.47 48.38
C PRO A 318 14.01 32.51 49.17
N ALA A 319 13.95 32.68 50.50
CA ALA A 319 15.14 32.65 51.35
C ALA A 319 15.70 31.21 51.44
N ILE A 320 14.83 30.23 51.68
CA ILE A 320 15.21 28.81 51.71
C ILE A 320 15.78 28.36 50.35
N ALA A 321 15.20 28.81 49.23
CA ALA A 321 15.65 28.45 47.89
C ALA A 321 17.07 28.93 47.53
N LYS A 322 17.58 29.95 48.22
CA LYS A 322 18.94 30.48 48.01
C LYS A 322 20.02 29.65 48.71
N MET A 323 19.66 28.78 49.64
CA MET A 323 20.60 27.92 50.36
C MET A 323 21.23 26.89 49.42
N THR A 324 22.55 26.69 49.56
CA THR A 324 23.28 25.69 48.77
C THR A 324 22.99 24.27 49.25
N SER A 325 23.20 23.26 48.41
CA SER A 325 23.07 21.85 48.81
C SER A 325 23.98 21.47 49.98
N ALA A 326 25.17 22.08 50.09
CA ALA A 326 26.07 21.88 51.23
C ALA A 326 25.50 22.48 52.52
N THR A 327 24.86 23.65 52.43
CA THR A 327 24.14 24.27 53.55
C THR A 327 22.98 23.38 54.00
N VAL A 328 22.15 22.92 53.06
CA VAL A 328 21.00 22.04 53.33
C VAL A 328 21.43 20.71 53.96
N GLY A 329 22.51 20.10 53.47
CA GLY A 329 23.02 18.84 54.03
C GLY A 329 23.66 18.95 55.40
N GLY A 330 24.03 20.16 55.83
CA GLY A 330 24.56 20.44 57.17
C GLY A 330 23.52 20.88 58.19
N LEU A 331 22.23 20.95 57.82
CA LEU A 331 21.16 21.27 58.76
C LEU A 331 20.94 20.12 59.75
N ASP A 332 20.72 20.45 61.01
CA ASP A 332 20.32 19.44 61.99
C ASP A 332 18.86 18.99 61.77
N LEU A 333 18.49 17.89 62.43
CA LEU A 333 17.18 17.29 62.26
C LEU A 333 16.04 18.21 62.74
N ALA A 334 16.24 19.00 63.81
CA ALA A 334 15.20 19.85 64.36
C ALA A 334 14.83 20.99 63.37
N HIS A 335 15.83 21.57 62.72
CA HIS A 335 15.62 22.59 61.68
C HIS A 335 14.94 22.01 60.45
N VAL A 336 15.34 20.82 59.99
CA VAL A 336 14.69 20.16 58.83
C VAL A 336 13.23 19.84 59.13
N LEU A 337 12.91 19.30 60.32
CA LEU A 337 11.54 18.92 60.68
C LEU A 337 10.61 20.11 60.92
N ALA A 338 11.15 21.29 61.20
CA ALA A 338 10.36 22.51 61.35
C ALA A 338 9.92 23.13 60.01
N LEU A 339 10.46 22.65 58.88
CA LEU A 339 10.08 23.15 57.55
C LEU A 339 8.69 22.69 57.14
N THR A 340 7.92 23.62 56.60
CA THR A 340 6.64 23.35 55.93
C THR A 340 6.89 22.68 54.57
N PRO A 341 5.88 21.99 53.99
CA PRO A 341 6.02 21.40 52.66
C PRO A 341 6.41 22.39 51.57
N THR A 342 5.87 23.62 51.61
CA THR A 342 6.21 24.69 50.65
C THR A 342 7.67 25.15 50.78
N GLN A 343 8.22 25.16 51.99
CA GLN A 343 9.64 25.46 52.20
C GLN A 343 10.53 24.30 51.72
N LEU A 344 10.11 23.05 51.95
CA LEU A 344 10.81 21.87 51.42
C LEU A 344 10.84 21.90 49.88
N ASP A 345 9.76 22.34 49.21
CA ASP A 345 9.73 22.49 47.75
C ASP A 345 10.72 23.53 47.21
N ALA A 346 10.85 24.63 47.94
CA ALA A 346 11.78 25.69 47.62
C ALA A 346 13.23 25.26 47.86
N MET A 347 13.47 24.33 48.80
CA MET A 347 14.80 23.88 49.19
C MET A 347 15.46 22.98 48.14
N ALA A 348 16.80 22.99 48.11
CA ALA A 348 17.60 22.01 47.39
C ALA A 348 17.59 20.64 48.11
N VAL A 349 16.42 20.00 48.22
CA VAL A 349 16.20 18.76 49.01
C VAL A 349 17.13 17.61 48.68
N GLY A 350 17.70 17.55 47.46
CA GLY A 350 18.71 16.56 47.11
C GLY A 350 19.97 16.63 47.98
N GLY A 351 20.24 17.79 48.61
CA GLY A 351 21.32 17.96 49.58
C GLY A 351 21.02 17.42 50.98
N LEU A 352 19.78 17.05 51.31
CA LEU A 352 19.45 16.48 52.62
C LEU A 352 20.15 15.13 52.83
N THR A 353 20.52 14.83 54.08
CA THR A 353 21.04 13.50 54.40
C THR A 353 19.93 12.44 54.34
N THR A 354 20.28 11.17 54.11
CA THR A 354 19.30 10.07 54.15
C THR A 354 18.60 9.96 55.51
N ALA A 355 19.31 10.25 56.61
CA ALA A 355 18.75 10.29 57.96
C ALA A 355 17.71 11.42 58.12
N SER A 356 17.98 12.60 57.57
CA SER A 356 17.02 13.71 57.56
C SER A 356 15.76 13.37 56.77
N VAL A 357 15.91 12.71 55.61
CA VAL A 357 14.78 12.28 54.77
C VAL A 357 13.96 11.18 55.45
N ALA A 358 14.62 10.20 56.09
CA ALA A 358 13.95 9.12 56.82
C ALA A 358 13.07 9.61 57.98
N ALA A 359 13.41 10.76 58.55
CA ALA A 359 12.70 11.36 59.67
C ALA A 359 11.56 12.31 59.26
N LEU A 360 11.45 12.67 57.97
CA LEU A 360 10.35 13.52 57.48
C LEU A 360 9.00 12.88 57.80
N THR A 361 8.06 13.71 58.26
CA THR A 361 6.72 13.24 58.62
C THR A 361 5.89 12.92 57.38
N ALA A 362 4.91 12.01 57.52
CA ALA A 362 3.98 11.71 56.42
C ALA A 362 3.25 12.97 55.89
N ALA A 363 2.92 13.94 56.76
CA ALA A 363 2.31 15.20 56.36
C ALA A 363 3.26 16.09 55.53
N GLN A 364 4.56 16.09 55.84
CA GLN A 364 5.56 16.79 55.03
C GLN A 364 5.70 16.14 53.65
N LEU A 365 5.81 14.82 53.61
CA LEU A 365 5.95 14.07 52.36
C LEU A 365 4.71 14.21 51.46
N THR A 366 3.50 14.13 52.01
CA THR A 366 2.26 14.28 51.22
C THR A 366 2.00 15.71 50.76
N GLY A 367 2.44 16.72 51.55
CA GLY A 367 2.24 18.13 51.23
C GLY A 367 3.23 18.71 50.22
N MET A 368 4.34 18.02 49.92
CA MET A 368 5.36 18.50 48.98
C MET A 368 4.87 18.44 47.54
N GLY A 369 5.16 19.48 46.78
CA GLY A 369 4.89 19.58 45.36
C GLY A 369 5.60 18.49 44.55
N ALA A 370 4.91 17.97 43.53
CA ALA A 370 5.38 16.86 42.72
C ALA A 370 6.78 17.10 42.11
N ALA A 371 7.07 18.33 41.64
CA ALA A 371 8.33 18.64 40.97
C ALA A 371 9.56 18.42 41.87
N THR A 372 9.42 18.56 43.19
CA THR A 372 10.51 18.42 44.16
C THR A 372 11.06 16.99 44.22
N TRP A 373 10.21 16.01 43.91
CA TRP A 373 10.54 14.59 43.98
C TRP A 373 11.59 14.14 42.95
N ASN A 374 11.83 14.93 41.89
CA ASN A 374 12.90 14.65 40.92
C ASN A 374 14.31 14.91 41.48
N ARG A 375 14.43 15.60 42.62
CA ARG A 375 15.70 15.97 43.26
C ARG A 375 16.20 14.93 44.26
N PHE A 376 15.38 13.95 44.63
CA PHE A 376 15.77 12.88 45.55
C PHE A 376 16.59 11.81 44.82
N SER A 377 17.62 11.32 45.50
CA SER A 377 18.40 10.14 45.10
C SER A 377 17.70 8.85 45.52
N ALA A 378 18.08 7.72 44.89
CA ALA A 378 17.56 6.40 45.25
C ALA A 378 17.78 6.07 46.74
N ALA A 379 18.95 6.37 47.30
CA ALA A 379 19.26 6.12 48.70
C ALA A 379 18.38 6.93 49.66
N GLN A 380 17.99 8.15 49.29
CA GLN A 380 17.07 8.95 50.09
C GLN A 380 15.64 8.41 50.00
N LEU A 381 15.18 7.99 48.80
CA LEU A 381 13.87 7.36 48.65
C LEU A 381 13.76 6.05 49.44
N ASN A 382 14.77 5.18 49.37
CA ASN A 382 14.84 3.92 50.11
C ASN A 382 15.02 4.11 51.63
N ALA A 383 15.31 5.33 52.09
CA ALA A 383 15.40 5.64 53.52
C ALA A 383 14.04 6.04 54.11
N ILE A 384 13.04 6.36 53.27
CA ILE A 384 11.68 6.72 53.72
C ILE A 384 11.01 5.46 54.28
N PRO A 385 10.47 5.48 55.51
CA PRO A 385 9.75 4.32 56.05
C PRO A 385 8.62 3.87 55.12
N LEU A 386 8.46 2.56 54.89
CA LEU A 386 7.49 2.00 53.93
C LEU A 386 6.05 2.51 54.14
N ALA A 387 5.63 2.68 55.40
CA ALA A 387 4.31 3.20 55.76
C ALA A 387 4.10 4.66 55.34
N SER A 388 5.17 5.46 55.26
CA SER A 388 5.13 6.83 54.74
C SER A 388 5.36 6.86 53.23
N PHE A 389 6.21 5.98 52.69
CA PHE A 389 6.45 5.87 51.25
C PHE A 389 5.17 5.54 50.46
N SER A 390 4.33 4.65 50.97
CA SER A 390 3.03 4.31 50.35
C SER A 390 2.01 5.46 50.37
N THR A 391 2.24 6.50 51.19
CA THR A 391 1.38 7.71 51.23
C THR A 391 1.79 8.77 50.21
N ILE A 392 2.96 8.64 49.56
CA ILE A 392 3.43 9.62 48.57
C ILE A 392 2.40 9.75 47.43
N PRO A 393 1.93 10.96 47.09
CA PRO A 393 0.97 11.15 46.01
C PRO A 393 1.46 10.58 44.68
N ALA A 394 0.58 9.97 43.90
CA ALA A 394 0.95 9.36 42.62
C ALA A 394 1.58 10.37 41.63
N ALA A 395 1.08 11.61 41.62
CA ALA A 395 1.65 12.72 40.84
C ALA A 395 3.10 13.05 41.21
N SER A 396 3.51 12.76 42.45
CA SER A 396 4.88 12.93 42.94
C SER A 396 5.78 11.77 42.51
N VAL A 397 5.28 10.53 42.56
CA VAL A 397 5.99 9.34 42.04
C VAL A 397 6.30 9.47 40.55
N PHE A 398 5.40 10.10 39.77
CA PHE A 398 5.64 10.43 38.37
C PHE A 398 6.90 11.28 38.14
N LYS A 399 7.32 12.08 39.13
CA LYS A 399 8.48 12.95 39.03
C LYS A 399 9.78 12.30 39.51
N PHE A 400 9.77 11.04 39.94
CA PHE A 400 11.02 10.35 40.27
C PHE A 400 11.97 10.35 39.08
N SER A 401 13.25 10.64 39.33
CA SER A 401 14.26 10.62 38.28
C SER A 401 14.56 9.19 37.85
N SER A 402 14.97 8.99 36.60
CA SER A 402 15.36 7.66 36.10
C SER A 402 16.46 7.00 36.96
N ALA A 403 17.43 7.79 37.44
CA ALA A 403 18.47 7.31 38.34
C ALA A 403 17.91 6.86 39.71
N ALA A 404 16.93 7.59 40.23
CA ALA A 404 16.26 7.22 41.49
C ALA A 404 15.49 5.91 41.34
N VAL A 405 14.70 5.76 40.25
CA VAL A 405 13.95 4.53 39.97
C VAL A 405 14.90 3.33 39.81
N THR A 406 16.01 3.49 39.08
CA THR A 406 17.00 2.42 38.89
C THR A 406 17.53 1.85 40.20
N GLY A 407 17.69 2.68 41.23
CA GLY A 407 18.20 2.29 42.54
C GLY A 407 17.14 1.97 43.60
N LEU A 408 15.85 1.97 43.27
CA LEU A 408 14.81 1.56 44.22
C LEU A 408 15.01 0.09 44.61
N ASP A 409 14.91 -0.20 45.91
CA ASP A 409 15.04 -1.56 46.42
C ASP A 409 13.72 -2.36 46.33
N VAL A 410 13.82 -3.67 46.57
CA VAL A 410 12.67 -4.59 46.50
C VAL A 410 11.54 -4.19 47.46
N PRO A 411 11.78 -3.93 48.76
CA PRO A 411 10.72 -3.50 49.69
C PRO A 411 9.96 -2.25 49.23
N HIS A 412 10.65 -1.23 48.72
CA HIS A 412 10.00 0.02 48.29
C HIS A 412 9.20 -0.16 47.00
N VAL A 413 9.70 -0.97 46.05
CA VAL A 413 8.93 -1.32 44.85
C VAL A 413 7.68 -2.12 45.20
N GLN A 414 7.76 -3.05 46.16
CA GLN A 414 6.58 -3.80 46.63
C GLN A 414 5.59 -2.92 47.41
N ALA A 415 6.07 -1.87 48.09
CA ALA A 415 5.21 -0.92 48.81
C ALA A 415 4.48 0.07 47.90
N LEU A 416 4.83 0.16 46.61
CA LEU A 416 4.10 1.00 45.65
C LEU A 416 2.67 0.48 45.45
N THR A 417 1.71 1.35 45.74
CA THR A 417 0.29 1.11 45.47
C THR A 417 0.02 1.05 43.97
N THR A 418 -1.10 0.47 43.55
CA THR A 418 -1.50 0.42 42.13
C THR A 418 -1.62 1.81 41.50
N THR A 419 -2.12 2.81 42.25
CA THR A 419 -2.21 4.20 41.80
C THR A 419 -0.82 4.83 41.60
N GLN A 420 0.12 4.56 42.50
CA GLN A 420 1.51 5.03 42.35
C GLN A 420 2.20 4.31 41.19
N MET A 421 2.00 3.01 41.03
CA MET A 421 2.52 2.23 39.90
C MET A 421 2.03 2.76 38.56
N ALA A 422 0.75 3.11 38.44
CA ALA A 422 0.20 3.72 37.22
C ALA A 422 0.91 5.02 36.83
N SER A 423 1.40 5.77 37.82
CA SER A 423 2.09 7.05 37.62
C SER A 423 3.61 6.92 37.49
N LEU A 424 4.20 5.78 37.88
CA LEU A 424 5.65 5.58 37.88
C LEU A 424 6.22 5.71 36.46
N GLN A 425 7.26 6.54 36.31
CA GLN A 425 8.03 6.63 35.07
C GLN A 425 9.26 5.71 35.15
N PHE A 426 9.77 5.27 34.00
CA PHE A 426 11.02 4.51 33.91
C PHE A 426 11.02 3.15 34.63
N VAL A 427 9.89 2.45 34.68
CA VAL A 427 9.81 1.12 35.33
C VAL A 427 10.79 0.12 34.71
N GLU A 428 11.07 0.28 33.41
CA GLU A 428 12.02 -0.51 32.65
C GLU A 428 13.49 -0.30 33.04
N LYS A 429 13.76 0.68 33.91
CA LYS A 429 15.09 0.96 34.46
C LYS A 429 15.30 0.36 35.84
N LEU A 430 14.27 -0.24 36.46
CA LEU A 430 14.40 -0.94 37.73
C LEU A 430 15.53 -1.98 37.67
N GLY A 431 16.29 -2.09 38.77
CA GLY A 431 17.31 -3.11 38.90
C GLY A 431 16.73 -4.53 38.89
N PRO A 432 17.49 -5.57 38.49
CA PRO A 432 16.96 -6.92 38.25
C PRO A 432 16.16 -7.52 39.41
N ALA A 433 16.65 -7.36 40.65
CA ALA A 433 15.95 -7.88 41.84
C ALA A 433 14.60 -7.20 42.08
N ALA A 434 14.53 -5.88 41.87
CA ALA A 434 13.30 -5.10 41.99
C ALA A 434 12.32 -5.44 40.86
N THR A 435 12.80 -5.60 39.63
CA THR A 435 11.99 -6.04 38.48
C THR A 435 11.38 -7.42 38.73
N ALA A 436 12.16 -8.39 39.21
CA ALA A 436 11.67 -9.74 39.52
C ALA A 436 10.62 -9.76 40.64
N ALA A 437 10.62 -8.74 41.51
CA ALA A 437 9.67 -8.60 42.61
C ALA A 437 8.35 -7.92 42.21
N LEU A 438 8.25 -7.39 40.98
CA LEU A 438 7.00 -6.81 40.47
C LEU A 438 5.92 -7.87 40.37
N THR A 439 4.75 -7.56 40.93
CA THR A 439 3.59 -8.46 40.91
C THR A 439 2.73 -8.25 39.67
N ALA A 440 1.92 -9.25 39.32
CA ALA A 440 0.92 -9.14 38.26
C ALA A 440 -0.04 -7.95 38.48
N THR A 441 -0.49 -7.72 39.72
CA THR A 441 -1.36 -6.58 40.06
C THR A 441 -0.69 -5.24 39.81
N GLN A 442 0.61 -5.11 40.10
CA GLN A 442 1.35 -3.88 39.85
C GLN A 442 1.58 -3.64 38.36
N MET A 443 1.93 -4.68 37.60
CA MET A 443 2.09 -4.57 36.14
C MET A 443 0.78 -4.32 35.40
N ALA A 444 -0.34 -4.89 35.87
CA ALA A 444 -1.66 -4.58 35.34
C ALA A 444 -2.08 -3.12 35.57
N ALA A 445 -1.66 -2.52 36.69
CA ALA A 445 -1.90 -1.12 37.00
C ALA A 445 -0.97 -0.16 36.25
N TYR A 446 0.15 -0.65 35.68
CA TYR A 446 1.12 0.18 34.97
C TYR A 446 0.59 0.62 33.60
N THR A 447 0.47 1.94 33.40
CA THR A 447 -0.11 2.53 32.18
C THR A 447 0.88 3.40 31.40
N SER A 448 2.07 3.62 31.94
CA SER A 448 3.10 4.44 31.31
C SER A 448 3.84 3.68 30.20
N SER A 449 4.68 4.40 29.43
CA SER A 449 5.26 3.84 28.21
C SER A 449 6.31 2.76 28.50
N LEU A 450 6.21 1.61 27.83
CA LEU A 450 7.20 0.52 27.87
C LEU A 450 8.12 0.50 26.64
N GLY A 451 8.13 1.54 25.81
CA GLY A 451 8.89 1.55 24.55
C GLY A 451 10.41 1.42 24.71
N ALA A 452 10.95 1.78 25.88
CA ALA A 452 12.37 1.64 26.20
C ALA A 452 12.72 0.31 26.89
N ALA A 453 11.75 -0.58 27.11
CA ALA A 453 11.97 -1.87 27.74
C ALA A 453 12.87 -2.76 26.88
N THR A 454 13.80 -3.45 27.53
CA THR A 454 14.74 -4.38 26.89
C THR A 454 14.27 -5.82 27.10
N SER A 455 14.72 -6.74 26.24
CA SER A 455 14.46 -8.18 26.42
C SER A 455 14.96 -8.69 27.77
N ALA A 456 16.13 -8.23 28.23
CA ALA A 456 16.68 -8.60 29.53
C ALA A 456 15.76 -8.18 30.69
N TRP A 457 15.20 -6.97 30.64
CA TRP A 457 14.24 -6.50 31.65
C TRP A 457 12.93 -7.31 31.59
N LEU A 458 12.38 -7.53 30.39
CA LEU A 458 11.15 -8.31 30.20
C LEU A 458 11.31 -9.75 30.72
N ASN A 459 12.43 -10.41 30.39
CA ASN A 459 12.72 -11.78 30.83
C ASN A 459 13.06 -11.87 32.33
N THR A 460 13.28 -10.74 33.01
CA THR A 460 13.47 -10.71 34.48
C THR A 460 12.15 -10.67 35.23
N LEU A 461 11.05 -10.26 34.58
CA LEU A 461 9.72 -10.34 35.18
C LEU A 461 9.37 -11.81 35.46
N SER A 462 8.42 -12.03 36.36
CA SER A 462 7.77 -13.34 36.41
C SER A 462 6.84 -13.50 35.19
N PRO A 463 6.64 -14.73 34.67
CA PRO A 463 5.69 -14.96 33.58
C PRO A 463 4.28 -14.40 33.86
N SER A 464 3.82 -14.46 35.11
CA SER A 464 2.53 -13.88 35.51
C SER A 464 2.53 -12.35 35.52
N ALA A 465 3.63 -11.70 35.89
CA ALA A 465 3.76 -10.25 35.82
C ALA A 465 3.87 -9.76 34.36
N PHE A 466 4.56 -10.50 33.49
CA PHE A 466 4.61 -10.23 32.06
C PHE A 466 3.23 -10.39 31.40
N ALA A 467 2.51 -11.48 31.69
CA ALA A 467 1.16 -11.72 31.18
C ALA A 467 0.16 -10.62 31.61
N ALA A 468 0.43 -9.93 32.71
CA ALA A 468 -0.40 -8.85 33.22
C ALA A 468 -0.15 -7.48 32.55
N ILE A 469 0.88 -7.35 31.69
CA ILE A 469 1.11 -6.13 30.91
C ILE A 469 -0.10 -5.86 30.01
N SER A 470 -0.61 -4.64 30.00
CA SER A 470 -1.75 -4.30 29.12
C SER A 470 -1.39 -4.47 27.64
N THR A 471 -2.40 -4.70 26.79
CA THR A 471 -2.21 -4.79 25.32
C THR A 471 -1.57 -3.51 24.75
N THR A 472 -1.93 -2.34 25.28
CA THR A 472 -1.29 -1.05 24.96
C THR A 472 0.20 -1.05 25.30
N GLY A 473 0.60 -1.59 26.46
CA GLY A 473 2.00 -1.71 26.85
C GLY A 473 2.78 -2.68 25.95
N ILE A 474 2.18 -3.84 25.63
CA ILE A 474 2.77 -4.82 24.70
C ILE A 474 3.01 -4.20 23.31
N ASN A 475 2.08 -3.40 22.81
CA ASN A 475 2.18 -2.75 21.49
C ASN A 475 3.33 -1.72 21.41
N GLN A 476 3.82 -1.23 22.55
CA GLN A 476 4.93 -0.28 22.57
C GLN A 476 6.30 -0.95 22.56
N LEU A 477 6.38 -2.27 22.79
CA LEU A 477 7.64 -2.98 22.85
C LEU A 477 8.37 -2.93 21.50
N SER A 478 9.67 -2.61 21.53
CA SER A 478 10.50 -2.60 20.33
C SER A 478 10.69 -4.01 19.76
N SER A 479 10.85 -4.13 18.43
CA SER A 479 11.15 -5.39 17.76
C SER A 479 12.37 -6.10 18.36
N THR A 480 13.42 -5.35 18.73
CA THR A 480 14.62 -5.88 19.38
C THR A 480 14.32 -6.50 20.75
N ALA A 481 13.45 -5.88 21.54
CA ALA A 481 13.04 -6.42 22.84
C ALA A 481 12.23 -7.70 22.68
N VAL A 482 11.35 -7.75 21.68
CA VAL A 482 10.54 -8.93 21.36
C VAL A 482 11.42 -10.08 20.84
N ALA A 483 12.45 -9.78 20.03
CA ALA A 483 13.25 -10.80 19.35
C ALA A 483 14.00 -11.76 20.27
N SER A 484 14.32 -11.33 21.50
CA SER A 484 15.04 -12.13 22.49
C SER A 484 14.19 -12.48 23.71
N LEU A 485 12.86 -12.47 23.58
CA LEU A 485 11.98 -13.05 24.60
C LEU A 485 12.23 -14.55 24.71
N ASP A 486 12.39 -15.03 25.94
CA ASP A 486 12.57 -16.47 26.18
C ASP A 486 11.26 -17.25 25.98
N VAL A 487 11.37 -18.58 26.01
CA VAL A 487 10.25 -19.50 25.81
C VAL A 487 9.16 -19.34 26.89
N ALA A 488 9.54 -19.12 28.15
CA ALA A 488 8.59 -19.03 29.25
C ALA A 488 7.74 -17.75 29.14
N HIS A 489 8.35 -16.62 28.79
CA HIS A 489 7.66 -15.35 28.56
C HIS A 489 6.83 -15.39 27.27
N THR A 490 7.31 -16.09 26.24
CA THR A 490 6.53 -16.29 25.01
C THR A 490 5.27 -17.11 25.26
N GLN A 491 5.34 -18.15 26.08
CA GLN A 491 4.17 -18.92 26.51
C GLN A 491 3.23 -18.13 27.42
N ALA A 492 3.75 -17.13 28.15
CA ALA A 492 2.96 -16.25 29.00
C ALA A 492 2.19 -15.17 28.23
N ILE A 493 2.49 -14.92 26.95
CA ILE A 493 1.73 -14.01 26.11
C ILE A 493 0.27 -14.46 26.06
N THR A 494 -0.67 -13.59 26.43
CA THR A 494 -2.09 -13.94 26.40
C THR A 494 -2.67 -13.87 24.98
N THR A 495 -3.82 -14.48 24.76
CA THR A 495 -4.56 -14.39 23.48
C THR A 495 -4.94 -12.96 23.10
N ASP A 496 -5.14 -12.09 24.09
CA ASP A 496 -5.45 -10.67 23.86
C ASP A 496 -4.20 -9.87 23.47
N GLN A 497 -3.04 -10.25 24.01
CA GLN A 497 -1.76 -9.59 23.76
C GLN A 497 -1.16 -9.95 22.39
N ILE A 498 -1.38 -11.16 21.89
CA ILE A 498 -0.60 -11.70 20.75
C ILE A 498 -0.72 -10.85 19.47
N ASN A 499 -1.88 -10.26 19.22
CA ASN A 499 -2.10 -9.38 18.08
C ASN A 499 -1.42 -8.00 18.21
N SER A 500 -1.07 -7.59 19.44
CA SER A 500 -0.38 -6.34 19.72
C SER A 500 1.14 -6.47 19.67
N LEU A 501 1.69 -7.69 19.68
CA LEU A 501 3.14 -7.93 19.74
C LEU A 501 3.80 -7.92 18.36
N ALA A 502 5.04 -7.46 18.22
CA ALA A 502 5.82 -7.56 16.97
C ALA A 502 6.27 -9.00 16.64
N LEU A 503 5.32 -9.92 16.39
CA LEU A 503 5.54 -11.37 16.23
C LEU A 503 6.63 -11.74 15.21
N ALA A 504 6.74 -11.01 14.10
CA ALA A 504 7.75 -11.27 13.06
C ALA A 504 9.19 -11.14 13.59
N SER A 505 9.38 -10.49 14.73
CA SER A 505 10.70 -10.33 15.36
C SER A 505 11.08 -11.51 16.27
N LEU A 506 10.14 -12.36 16.69
CA LEU A 506 10.41 -13.48 17.59
C LEU A 506 11.48 -14.44 17.01
N GLY A 507 12.37 -14.94 17.87
CA GLY A 507 13.29 -16.02 17.49
C GLY A 507 12.56 -17.35 17.27
N THR A 508 13.14 -18.22 16.45
CA THR A 508 12.53 -19.51 16.03
C THR A 508 12.13 -20.42 17.20
N ALA A 509 12.93 -20.49 18.26
CA ALA A 509 12.60 -21.27 19.46
C ALA A 509 11.34 -20.74 20.18
N SER A 510 11.17 -19.42 20.21
CA SER A 510 10.01 -18.77 20.82
C SER A 510 8.77 -18.92 19.93
N ILE A 511 8.92 -18.84 18.60
CA ILE A 511 7.84 -19.12 17.65
C ILE A 511 7.32 -20.54 17.83
N GLY A 512 8.21 -21.54 17.91
CA GLY A 512 7.83 -22.94 18.12
C GLY A 512 7.21 -23.22 19.49
N ALA A 513 7.35 -22.31 20.46
CA ALA A 513 6.75 -22.41 21.78
C ALA A 513 5.33 -21.80 21.88
N LEU A 514 4.84 -21.15 20.83
CA LEU A 514 3.48 -20.62 20.80
C LEU A 514 2.45 -21.75 20.86
N SER A 515 1.49 -21.61 21.78
CA SER A 515 0.41 -22.56 21.99
C SER A 515 -0.66 -22.49 20.89
N ALA A 516 -1.44 -23.56 20.77
CA ALA A 516 -2.61 -23.60 19.89
C ALA A 516 -3.62 -22.47 20.18
N ALA A 517 -3.85 -22.12 21.45
CA ALA A 517 -4.77 -21.03 21.81
C ALA A 517 -4.26 -19.67 21.32
N GLN A 518 -2.95 -19.43 21.45
CA GLN A 518 -2.29 -18.23 20.96
C GLN A 518 -2.38 -18.11 19.43
N LEU A 519 -2.01 -19.16 18.69
CA LEU A 519 -2.09 -19.17 17.22
C LEU A 519 -3.53 -19.01 16.72
N GLY A 520 -4.50 -19.61 17.42
CA GLY A 520 -5.94 -19.48 17.09
C GLY A 520 -6.51 -18.09 17.31
N ALA A 521 -5.89 -17.26 18.17
CA ALA A 521 -6.33 -15.90 18.45
C ALA A 521 -5.78 -14.86 17.45
N LEU A 522 -4.91 -15.25 16.52
CA LEU A 522 -4.36 -14.34 15.52
C LEU A 522 -5.46 -13.77 14.62
N THR A 523 -5.37 -12.47 14.34
CA THR A 523 -6.26 -11.76 13.41
C THR A 523 -5.73 -11.82 11.98
N ALA A 524 -6.60 -11.57 11.00
CA ALA A 524 -6.24 -11.50 9.58
C ALA A 524 -5.05 -10.57 9.31
N SER A 525 -5.13 -9.33 9.80
CA SER A 525 -4.06 -8.34 9.65
C SER A 525 -2.75 -8.81 10.28
N LYS A 526 -2.83 -9.48 11.44
CA LYS A 526 -1.61 -9.93 12.11
C LYS A 526 -0.94 -11.07 11.38
N PHE A 527 -1.71 -12.10 11.01
CA PHE A 527 -1.21 -13.24 10.28
C PHE A 527 -0.66 -12.83 8.90
N GLY A 528 -1.33 -11.87 8.23
CA GLY A 528 -0.93 -11.25 6.96
C GLY A 528 0.44 -10.55 6.99
N SER A 529 0.99 -10.25 8.17
CA SER A 529 2.32 -9.63 8.33
C SER A 529 3.47 -10.63 8.53
N LEU A 530 3.16 -11.93 8.62
CA LEU A 530 4.12 -13.00 8.89
C LEU A 530 4.65 -13.63 7.60
N THR A 531 5.77 -14.35 7.69
CA THR A 531 6.40 -15.01 6.54
C THR A 531 6.24 -16.53 6.60
N GLY A 532 6.41 -17.22 5.48
CA GLY A 532 6.43 -18.68 5.43
C GLY A 532 7.52 -19.30 6.31
N ALA A 533 8.68 -18.65 6.45
CA ALA A 533 9.75 -19.10 7.34
C ALA A 533 9.35 -18.99 8.82
N TRP A 534 8.62 -17.94 9.19
CA TRP A 534 8.05 -17.80 10.53
C TRP A 534 7.03 -18.92 10.78
N ILE A 535 6.15 -19.19 9.82
CA ILE A 535 5.14 -20.25 9.91
C ILE A 535 5.79 -21.62 10.09
N ASN A 536 6.81 -21.94 9.30
CA ASN A 536 7.50 -23.24 9.40
C ASN A 536 8.26 -23.41 10.73
N ALA A 537 8.51 -22.33 11.47
CA ALA A 537 9.10 -22.40 12.81
C ALA A 537 8.05 -22.68 13.90
N THR A 538 6.75 -22.65 13.59
CA THR A 538 5.68 -23.04 14.52
C THR A 538 5.62 -24.55 14.69
N ASP A 539 5.02 -25.01 15.78
CA ASP A 539 4.71 -26.43 15.93
C ASP A 539 3.55 -26.81 14.98
N VAL A 540 3.73 -27.88 14.20
CA VAL A 540 2.76 -28.34 13.19
C VAL A 540 1.40 -28.67 13.81
N ALA A 541 1.35 -29.27 15.01
CA ALA A 541 0.10 -29.61 15.66
C ALA A 541 -0.62 -28.36 16.21
N ALA A 542 0.14 -27.40 16.73
CA ALA A 542 -0.39 -26.11 17.16
C ALA A 542 -0.89 -25.27 15.97
N PHE A 543 -0.18 -25.26 14.84
CA PHE A 543 -0.52 -24.49 13.64
C PHE A 543 -1.93 -24.77 13.12
N LYS A 544 -2.41 -26.00 13.28
CA LYS A 544 -3.78 -26.42 12.94
C LYS A 544 -4.87 -25.56 13.60
N SER A 545 -4.60 -24.91 14.73
CA SER A 545 -5.59 -24.11 15.46
C SER A 545 -5.89 -22.74 14.84
N ILE A 546 -5.13 -22.29 13.85
CA ILE A 546 -5.34 -20.99 13.19
C ILE A 546 -6.71 -20.96 12.55
N THR A 547 -7.50 -19.93 12.85
CA THR A 547 -8.86 -19.85 12.34
C THR A 547 -8.89 -19.49 10.85
N PRO A 548 -9.91 -19.93 10.07
CA PRO A 548 -10.13 -19.45 8.71
C PRO A 548 -10.10 -17.92 8.59
N ALA A 549 -10.70 -17.20 9.55
CA ALA A 549 -10.71 -15.73 9.56
C ALA A 549 -9.31 -15.11 9.63
N ALA A 550 -8.36 -15.76 10.32
CA ALA A 550 -6.97 -15.30 10.38
C ALA A 550 -6.24 -15.47 9.03
N LEU A 551 -6.57 -16.51 8.28
CA LEU A 551 -5.95 -16.82 6.99
C LEU A 551 -6.43 -15.89 5.86
N ALA A 552 -7.59 -15.25 6.03
CA ALA A 552 -8.14 -14.31 5.05
C ALA A 552 -7.31 -13.03 4.83
N GLY A 553 -6.39 -12.71 5.74
CA GLY A 553 -5.50 -11.55 5.60
C GLY A 553 -4.24 -11.80 4.79
N VAL A 554 -4.05 -13.01 4.27
CA VAL A 554 -2.83 -13.43 3.58
C VAL A 554 -2.80 -12.91 2.15
N SER A 555 -1.77 -12.13 1.79
CA SER A 555 -1.51 -11.78 0.40
C SER A 555 -0.02 -11.68 0.03
N GLY A 556 0.31 -12.18 -1.16
CA GLY A 556 1.64 -12.07 -1.77
C GLY A 556 2.63 -13.22 -1.49
N ASP A 557 3.83 -13.07 -2.06
CA ASP A 557 4.88 -14.11 -2.14
C ASP A 557 5.55 -14.47 -0.80
N ALA A 558 5.28 -13.73 0.28
CA ALA A 558 5.89 -13.95 1.59
C ALA A 558 5.62 -15.37 2.15
N TYR A 559 4.62 -16.06 1.61
CA TYR A 559 4.17 -17.40 2.00
C TYR A 559 4.63 -18.50 1.06
N ALA A 560 5.44 -18.18 0.04
CA ALA A 560 5.83 -19.10 -1.04
C ALA A 560 6.52 -20.41 -0.61
N ASN A 561 6.91 -20.50 0.68
CA ASN A 561 7.73 -21.58 1.23
C ASN A 561 7.13 -22.25 2.48
N ILE A 562 5.82 -22.17 2.72
CA ILE A 562 5.22 -23.02 3.77
C ILE A 562 5.44 -24.50 3.41
N ASP A 563 5.97 -25.29 4.34
CA ASP A 563 6.31 -26.68 4.07
C ASP A 563 5.08 -27.60 3.99
N ALA A 564 5.28 -28.79 3.40
CA ALA A 564 4.22 -29.78 3.22
C ALA A 564 3.58 -30.25 4.54
N ALA A 565 4.34 -30.26 5.66
CA ALA A 565 3.84 -30.71 6.94
C ALA A 565 2.79 -29.74 7.49
N HIS A 566 3.07 -28.43 7.46
CA HIS A 566 2.14 -27.38 7.88
C HIS A 566 0.90 -27.31 6.97
N ILE A 567 1.07 -27.52 5.65
CA ILE A 567 -0.07 -27.56 4.73
C ILE A 567 -0.96 -28.79 5.00
N SER A 568 -0.38 -29.96 5.25
CA SER A 568 -1.13 -31.22 5.41
C SER A 568 -2.10 -31.25 6.59
N VAL A 569 -1.86 -30.43 7.63
CA VAL A 569 -2.71 -30.38 8.84
C VAL A 569 -3.89 -29.41 8.74
N LEU A 570 -3.91 -28.55 7.72
CA LEU A 570 -4.99 -27.60 7.50
C LEU A 570 -6.27 -28.31 7.02
N SER A 571 -7.44 -27.77 7.36
CA SER A 571 -8.71 -28.19 6.78
C SER A 571 -8.94 -27.52 5.42
N SER A 572 -9.84 -28.08 4.60
CA SER A 572 -10.30 -27.43 3.36
C SER A 572 -10.90 -26.05 3.62
N ALA A 573 -11.61 -25.85 4.74
CA ALA A 573 -12.14 -24.55 5.14
C ALA A 573 -11.03 -23.52 5.43
N GLN A 574 -9.92 -23.95 6.04
CA GLN A 574 -8.74 -23.10 6.26
C GLN A 574 -8.05 -22.77 4.93
N LEU A 575 -7.86 -23.75 4.05
CA LEU A 575 -7.26 -23.55 2.73
C LEU A 575 -8.11 -22.62 1.84
N ASN A 576 -9.43 -22.72 1.90
CA ASN A 576 -10.32 -21.83 1.15
C ASN A 576 -10.47 -20.43 1.74
N ALA A 577 -10.04 -20.24 3.00
CA ALA A 577 -10.08 -18.93 3.61
C ALA A 577 -8.92 -18.03 3.16
N PHE A 578 -7.87 -18.59 2.56
CA PHE A 578 -6.86 -17.80 1.88
C PHE A 578 -7.50 -17.06 0.68
N PRO A 579 -7.16 -15.78 0.44
CA PRO A 579 -7.66 -15.03 -0.72
C PRO A 579 -7.20 -15.55 -2.08
N HIS A 580 -6.13 -16.34 -2.10
CA HIS A 580 -5.48 -16.99 -3.24
C HIS A 580 -4.54 -18.07 -2.73
N LEU A 581 -4.36 -19.12 -3.53
CA LEU A 581 -3.39 -20.22 -3.28
C LEU A 581 -2.23 -20.17 -4.28
N ASP A 582 -2.01 -19.00 -4.89
CA ASP A 582 -0.92 -18.76 -5.83
C ASP A 582 0.47 -18.75 -5.15
N TRP A 583 0.53 -18.52 -3.84
CA TRP A 583 1.74 -18.70 -3.04
C TRP A 583 2.08 -20.19 -2.79
N LEU A 584 1.16 -21.13 -3.05
CA LEU A 584 1.45 -22.56 -2.83
C LEU A 584 2.48 -23.05 -3.87
N GLY A 585 3.75 -23.14 -3.46
CA GLY A 585 4.83 -23.71 -4.28
C GLY A 585 4.68 -25.22 -4.50
N VAL A 586 5.53 -25.80 -5.36
CA VAL A 586 5.53 -27.25 -5.65
C VAL A 586 5.68 -28.12 -4.40
N ALA A 587 6.48 -27.67 -3.42
CA ALA A 587 6.64 -28.39 -2.15
C ALA A 587 5.33 -28.41 -1.33
N GLY A 588 4.63 -27.27 -1.24
CA GLY A 588 3.34 -27.19 -0.56
C GLY A 588 2.25 -28.01 -1.26
N MET A 589 2.23 -28.02 -2.60
CA MET A 589 1.29 -28.84 -3.39
C MET A 589 1.42 -30.33 -3.08
N SER A 590 2.63 -30.83 -2.83
CA SER A 590 2.86 -32.23 -2.46
C SER A 590 2.30 -32.62 -1.09
N GLY A 591 2.08 -31.64 -0.20
CA GLY A 591 1.48 -31.82 1.12
C GLY A 591 -0.05 -31.85 1.13
N LEU A 592 -0.70 -31.52 0.00
CA LEU A 592 -2.16 -31.55 -0.09
C LEU A 592 -2.69 -32.99 -0.09
N THR A 593 -3.65 -33.24 0.79
CA THR A 593 -4.37 -34.50 0.92
C THR A 593 -5.59 -34.56 0.00
N ALA A 594 -6.05 -35.77 -0.34
CA ALA A 594 -7.26 -35.97 -1.12
C ALA A 594 -8.50 -35.27 -0.51
N THR A 595 -8.65 -35.31 0.81
CA THR A 595 -9.77 -34.64 1.50
C THR A 595 -9.69 -33.12 1.39
N GLN A 596 -8.48 -32.54 1.45
CA GLN A 596 -8.30 -31.10 1.26
C GLN A 596 -8.66 -30.71 -0.17
N VAL A 597 -8.11 -31.39 -1.17
CA VAL A 597 -8.34 -31.09 -2.60
C VAL A 597 -9.82 -31.22 -2.98
N ALA A 598 -10.51 -32.25 -2.49
CA ALA A 598 -11.95 -32.43 -2.72
C ALA A 598 -12.80 -31.29 -2.15
N GLY A 599 -12.31 -30.62 -1.09
CA GLY A 599 -12.98 -29.51 -0.44
C GLY A 599 -12.52 -28.13 -0.91
N LEU A 600 -11.58 -28.02 -1.84
CA LEU A 600 -11.10 -26.72 -2.35
C LEU A 600 -12.18 -26.02 -3.19
N ASP A 601 -12.21 -24.68 -3.13
CA ASP A 601 -13.02 -23.88 -4.03
C ASP A 601 -12.64 -24.19 -5.49
N PRO A 602 -13.60 -24.55 -6.36
CA PRO A 602 -13.34 -24.85 -7.77
C PRO A 602 -12.61 -23.73 -8.53
N GLY A 603 -12.77 -22.47 -8.13
CA GLY A 603 -12.11 -21.32 -8.72
C GLY A 603 -10.59 -21.33 -8.57
N TRP A 604 -10.05 -21.99 -7.54
CA TRP A 604 -8.59 -22.08 -7.33
C TRP A 604 -7.87 -22.81 -8.45
N PHE A 605 -8.52 -23.79 -9.09
CA PHE A 605 -7.92 -24.60 -10.15
C PHE A 605 -7.62 -23.81 -11.44
N ASN A 606 -8.18 -22.61 -11.60
CA ASN A 606 -7.80 -21.70 -12.70
C ASN A 606 -6.38 -21.14 -12.53
N TRP A 607 -5.87 -21.09 -11.29
CA TRP A 607 -4.60 -20.46 -10.96
C TRP A 607 -3.45 -21.46 -10.80
N PHE A 608 -3.75 -22.76 -10.75
CA PHE A 608 -2.72 -23.78 -10.62
C PHE A 608 -2.02 -24.05 -11.95
N THR A 609 -0.69 -23.91 -11.94
CA THR A 609 0.16 -24.24 -13.08
C THR A 609 0.32 -25.76 -13.21
N PRO A 610 0.66 -26.28 -14.41
CA PRO A 610 0.91 -27.71 -14.61
C PRO A 610 1.96 -28.29 -13.65
N ALA A 611 3.04 -27.53 -13.39
CA ALA A 611 4.10 -27.95 -12.47
C ALA A 611 3.58 -28.15 -11.03
N ARG A 612 2.62 -27.33 -10.59
CA ARG A 612 2.01 -27.44 -9.27
C ARG A 612 1.08 -28.64 -9.17
N LEU A 613 0.27 -28.87 -10.20
CA LEU A 613 -0.65 -30.00 -10.25
C LEU A 613 0.12 -31.33 -10.32
N ASN A 614 1.19 -31.40 -11.11
CA ASN A 614 2.06 -32.58 -11.18
C ASN A 614 2.88 -32.81 -9.89
N ALA A 615 2.96 -31.83 -8.99
CA ALA A 615 3.57 -32.00 -7.68
C ALA A 615 2.61 -32.59 -6.64
N MET A 616 1.30 -32.65 -6.92
CA MET A 616 0.32 -33.33 -6.05
C MET A 616 0.56 -34.84 -6.05
N THR A 617 0.10 -35.51 -5.00
CA THR A 617 0.00 -36.97 -5.04
C THR A 617 -1.11 -37.41 -6.01
N ALA A 618 -0.96 -38.58 -6.63
CA ALA A 618 -2.00 -39.14 -7.52
C ALA A 618 -3.39 -39.21 -6.84
N SER A 619 -3.43 -39.54 -5.54
CA SER A 619 -4.67 -39.54 -4.75
C SER A 619 -5.27 -38.15 -4.55
N ALA A 620 -4.44 -37.11 -4.40
CA ALA A 620 -4.91 -35.75 -4.24
C ALA A 620 -5.43 -35.20 -5.58
N LEU A 621 -4.75 -35.48 -6.69
CA LEU A 621 -5.21 -35.12 -8.02
C LEU A 621 -6.53 -35.83 -8.39
N ALA A 622 -6.65 -37.12 -8.05
CA ALA A 622 -7.88 -37.89 -8.23
C ALA A 622 -9.05 -37.33 -7.40
N ALA A 623 -8.79 -36.48 -6.40
CA ALA A 623 -9.81 -35.85 -5.57
C ALA A 623 -10.26 -34.47 -6.09
N ILE A 624 -9.74 -33.97 -7.21
CA ILE A 624 -10.17 -32.70 -7.80
C ILE A 624 -11.68 -32.75 -8.10
N PRO A 625 -12.50 -31.82 -7.57
CA PRO A 625 -13.93 -31.80 -7.82
C PRO A 625 -14.23 -31.55 -9.30
N LEU A 626 -15.34 -32.07 -9.82
CA LEU A 626 -15.73 -31.91 -11.24
C LEU A 626 -15.78 -30.44 -11.68
N ALA A 627 -16.29 -29.57 -10.80
CA ALA A 627 -16.32 -28.13 -11.03
C ALA A 627 -14.90 -27.53 -11.14
N GLY A 628 -13.92 -28.08 -10.41
CA GLY A 628 -12.51 -27.66 -10.49
C GLY A 628 -11.88 -28.05 -11.83
N LEU A 629 -12.10 -29.27 -12.30
CA LEU A 629 -11.66 -29.71 -13.64
C LEU A 629 -12.23 -28.81 -14.75
N ALA A 630 -13.48 -28.39 -14.64
CA ALA A 630 -14.11 -27.50 -15.59
C ALA A 630 -13.49 -26.08 -15.61
N LYS A 631 -12.79 -25.66 -14.55
CA LYS A 631 -12.08 -24.36 -14.48
C LYS A 631 -10.67 -24.40 -15.05
N MET A 632 -10.10 -25.59 -15.28
CA MET A 632 -8.74 -25.73 -15.78
C MET A 632 -8.68 -25.49 -17.29
N SER A 633 -7.66 -24.77 -17.75
CA SER A 633 -7.47 -24.54 -19.18
C SER A 633 -7.11 -25.84 -19.93
N VAL A 634 -7.33 -25.86 -21.25
CA VAL A 634 -6.91 -26.97 -22.13
C VAL A 634 -5.40 -27.20 -22.02
N ALA A 635 -4.60 -26.13 -21.97
CA ALA A 635 -3.15 -26.22 -21.82
C ALA A 635 -2.76 -26.83 -20.45
N THR A 636 -3.49 -26.49 -19.38
CA THR A 636 -3.21 -27.01 -18.04
C THR A 636 -3.45 -28.52 -17.98
N ILE A 637 -4.58 -28.99 -18.49
CA ILE A 637 -4.92 -30.42 -18.55
C ILE A 637 -3.96 -31.18 -19.46
N GLY A 638 -3.64 -30.63 -20.64
CA GLY A 638 -2.71 -31.24 -21.60
C GLY A 638 -1.27 -31.36 -21.08
N ALA A 639 -0.87 -30.52 -20.12
CA ALA A 639 0.47 -30.54 -19.53
C ALA A 639 0.60 -31.43 -18.27
N LEU A 640 -0.47 -32.10 -17.82
CA LEU A 640 -0.37 -33.12 -16.77
C LEU A 640 0.42 -34.33 -17.26
N ASP A 641 1.16 -35.03 -16.42
CA ASP A 641 1.81 -36.27 -16.88
C ASP A 641 0.81 -37.43 -17.05
N ALA A 642 1.26 -38.50 -17.71
CA ALA A 642 0.42 -39.66 -18.00
C ALA A 642 -0.04 -40.41 -16.73
N ALA A 643 0.75 -40.39 -15.65
CA ALA A 643 0.39 -41.05 -14.40
C ALA A 643 -0.74 -40.30 -13.68
N HIS A 644 -0.70 -38.97 -13.73
CA HIS A 644 -1.75 -38.09 -13.23
C HIS A 644 -3.06 -38.24 -14.01
N ILE A 645 -3.00 -38.31 -15.34
CA ILE A 645 -4.18 -38.60 -16.18
C ILE A 645 -4.77 -39.99 -15.87
N ALA A 646 -3.92 -41.01 -15.67
CA ALA A 646 -4.36 -42.36 -15.31
C ALA A 646 -5.02 -42.44 -13.92
N ALA A 647 -4.71 -41.50 -13.02
CA ALA A 647 -5.29 -41.43 -11.68
C ALA A 647 -6.71 -40.84 -11.65
N LEU A 648 -7.17 -40.18 -12.72
CA LEU A 648 -8.51 -39.60 -12.79
C LEU A 648 -9.58 -40.71 -12.75
N SER A 649 -10.65 -40.46 -12.00
CA SER A 649 -11.81 -41.34 -11.96
C SER A 649 -12.60 -41.28 -13.28
N ALA A 650 -13.37 -42.33 -13.56
CA ALA A 650 -14.25 -42.39 -14.73
C ALA A 650 -15.23 -41.20 -14.80
N THR A 651 -15.75 -40.74 -13.65
CA THR A 651 -16.65 -39.58 -13.57
C THR A 651 -15.93 -38.27 -13.89
N GLN A 652 -14.67 -38.10 -13.46
CA GLN A 652 -13.86 -36.94 -13.80
C GLN A 652 -13.52 -36.89 -15.29
N ILE A 653 -13.17 -38.05 -15.87
CA ILE A 653 -12.90 -38.18 -17.31
C ILE A 653 -14.15 -37.82 -18.13
N ALA A 654 -15.32 -38.32 -17.74
CA ALA A 654 -16.59 -37.99 -18.38
C ALA A 654 -16.99 -36.50 -18.24
N ALA A 655 -16.44 -35.79 -17.26
CA ALA A 655 -16.71 -34.36 -17.05
C ALA A 655 -15.76 -33.42 -17.81
N LEU A 656 -14.69 -33.93 -18.43
CA LEU A 656 -13.80 -33.11 -19.26
C LEU A 656 -14.56 -32.53 -20.46
N THR A 657 -14.28 -31.29 -20.83
CA THR A 657 -14.84 -30.74 -22.08
C THR A 657 -14.22 -31.41 -23.30
N THR A 658 -14.90 -31.37 -24.45
CA THR A 658 -14.38 -31.87 -25.72
C THR A 658 -13.04 -31.21 -26.09
N SER A 659 -12.87 -29.91 -25.81
CA SER A 659 -11.62 -29.19 -26.02
C SER A 659 -10.51 -29.64 -25.08
N GLN A 660 -10.80 -29.85 -23.78
CA GLN A 660 -9.82 -30.38 -22.83
C GLN A 660 -9.36 -31.79 -23.22
N LEU A 661 -10.28 -32.65 -23.66
CA LEU A 661 -9.96 -33.99 -24.14
C LEU A 661 -9.15 -33.95 -25.45
N GLY A 662 -9.51 -33.09 -26.39
CA GLY A 662 -8.76 -32.88 -27.64
C GLY A 662 -7.35 -32.32 -27.43
N GLY A 663 -7.12 -31.61 -26.31
CA GLY A 663 -5.80 -31.11 -25.92
C GLY A 663 -4.87 -32.13 -25.25
N LEU A 664 -5.35 -33.34 -24.93
CA LEU A 664 -4.49 -34.41 -24.40
C LEU A 664 -3.52 -34.93 -25.47
N SER A 665 -2.31 -35.28 -25.07
CA SER A 665 -1.39 -36.04 -25.90
C SER A 665 -1.86 -37.49 -26.11
N ALA A 666 -1.40 -38.11 -27.19
CA ALA A 666 -1.61 -39.54 -27.45
C ALA A 666 -1.18 -40.44 -26.28
N THR A 667 -0.07 -40.12 -25.62
CA THR A 667 0.44 -40.86 -24.45
C THR A 667 -0.50 -40.76 -23.25
N GLN A 668 -1.07 -39.59 -22.99
CA GLN A 668 -2.04 -39.40 -21.90
C GLN A 668 -3.35 -40.16 -22.19
N VAL A 669 -3.84 -40.12 -23.44
CA VAL A 669 -5.04 -40.89 -23.84
C VAL A 669 -4.79 -42.40 -23.71
N ALA A 670 -3.62 -42.88 -24.13
CA ALA A 670 -3.23 -44.28 -23.96
C ALA A 670 -3.14 -44.71 -22.47
N ALA A 671 -2.85 -43.77 -21.57
CA ALA A 671 -2.77 -44.03 -20.13
C ALA A 671 -4.14 -44.08 -19.42
N LEU A 672 -5.23 -43.65 -20.07
CA LEU A 672 -6.57 -43.74 -19.49
C LEU A 672 -6.96 -45.19 -19.20
N SER A 673 -7.61 -45.42 -18.06
CA SER A 673 -8.15 -46.75 -17.75
C SER A 673 -9.27 -47.14 -18.73
N THR A 674 -9.50 -48.45 -18.91
CA THR A 674 -10.61 -48.95 -19.73
C THR A 674 -11.98 -48.47 -19.22
N THR A 675 -12.13 -48.32 -17.90
CA THR A 675 -13.32 -47.74 -17.27
C THR A 675 -13.45 -46.24 -17.56
N GLY A 676 -12.34 -45.50 -17.62
CA GLY A 676 -12.31 -44.12 -18.05
C GLY A 676 -12.72 -43.94 -19.50
N ILE A 677 -12.18 -44.76 -20.40
CA ILE A 677 -12.55 -44.76 -21.83
C ILE A 677 -14.03 -45.11 -22.02
N ALA A 678 -14.54 -46.11 -21.31
CA ALA A 678 -15.95 -46.49 -21.36
C ALA A 678 -16.89 -45.39 -20.84
N ALA A 679 -16.41 -44.47 -20.01
CA ALA A 679 -17.20 -43.37 -19.46
C ALA A 679 -17.28 -42.14 -20.37
N LEU A 680 -16.50 -42.07 -21.45
CA LEU A 680 -16.54 -40.96 -22.40
C LEU A 680 -17.90 -40.86 -23.09
N THR A 681 -18.43 -39.65 -23.22
CA THR A 681 -19.68 -39.39 -23.96
C THR A 681 -19.45 -39.47 -25.48
N THR A 682 -20.52 -39.63 -26.26
CA THR A 682 -20.42 -39.67 -27.73
C THR A 682 -19.81 -38.38 -28.33
N PRO A 683 -20.09 -37.15 -27.84
CA PRO A 683 -19.40 -35.95 -28.31
C PRO A 683 -17.92 -35.93 -27.96
N GLN A 684 -17.53 -36.45 -26.79
CA GLN A 684 -16.12 -36.57 -26.39
C GLN A 684 -15.36 -37.55 -27.31
N ILE A 685 -15.94 -38.69 -27.65
CA ILE A 685 -15.35 -39.62 -28.63
C ILE A 685 -15.19 -38.97 -30.00
N ALA A 686 -16.21 -38.25 -30.48
CA ALA A 686 -16.16 -37.53 -31.75
C ALA A 686 -15.18 -36.35 -31.77
N ALA A 687 -14.73 -35.89 -30.59
CA ALA A 687 -13.76 -34.81 -30.42
C ALA A 687 -12.30 -35.30 -30.35
N LEU A 688 -12.05 -36.60 -30.16
CA LEU A 688 -10.69 -37.15 -30.16
C LEU A 688 -9.99 -36.89 -31.51
N THR A 689 -8.70 -36.61 -31.49
CA THR A 689 -7.92 -36.48 -32.72
C THR A 689 -7.61 -37.87 -33.30
N THR A 690 -7.29 -37.95 -34.59
CA THR A 690 -6.88 -39.22 -35.23
C THR A 690 -5.64 -39.82 -34.57
N THR A 691 -4.70 -38.97 -34.12
CA THR A 691 -3.50 -39.40 -33.38
C THR A 691 -3.85 -39.99 -32.02
N GLN A 692 -4.81 -39.40 -31.29
CA GLN A 692 -5.29 -39.95 -30.01
C GLN A 692 -6.02 -41.29 -30.21
N VAL A 693 -6.85 -41.41 -31.24
CA VAL A 693 -7.57 -42.66 -31.56
C VAL A 693 -6.59 -43.78 -31.95
N ALA A 694 -5.56 -43.47 -32.73
CA ALA A 694 -4.51 -44.43 -33.09
C ALA A 694 -3.71 -44.94 -31.87
N ALA A 695 -3.64 -44.15 -30.79
CA ALA A 695 -2.94 -44.49 -29.56
C ALA A 695 -3.76 -45.37 -28.60
N LEU A 696 -5.06 -45.52 -28.83
CA LEU A 696 -5.90 -46.41 -28.02
C LEU A 696 -5.47 -47.88 -28.18
N SER A 697 -5.31 -48.55 -27.04
CA SER A 697 -5.06 -49.99 -27.00
C SER A 697 -6.30 -50.79 -27.40
N GLY A 698 -6.10 -52.04 -27.84
CA GLY A 698 -7.21 -52.95 -28.15
C GLY A 698 -8.20 -53.11 -26.99
N ASN A 699 -7.71 -53.16 -25.75
CA ASN A 699 -8.57 -53.26 -24.56
C ASN A 699 -9.41 -52.00 -24.33
N GLN A 700 -8.88 -50.81 -24.60
CA GLN A 700 -9.63 -49.56 -24.51
C GLN A 700 -10.70 -49.47 -25.60
N ILE A 701 -10.40 -49.88 -26.83
CA ILE A 701 -11.39 -49.95 -27.92
C ILE A 701 -12.51 -50.96 -27.59
N ALA A 702 -12.15 -52.14 -27.05
CA ALA A 702 -13.12 -53.15 -26.64
C ALA A 702 -14.04 -52.66 -25.52
N ALA A 703 -13.59 -51.74 -24.67
CA ALA A 703 -14.36 -51.16 -23.57
C ALA A 703 -15.42 -50.13 -24.03
N LEU A 704 -15.34 -49.62 -25.26
CA LEU A 704 -16.29 -48.63 -25.78
C LEU A 704 -17.70 -49.22 -25.97
N GLY A 705 -18.75 -48.51 -25.63
CA GLY A 705 -20.12 -48.87 -25.99
C GLY A 705 -20.38 -48.77 -27.50
N THR A 706 -21.42 -49.44 -27.99
CA THR A 706 -21.84 -49.36 -29.41
C THR A 706 -22.16 -47.93 -29.84
N ALA A 707 -22.80 -47.13 -28.97
CA ALA A 707 -23.09 -45.72 -29.26
C ALA A 707 -21.82 -44.87 -29.42
N GLN A 708 -20.78 -45.13 -28.60
CA GLN A 708 -19.49 -44.46 -28.70
C GLN A 708 -18.76 -44.83 -30.00
N ILE A 709 -18.77 -46.11 -30.38
CA ILE A 709 -18.22 -46.57 -31.66
C ILE A 709 -18.96 -45.94 -32.85
N GLY A 710 -20.29 -45.87 -32.80
CA GLY A 710 -21.09 -45.23 -33.84
C GLY A 710 -20.88 -43.72 -33.95
N ALA A 711 -20.35 -43.07 -32.90
CA ALA A 711 -20.04 -41.64 -32.89
C ALA A 711 -18.66 -41.31 -33.49
N LEU A 712 -17.82 -42.32 -33.81
CA LEU A 712 -16.54 -42.09 -34.46
C LEU A 712 -16.73 -41.50 -35.87
N LYS A 713 -15.97 -40.46 -36.17
CA LYS A 713 -15.91 -39.82 -37.48
C LYS A 713 -15.13 -40.67 -38.48
N PRO A 714 -15.41 -40.56 -39.80
CA PRO A 714 -14.70 -41.29 -40.84
C PRO A 714 -13.16 -41.27 -40.72
N ALA A 715 -12.56 -40.10 -40.47
CA ALA A 715 -11.12 -39.95 -40.31
C ALA A 715 -10.58 -40.68 -39.06
N GLN A 716 -11.34 -40.70 -37.96
CA GLN A 716 -10.97 -41.43 -36.74
C GLN A 716 -11.05 -42.95 -36.96
N ILE A 717 -12.06 -43.43 -37.69
CA ILE A 717 -12.22 -44.86 -38.04
C ILE A 717 -11.03 -45.33 -38.89
N SER A 718 -10.56 -44.51 -39.84
CA SER A 718 -9.37 -44.83 -40.64
C SER A 718 -8.07 -44.85 -39.83
N ALA A 719 -8.03 -44.17 -38.68
CA ALA A 719 -6.89 -44.14 -37.77
C ALA A 719 -6.87 -45.31 -36.76
N LEU A 720 -7.92 -46.14 -36.70
CA LEU A 720 -7.95 -47.30 -35.81
C LEU A 720 -6.83 -48.28 -36.16
N SER A 721 -6.13 -48.74 -35.13
CA SER A 721 -5.09 -49.77 -35.28
C SER A 721 -5.69 -51.13 -35.60
N ALA A 722 -4.91 -52.00 -36.25
CA ALA A 722 -5.34 -53.39 -36.51
C ALA A 722 -5.69 -54.14 -35.22
N ALA A 723 -4.93 -53.89 -34.14
CA ALA A 723 -5.23 -54.43 -32.82
C ALA A 723 -6.58 -53.89 -32.27
N GLY A 724 -6.86 -52.60 -32.44
CA GLY A 724 -8.13 -51.97 -32.08
C GLY A 724 -9.31 -52.63 -32.80
N CYS A 725 -9.25 -52.76 -34.13
CA CYS A 725 -10.31 -53.40 -34.91
C CYS A 725 -10.51 -54.88 -34.55
N SER A 726 -9.43 -55.62 -34.27
CA SER A 726 -9.53 -57.03 -33.86
C SER A 726 -10.14 -57.24 -32.48
N ALA A 727 -10.07 -56.23 -31.61
CA ALA A 727 -10.61 -56.27 -30.26
C ALA A 727 -12.10 -55.88 -30.19
N MET A 728 -12.67 -55.38 -31.29
CA MET A 728 -14.09 -55.01 -31.35
C MET A 728 -15.00 -56.24 -31.40
N SER A 729 -16.09 -56.19 -30.65
CA SER A 729 -17.20 -57.14 -30.69
C SER A 729 -18.04 -56.99 -31.98
N PRO A 730 -18.81 -58.03 -32.36
CA PRO A 730 -19.71 -57.93 -33.52
C PRO A 730 -20.72 -56.78 -33.44
N ALA A 731 -21.23 -56.49 -32.24
CA ALA A 731 -22.18 -55.39 -32.02
C ALA A 731 -21.52 -54.01 -32.20
N GLN A 732 -20.26 -53.84 -31.77
CA GLN A 732 -19.50 -52.60 -31.99
C GLN A 732 -19.24 -52.37 -33.49
N LEU A 733 -18.85 -53.42 -34.23
CA LEU A 733 -18.69 -53.30 -35.69
C LEU A 733 -20.01 -52.96 -36.39
N ALA A 734 -21.11 -53.58 -35.98
CA ALA A 734 -22.43 -53.27 -36.54
C ALA A 734 -22.81 -51.80 -36.30
N ALA A 735 -22.43 -51.23 -35.17
CA ALA A 735 -22.71 -49.83 -34.81
C ALA A 735 -21.99 -48.80 -35.70
N LEU A 736 -20.95 -49.18 -36.45
CA LEU A 736 -20.34 -48.31 -37.46
C LEU A 736 -21.29 -48.00 -38.63
N GLY A 737 -22.36 -48.78 -38.82
CA GLY A 737 -23.29 -48.59 -39.93
C GLY A 737 -22.55 -48.58 -41.27
N THR A 738 -22.88 -47.62 -42.14
CA THR A 738 -22.23 -47.44 -43.45
C THR A 738 -20.79 -46.91 -43.34
N ASN A 739 -20.37 -46.39 -42.19
CA ASN A 739 -19.00 -45.94 -41.96
C ASN A 739 -17.98 -47.09 -41.86
N ILE A 740 -18.45 -48.34 -41.86
CA ILE A 740 -17.58 -49.53 -41.97
C ILE A 740 -16.63 -49.45 -43.18
N GLY A 741 -17.01 -48.73 -44.24
CA GLY A 741 -16.19 -48.44 -45.42
C GLY A 741 -14.93 -47.59 -45.17
N TYR A 742 -14.80 -46.98 -43.98
CA TYR A 742 -13.63 -46.18 -43.59
C TYR A 742 -12.60 -46.95 -42.76
N VAL A 743 -12.88 -48.18 -42.35
CA VAL A 743 -11.91 -49.04 -41.65
C VAL A 743 -10.74 -49.33 -42.60
N ASN A 744 -9.50 -49.14 -42.13
CA ASN A 744 -8.31 -49.42 -42.94
C ASN A 744 -8.32 -50.89 -43.41
N ALA A 745 -8.03 -51.12 -44.70
CA ALA A 745 -7.98 -52.44 -45.31
C ALA A 745 -7.11 -53.44 -44.52
N ALA A 746 -5.94 -53.03 -44.03
CA ALA A 746 -5.07 -53.89 -43.24
C ALA A 746 -5.68 -54.27 -41.87
N ALA A 747 -6.44 -53.36 -41.25
CA ALA A 747 -7.15 -53.62 -40.00
C ALA A 747 -8.41 -54.48 -40.21
N PHE A 748 -9.04 -54.36 -41.39
CA PHE A 748 -10.24 -55.12 -41.76
C PHE A 748 -9.98 -56.64 -41.86
N ALA A 749 -8.76 -57.04 -42.22
CA ALA A 749 -8.32 -58.44 -42.18
C ALA A 749 -8.39 -59.08 -40.77
N GLY A 750 -8.33 -58.26 -39.71
CA GLY A 750 -8.40 -58.69 -38.31
C GLY A 750 -9.83 -58.86 -37.77
N VAL A 751 -10.87 -58.56 -38.56
CA VAL A 751 -12.27 -58.66 -38.12
C VAL A 751 -12.73 -60.13 -38.07
N PRO A 752 -13.44 -60.60 -37.02
CA PRO A 752 -13.92 -61.97 -36.98
C PRO A 752 -14.87 -62.33 -38.13
N ALA A 753 -14.70 -63.51 -38.73
CA ALA A 753 -15.54 -63.99 -39.84
C ALA A 753 -17.04 -64.08 -39.47
N SER A 754 -17.36 -64.39 -38.21
CA SER A 754 -18.72 -64.39 -37.69
C SER A 754 -19.38 -63.00 -37.71
N THR A 755 -18.58 -61.94 -37.57
CA THR A 755 -19.05 -60.55 -37.68
C THR A 755 -19.37 -60.18 -39.13
N ILE A 756 -18.53 -60.62 -40.08
CA ILE A 756 -18.74 -60.39 -41.51
C ILE A 756 -20.08 -60.99 -41.96
N ALA A 757 -20.42 -62.19 -41.48
CA ALA A 757 -21.71 -62.82 -41.78
C ALA A 757 -22.93 -62.01 -41.33
N GLN A 758 -22.78 -61.16 -40.30
CA GLN A 758 -23.87 -60.40 -39.68
C GLN A 758 -24.05 -58.99 -40.27
N LEU A 759 -23.22 -58.57 -41.23
CA LEU A 759 -23.33 -57.25 -41.85
C LEU A 759 -24.63 -57.12 -42.66
N SER A 760 -25.32 -55.98 -42.55
CA SER A 760 -26.50 -55.72 -43.38
C SER A 760 -26.12 -55.50 -44.85
N PHE A 761 -27.08 -55.63 -45.76
CA PHE A 761 -26.85 -55.39 -47.19
C PHE A 761 -26.28 -53.99 -47.44
N MET A 762 -26.81 -52.96 -46.77
CA MET A 762 -26.28 -51.60 -46.86
C MET A 762 -24.84 -51.47 -46.37
N GLN A 763 -24.45 -52.20 -45.32
CA GLN A 763 -23.08 -52.18 -44.80
C GLN A 763 -22.11 -52.86 -45.77
N VAL A 764 -22.50 -54.02 -46.31
CA VAL A 764 -21.73 -54.76 -47.32
C VAL A 764 -21.57 -53.92 -48.59
N GLY A 765 -22.64 -53.23 -49.03
CA GLY A 765 -22.61 -52.32 -50.18
C GLY A 765 -21.76 -51.07 -49.98
N ASN A 766 -21.45 -50.67 -48.74
CA ASN A 766 -20.57 -49.53 -48.43
C ASN A 766 -19.09 -49.92 -48.23
N LEU A 767 -18.73 -51.20 -48.33
CA LEU A 767 -17.32 -51.62 -48.25
C LEU A 767 -16.53 -51.10 -49.45
N LYS A 768 -15.31 -50.64 -49.25
CA LYS A 768 -14.45 -50.22 -50.35
C LYS A 768 -13.77 -51.44 -50.99
N PRO A 769 -13.45 -51.40 -52.31
CA PRO A 769 -12.69 -52.45 -52.99
C PRO A 769 -11.45 -52.92 -52.21
N ALA A 770 -10.69 -51.99 -51.62
CA ALA A 770 -9.51 -52.31 -50.83
C ALA A 770 -9.79 -53.17 -49.57
N GLN A 771 -10.95 -53.01 -48.95
CA GLN A 771 -11.34 -53.79 -47.77
C GLN A 771 -11.71 -55.22 -48.16
N ILE A 772 -12.45 -55.38 -49.26
CA ILE A 772 -12.81 -56.69 -49.82
C ILE A 772 -11.56 -57.45 -50.26
N ALA A 773 -10.62 -56.77 -50.92
CA ALA A 773 -9.34 -57.36 -51.31
C ALA A 773 -8.48 -57.79 -50.11
N ALA A 774 -8.63 -57.14 -48.95
CA ALA A 774 -7.90 -57.48 -47.74
C ALA A 774 -8.60 -58.55 -46.87
N MET A 775 -9.80 -59.00 -47.23
CA MET A 775 -10.51 -60.05 -46.49
C MET A 775 -9.79 -61.39 -46.59
N THR A 776 -9.76 -62.12 -45.49
CA THR A 776 -9.25 -63.48 -45.40
C THR A 776 -10.22 -64.49 -46.01
N GLN A 777 -9.73 -65.70 -46.30
CA GLN A 777 -10.55 -66.81 -46.78
C GLN A 777 -11.74 -67.12 -45.87
N ALA A 778 -11.55 -67.07 -44.54
CA ALA A 778 -12.62 -67.32 -43.58
C ALA A 778 -13.70 -66.23 -43.62
N GLN A 779 -13.31 -64.97 -43.81
CA GLN A 779 -14.24 -63.83 -43.89
C GLN A 779 -15.06 -63.84 -45.18
N LEU A 780 -14.42 -64.07 -46.33
CA LEU A 780 -15.13 -64.16 -47.62
C LEU A 780 -16.04 -65.39 -47.68
N GLY A 781 -15.62 -66.51 -47.07
CA GLY A 781 -16.45 -67.71 -46.93
C GLY A 781 -17.68 -67.52 -46.03
N ALA A 782 -17.69 -66.49 -45.19
CA ALA A 782 -18.80 -66.20 -44.28
C ALA A 782 -19.91 -65.35 -44.93
N LEU A 783 -19.69 -64.77 -46.13
CA LEU A 783 -20.70 -64.01 -46.84
C LEU A 783 -21.82 -64.91 -47.37
N SER A 784 -23.06 -64.44 -47.25
CA SER A 784 -24.25 -65.08 -47.82
C SER A 784 -24.43 -64.72 -49.31
N ALA A 785 -25.17 -65.55 -50.04
CA ALA A 785 -25.54 -65.27 -51.44
C ALA A 785 -26.19 -63.89 -51.63
N ALA A 786 -27.09 -63.52 -50.70
CA ALA A 786 -27.78 -62.24 -50.74
C ALA A 786 -26.83 -61.05 -50.54
N GLN A 787 -25.86 -61.17 -49.62
CA GLN A 787 -24.85 -60.13 -49.40
C GLN A 787 -23.93 -59.97 -50.62
N VAL A 788 -23.47 -61.08 -51.22
CA VAL A 788 -22.62 -61.03 -52.41
C VAL A 788 -23.37 -60.45 -53.61
N ASN A 789 -24.67 -60.76 -53.75
CA ASN A 789 -25.50 -60.18 -54.81
C ASN A 789 -25.72 -58.67 -54.68
N TYR A 790 -25.50 -58.10 -53.50
CA TYR A 790 -25.62 -56.67 -53.22
C TYR A 790 -24.32 -55.88 -53.45
N LEU A 791 -23.22 -56.57 -53.81
CA LEU A 791 -21.96 -55.93 -54.16
C LEU A 791 -22.06 -55.24 -55.52
N THR A 792 -21.46 -54.06 -55.62
CA THR A 792 -21.28 -53.30 -56.86
C THR A 792 -20.28 -53.97 -57.80
N ALA A 793 -20.29 -53.61 -59.08
CA ALA A 793 -19.35 -54.12 -60.07
C ALA A 793 -17.87 -53.91 -59.65
N GLY A 794 -17.54 -52.75 -59.08
CA GLY A 794 -16.19 -52.45 -58.58
C GLY A 794 -15.78 -53.27 -57.34
N GLN A 795 -16.73 -53.61 -56.47
CA GLN A 795 -16.49 -54.48 -55.31
C GLN A 795 -16.36 -55.96 -55.72
N LEU A 796 -17.15 -56.42 -56.68
CA LEU A 796 -17.03 -57.77 -57.25
C LEU A 796 -15.71 -57.93 -58.00
N ALA A 797 -15.24 -56.89 -58.71
CA ALA A 797 -13.92 -56.86 -59.33
C ALA A 797 -12.78 -56.94 -58.29
N ALA A 798 -12.99 -56.42 -57.08
CA ALA A 798 -12.01 -56.49 -56.00
C ALA A 798 -11.84 -57.90 -55.40
N LEU A 799 -12.67 -58.86 -55.79
CA LEU A 799 -12.48 -60.28 -55.51
C LEU A 799 -11.38 -60.92 -56.38
N ASP A 800 -10.59 -60.12 -57.10
CA ASP A 800 -9.51 -60.54 -58.02
C ASP A 800 -8.71 -61.75 -57.48
N GLY A 801 -9.00 -62.92 -58.04
CA GLY A 801 -8.37 -64.19 -57.67
C GLY A 801 -8.74 -64.78 -56.31
N HIS A 802 -9.75 -64.27 -55.62
CA HIS A 802 -10.29 -64.73 -54.34
C HIS A 802 -11.74 -65.24 -54.41
N ALA A 803 -12.38 -65.25 -55.59
CA ALA A 803 -13.75 -65.73 -55.76
C ALA A 803 -13.96 -67.19 -55.30
N GLN A 804 -12.92 -68.02 -55.35
CA GLN A 804 -12.93 -69.40 -54.84
C GLN A 804 -13.07 -69.49 -53.30
N TRP A 805 -12.89 -68.39 -52.57
CA TRP A 805 -13.08 -68.32 -51.13
C TRP A 805 -14.55 -68.13 -50.72
N LEU A 806 -15.44 -67.79 -51.66
CA LEU A 806 -16.88 -67.76 -51.40
C LEU A 806 -17.42 -69.17 -51.09
N SER A 807 -18.38 -69.27 -50.17
CA SER A 807 -19.00 -70.56 -49.84
C SER A 807 -19.80 -71.12 -51.02
N ALA A 808 -19.88 -72.45 -51.12
CA ALA A 808 -20.61 -73.11 -52.21
C ALA A 808 -22.09 -72.67 -52.28
N SER A 809 -22.73 -72.43 -51.13
CA SER A 809 -24.11 -71.92 -51.02
C SER A 809 -24.23 -70.47 -51.46
N ALA A 810 -23.26 -69.60 -51.12
CA ALA A 810 -23.23 -68.23 -51.60
C ALA A 810 -23.18 -68.17 -53.13
N VAL A 811 -22.35 -69.03 -53.73
CA VAL A 811 -22.18 -69.10 -55.18
C VAL A 811 -23.44 -69.60 -55.89
N THR A 812 -24.06 -70.66 -55.40
CA THR A 812 -25.29 -71.19 -56.02
C THR A 812 -26.48 -70.24 -55.93
N GLY A 813 -26.46 -69.29 -54.99
CA GLY A 813 -27.51 -68.28 -54.83
C GLY A 813 -27.22 -66.95 -55.55
N LEU A 814 -26.11 -66.84 -56.30
CA LEU A 814 -25.84 -65.64 -57.09
C LEU A 814 -26.80 -65.55 -58.27
N ASN A 815 -27.20 -64.33 -58.63
CA ASN A 815 -27.93 -64.12 -59.88
C ASN A 815 -26.99 -64.37 -61.08
N ASN A 816 -27.57 -64.69 -62.25
CA ASN A 816 -26.80 -65.06 -63.43
C ASN A 816 -25.79 -63.99 -63.87
N VAL A 817 -26.08 -62.70 -63.63
CA VAL A 817 -25.21 -61.57 -63.99
C VAL A 817 -23.97 -61.52 -63.10
N ASN A 818 -24.15 -61.55 -61.79
CA ASN A 818 -23.06 -61.54 -60.82
C ASN A 818 -22.24 -62.83 -60.90
N LEU A 819 -22.88 -63.96 -61.17
CA LEU A 819 -22.21 -65.23 -61.39
C LEU A 819 -21.33 -65.19 -62.66
N ILE A 820 -21.79 -64.59 -63.75
CA ILE A 820 -20.93 -64.41 -64.94
C ILE A 820 -19.78 -63.44 -64.62
N SER A 821 -20.06 -62.29 -64.02
CA SER A 821 -19.05 -61.26 -63.73
C SER A 821 -17.93 -61.74 -62.78
N VAL A 822 -18.28 -62.48 -61.72
CA VAL A 822 -17.31 -62.99 -60.73
C VAL A 822 -16.44 -64.11 -61.30
N TYR A 823 -17.00 -64.94 -62.19
CA TYR A 823 -16.30 -66.12 -62.69
C TYR A 823 -15.61 -65.91 -64.04
N ALA A 824 -16.02 -64.90 -64.83
CA ALA A 824 -15.37 -64.51 -66.08
C ALA A 824 -13.98 -63.87 -65.87
N SER A 825 -13.70 -63.34 -64.68
CA SER A 825 -12.42 -62.73 -64.33
C SER A 825 -11.35 -63.72 -63.85
N LEU A 826 -11.68 -65.01 -63.72
CA LEU A 826 -10.76 -66.01 -63.17
C LEU A 826 -9.78 -66.56 -64.22
N SER A 827 -8.52 -66.71 -63.82
CA SER A 827 -7.52 -67.44 -64.61
C SER A 827 -7.86 -68.93 -64.72
N ALA A 828 -7.31 -69.62 -65.72
CA ALA A 828 -7.52 -71.06 -65.93
C ALA A 828 -7.19 -71.91 -64.67
N THR A 829 -6.17 -71.52 -63.92
CA THR A 829 -5.76 -72.19 -62.66
C THR A 829 -6.79 -71.99 -61.56
N GLN A 830 -7.38 -70.80 -61.44
CA GLN A 830 -8.42 -70.49 -60.45
C GLN A 830 -9.75 -71.16 -60.80
N LEU A 831 -10.09 -71.21 -62.10
CA LEU A 831 -11.28 -71.90 -62.59
C LEU A 831 -11.19 -73.42 -62.30
N ALA A 832 -10.00 -74.00 -62.37
CA ALA A 832 -9.75 -75.40 -62.02
C ALA A 832 -9.96 -75.67 -60.53
N ALA A 833 -9.62 -74.70 -59.66
CA ALA A 833 -9.75 -74.77 -58.20
C ALA A 833 -11.20 -74.67 -57.70
N LEU A 834 -12.18 -74.38 -58.56
CA LEU A 834 -13.59 -74.35 -58.19
C LEU A 834 -14.13 -75.74 -57.86
N THR A 835 -15.02 -75.79 -56.86
CA THR A 835 -15.76 -77.00 -56.49
C THR A 835 -16.74 -77.41 -57.59
N THR A 836 -17.15 -78.68 -57.58
CA THR A 836 -18.11 -79.24 -58.56
C THR A 836 -19.43 -78.47 -58.61
N ALA A 837 -19.93 -78.00 -57.45
CA ALA A 837 -21.17 -77.23 -57.37
C ALA A 837 -21.02 -75.83 -58.00
N GLN A 838 -19.88 -75.16 -57.77
CA GLN A 838 -19.59 -73.85 -58.37
C GLN A 838 -19.48 -73.95 -59.90
N LYS A 839 -18.83 -75.01 -60.42
CA LYS A 839 -18.74 -75.27 -61.88
C LYS A 839 -20.10 -75.51 -62.53
N ALA A 840 -21.01 -76.21 -61.85
CA ALA A 840 -22.35 -76.49 -62.36
C ALA A 840 -23.22 -75.23 -62.48
N ALA A 841 -23.15 -74.31 -61.50
CA ALA A 841 -23.89 -73.05 -61.53
C ALA A 841 -23.46 -72.15 -62.71
N VAL A 842 -22.15 -72.07 -62.99
CA VAL A 842 -21.60 -71.27 -64.12
C VAL A 842 -22.09 -71.79 -65.47
N ALA A 843 -22.16 -73.11 -65.65
CA ALA A 843 -22.66 -73.72 -66.88
C ALA A 843 -24.17 -73.43 -67.10
N GLN A 844 -24.96 -73.42 -66.04
CA GLN A 844 -26.41 -73.19 -66.12
C GLN A 844 -26.75 -71.76 -66.56
N ALA A 845 -26.03 -70.75 -66.05
CA ALA A 845 -26.22 -69.35 -66.44
C ALA A 845 -25.92 -69.11 -67.94
N GLY A 846 -24.85 -69.71 -68.47
CA GLY A 846 -24.50 -69.60 -69.91
C GLY A 846 -25.54 -70.23 -70.85
N THR A 847 -26.28 -71.23 -70.38
CA THR A 847 -27.30 -71.91 -71.19
C THR A 847 -28.56 -71.06 -71.37
N ALA A 848 -28.93 -70.24 -70.39
CA ALA A 848 -30.11 -69.36 -70.44
C ALA A 848 -29.98 -68.22 -71.46
N VAL A 849 -28.79 -67.63 -71.62
CA VAL A 849 -28.49 -66.56 -72.60
C VAL A 849 -28.66 -67.08 -74.04
N THR A 850 -28.26 -68.32 -74.28
CA THR A 850 -28.30 -68.95 -75.61
C THR A 850 -29.75 -69.21 -76.09
N GLY A 851 -30.69 -69.44 -75.16
CA GLY A 851 -32.11 -69.66 -75.49
C GLY A 851 -32.86 -68.39 -75.91
N LEU A 852 -32.47 -67.22 -75.38
CA LEU A 852 -33.12 -65.93 -75.65
C LEU A 852 -32.89 -65.43 -77.10
N LEU A 853 -31.76 -65.82 -77.70
CA LEU A 853 -31.38 -65.45 -79.07
C LEU A 853 -32.23 -66.13 -80.16
N GLN A 854 -32.88 -67.25 -79.83
CA GLN A 854 -33.60 -68.07 -80.81
C GLN A 854 -35.05 -67.62 -81.05
N THR A 855 -35.61 -66.78 -80.19
CA THR A 855 -37.02 -66.31 -80.23
C THR A 855 -37.25 -65.03 -81.04
N LEU A 856 -36.20 -64.36 -81.54
CA LEU A 856 -36.30 -63.10 -82.30
C LEU A 856 -36.35 -63.38 -83.83
N ALA A 857 -37.44 -63.02 -84.51
CA ALA A 857 -37.68 -63.39 -85.91
C ALA A 857 -37.27 -62.33 -86.96
N ALA A 858 -37.11 -61.06 -86.59
CA ALA A 858 -36.70 -59.99 -87.52
C ALA A 858 -35.18 -59.68 -87.49
N GLY A 859 -34.59 -59.48 -88.68
CA GLY A 859 -33.14 -59.32 -88.85
C GLY A 859 -32.52 -58.11 -88.14
N SER A 860 -33.21 -56.98 -88.00
CA SER A 860 -32.61 -55.78 -87.38
C SER A 860 -32.51 -55.83 -85.85
N VAL A 861 -33.57 -56.28 -85.17
CA VAL A 861 -33.61 -56.38 -83.69
C VAL A 861 -32.64 -57.47 -83.20
N ARG A 862 -32.62 -58.61 -83.91
CA ARG A 862 -31.70 -59.70 -83.62
C ARG A 862 -30.23 -59.27 -83.73
N THR A 863 -29.86 -58.53 -84.78
CA THR A 863 -28.49 -58.06 -84.96
C THR A 863 -28.06 -57.07 -83.87
N GLN A 864 -28.96 -56.23 -83.35
CA GLN A 864 -28.66 -55.35 -82.23
C GLN A 864 -28.45 -56.12 -80.91
N VAL A 865 -29.27 -57.13 -80.65
CA VAL A 865 -29.14 -58.05 -79.50
C VAL A 865 -27.83 -58.84 -79.57
N GLU A 866 -27.45 -59.35 -80.75
CA GLU A 866 -26.19 -60.05 -80.96
C GLU A 866 -24.97 -59.13 -80.81
N ALA A 867 -25.07 -57.85 -81.20
CA ALA A 867 -23.99 -56.87 -81.04
C ALA A 867 -23.70 -56.57 -79.56
N VAL A 868 -24.74 -56.41 -78.74
CA VAL A 868 -24.62 -56.19 -77.29
C VAL A 868 -23.98 -57.41 -76.59
N LEU A 869 -24.40 -58.61 -76.96
CA LEU A 869 -23.79 -59.84 -76.42
C LEU A 869 -22.32 -60.02 -76.85
N ASN A 870 -22.00 -59.74 -78.11
CA ASN A 870 -20.63 -59.85 -78.63
C ASN A 870 -19.70 -58.77 -78.05
N ALA A 871 -20.23 -57.66 -77.56
CA ALA A 871 -19.51 -56.68 -76.74
C ALA A 871 -19.24 -57.16 -75.30
N GLY A 872 -19.69 -58.38 -74.95
CA GLY A 872 -19.50 -58.98 -73.63
C GLY A 872 -20.51 -58.49 -72.58
N GLU A 873 -21.55 -57.77 -72.99
CA GLU A 873 -22.52 -57.20 -72.06
C GLU A 873 -23.70 -58.16 -71.80
N SER A 874 -24.20 -58.21 -70.56
CA SER A 874 -25.36 -59.03 -70.21
C SER A 874 -26.64 -58.44 -70.80
N LEU A 875 -27.41 -59.21 -71.58
CA LEU A 875 -28.71 -58.79 -72.12
C LEU A 875 -29.75 -58.40 -71.08
N PHE A 876 -29.55 -58.82 -69.84
CA PHE A 876 -30.49 -58.60 -68.74
C PHE A 876 -30.11 -57.39 -67.88
N SER A 877 -29.09 -56.62 -68.29
CA SER A 877 -28.73 -55.36 -67.65
C SER A 877 -29.54 -54.20 -68.23
N HIS A 878 -29.70 -53.16 -67.40
CA HIS A 878 -30.39 -51.94 -67.79
C HIS A 878 -29.79 -51.29 -69.05
N GLU A 879 -28.46 -51.17 -69.08
CA GLU A 879 -27.73 -50.48 -70.15
C GLU A 879 -27.77 -51.24 -71.48
N SER A 880 -27.68 -52.56 -71.42
CA SER A 880 -27.80 -53.44 -72.59
C SER A 880 -29.20 -53.42 -73.19
N LEU A 881 -30.24 -53.45 -72.34
CA LEU A 881 -31.63 -53.33 -72.78
C LEU A 881 -31.88 -51.96 -73.40
N LEU A 882 -31.30 -50.90 -72.82
CA LEU A 882 -31.35 -49.55 -73.36
C LEU A 882 -30.68 -49.47 -74.74
N LYS A 883 -29.50 -50.07 -74.91
CA LYS A 883 -28.80 -50.14 -76.21
C LYS A 883 -29.61 -50.89 -77.26
N VAL A 884 -30.27 -51.98 -76.89
CA VAL A 884 -31.19 -52.69 -77.80
C VAL A 884 -32.39 -51.82 -78.18
N LEU A 885 -33.02 -51.15 -77.21
CA LEU A 885 -34.18 -50.28 -77.44
C LEU A 885 -33.82 -49.02 -78.26
N GLN A 886 -32.66 -48.41 -78.00
CA GLN A 886 -32.10 -47.28 -78.76
C GLN A 886 -31.69 -47.71 -80.17
N GLY A 887 -31.14 -48.92 -80.33
CA GLY A 887 -30.83 -49.48 -81.65
C GLY A 887 -32.09 -49.79 -82.46
N VAL A 888 -33.19 -50.17 -81.79
CA VAL A 888 -34.52 -50.32 -82.40
C VAL A 888 -35.06 -48.95 -82.82
N ASP A 889 -35.02 -47.94 -81.95
CA ASP A 889 -35.42 -46.55 -82.24
C ASP A 889 -34.67 -45.97 -83.46
N ALA A 890 -33.34 -46.13 -83.48
CA ALA A 890 -32.49 -45.71 -84.60
C ALA A 890 -32.82 -46.44 -85.92
N SER A 891 -33.36 -47.65 -85.86
CA SER A 891 -33.74 -48.44 -87.05
C SER A 891 -35.11 -48.05 -87.63
N ILE A 892 -35.93 -47.30 -86.88
CA ILE A 892 -37.31 -46.94 -87.25
C ILE A 892 -37.37 -45.57 -87.93
N GLY A 893 -36.53 -44.61 -87.52
CA GLY A 893 -36.62 -43.22 -87.98
C GLY A 893 -37.96 -42.55 -87.60
N SER A 894 -38.36 -41.47 -88.28
CA SER A 894 -39.57 -40.68 -87.95
C SER A 894 -40.92 -41.38 -88.28
N GLY A 895 -40.94 -42.70 -88.42
CA GLY A 895 -42.13 -43.50 -88.73
C GLY A 895 -42.64 -44.31 -87.53
N SER A 896 -43.88 -44.79 -87.57
CA SER A 896 -44.44 -45.64 -86.50
C SER A 896 -43.99 -47.11 -86.62
N LEU A 897 -43.86 -47.80 -85.49
CA LEU A 897 -43.62 -49.25 -85.41
C LEU A 897 -44.69 -50.06 -86.16
N THR A 898 -44.26 -51.08 -86.91
CA THR A 898 -45.20 -52.06 -87.49
C THR A 898 -45.74 -53.02 -86.43
N GLN A 899 -46.91 -53.62 -86.70
CA GLN A 899 -47.55 -54.59 -85.80
C GLN A 899 -46.65 -55.80 -85.46
N ALA A 900 -45.80 -56.22 -86.39
CA ALA A 900 -44.84 -57.32 -86.19
C ALA A 900 -43.70 -56.90 -85.24
N GLN A 901 -43.11 -55.73 -85.44
CA GLN A 901 -42.08 -55.19 -84.53
C GLN A 901 -42.63 -54.96 -83.12
N MET A 902 -43.89 -54.53 -83.00
CA MET A 902 -44.58 -54.41 -81.72
C MET A 902 -44.78 -55.76 -81.02
N THR A 903 -44.92 -56.84 -81.77
CA THR A 903 -45.10 -58.20 -81.25
C THR A 903 -43.76 -58.78 -80.78
N ASP A 904 -42.69 -58.58 -81.55
CA ASP A 904 -41.32 -59.00 -81.19
C ASP A 904 -40.81 -58.27 -79.94
N LEU A 905 -41.09 -56.97 -79.83
CA LEU A 905 -40.75 -56.18 -78.66
C LEU A 905 -41.48 -56.67 -77.40
N LYS A 906 -42.77 -57.02 -77.52
CA LYS A 906 -43.56 -57.63 -76.42
C LYS A 906 -43.00 -58.98 -75.98
N ALA A 907 -42.52 -59.79 -76.92
CA ALA A 907 -41.91 -61.09 -76.62
C ALA A 907 -40.59 -60.95 -75.86
N LEU A 908 -39.72 -60.01 -76.28
CA LEU A 908 -38.45 -59.72 -75.59
C LEU A 908 -38.67 -59.25 -74.14
N VAL A 909 -39.62 -58.34 -73.92
CA VAL A 909 -39.98 -57.85 -72.58
C VAL A 909 -40.53 -58.96 -71.69
N THR A 910 -41.36 -59.83 -72.25
CA THR A 910 -41.90 -60.99 -71.52
C THR A 910 -40.80 -61.97 -71.09
N ALA A 911 -39.80 -62.20 -71.94
CA ALA A 911 -38.68 -63.10 -71.66
C ALA A 911 -37.68 -62.51 -70.63
N VAL A 912 -37.46 -61.18 -70.67
CA VAL A 912 -36.75 -60.46 -69.61
C VAL A 912 -37.48 -60.67 -68.27
N GLY A 913 -38.80 -60.51 -68.22
CA GLY A 913 -39.61 -60.75 -67.03
C GLY A 913 -39.52 -62.17 -66.45
N GLN A 914 -39.40 -63.19 -67.29
CA GLN A 914 -39.19 -64.57 -66.84
C GLN A 914 -37.80 -64.79 -66.21
N SER A 915 -36.82 -63.97 -66.60
CA SER A 915 -35.41 -64.13 -66.16
C SER A 915 -35.04 -63.21 -64.99
N VAL A 916 -35.61 -62.00 -64.92
CA VAL A 916 -35.37 -61.03 -63.84
C VAL A 916 -36.52 -60.94 -62.82
N GLY A 917 -37.64 -61.63 -63.07
CA GLY A 917 -38.85 -61.64 -62.24
C GLY A 917 -39.90 -60.61 -62.71
N THR A 918 -41.19 -60.97 -62.63
CA THR A 918 -42.31 -60.08 -63.05
C THR A 918 -42.54 -58.90 -62.11
N ASP A 919 -41.99 -58.96 -60.90
CA ASP A 919 -42.03 -57.86 -59.93
C ASP A 919 -40.76 -57.00 -60.03
N SER A 920 -39.88 -57.31 -60.99
CA SER A 920 -38.68 -56.51 -61.27
C SER A 920 -39.06 -55.18 -61.87
N TYR A 921 -38.46 -54.15 -61.31
CA TYR A 921 -38.62 -52.79 -61.75
C TYR A 921 -38.16 -52.59 -63.22
N LEU A 922 -37.19 -53.39 -63.70
CA LEU A 922 -36.79 -53.45 -65.12
C LEU A 922 -37.90 -54.03 -66.02
N TYR A 923 -38.63 -55.03 -65.51
CA TYR A 923 -39.78 -55.60 -66.21
C TYR A 923 -40.96 -54.63 -66.23
N GLU A 924 -41.23 -53.92 -65.13
CA GLU A 924 -42.27 -52.89 -65.07
C GLU A 924 -42.01 -51.73 -66.04
N ILE A 925 -40.77 -51.20 -66.10
CA ILE A 925 -40.40 -50.16 -67.06
C ILE A 925 -40.60 -50.63 -68.50
N ALA A 926 -40.07 -51.80 -68.84
CA ALA A 926 -40.16 -52.34 -70.18
C ALA A 926 -41.61 -52.66 -70.59
N SER A 927 -42.44 -53.16 -69.66
CA SER A 927 -43.86 -53.43 -69.87
C SER A 927 -44.68 -52.14 -70.05
N ASN A 928 -44.41 -51.11 -69.24
CA ASN A 928 -45.15 -49.85 -69.28
C ASN A 928 -44.86 -49.03 -70.55
N VAL A 929 -43.61 -49.08 -71.05
CA VAL A 929 -43.22 -48.46 -72.34
C VAL A 929 -43.92 -49.15 -73.52
N VAL A 930 -44.06 -50.48 -73.48
CA VAL A 930 -44.63 -51.26 -74.58
C VAL A 930 -46.17 -51.31 -74.56
N ASN A 931 -46.80 -51.21 -73.38
CA ASN A 931 -48.26 -51.38 -73.23
C ASN A 931 -49.03 -50.10 -72.86
N GLY A 932 -48.37 -48.99 -72.53
CA GLY A 932 -49.01 -47.66 -72.35
C GLY A 932 -50.16 -47.64 -71.32
N ASN A 933 -49.86 -47.84 -70.04
CA ASN A 933 -50.88 -47.97 -68.99
C ASN A 933 -51.35 -46.59 -68.42
N LYS A 934 -52.67 -46.46 -68.20
CA LYS A 934 -53.44 -45.20 -68.18
C LYS A 934 -53.64 -44.50 -66.81
N SER A 935 -52.90 -44.88 -65.77
CA SER A 935 -53.23 -44.48 -64.38
C SER A 935 -52.41 -43.30 -63.80
N ASN A 936 -51.49 -42.68 -64.54
CA ASN A 936 -50.61 -41.63 -64.00
C ASN A 936 -50.94 -40.22 -64.53
N ALA A 937 -51.19 -39.28 -63.61
CA ALA A 937 -51.75 -37.95 -63.86
C ALA A 937 -50.83 -36.97 -64.65
N MET A 938 -49.62 -37.39 -65.05
CA MET A 938 -48.73 -36.58 -65.90
C MET A 938 -49.11 -36.58 -67.40
N TRP A 939 -50.20 -37.26 -67.79
CA TRP A 939 -50.66 -37.34 -69.19
C TRP A 939 -51.99 -36.61 -69.45
N THR A 940 -52.36 -35.62 -68.64
CA THR A 940 -53.54 -34.78 -68.93
C THR A 940 -53.18 -33.63 -69.87
N GLY A 941 -53.08 -33.98 -71.15
CA GLY A 941 -53.03 -33.05 -72.27
C GLY A 941 -53.78 -33.62 -73.47
N GLY A 942 -55.09 -33.81 -73.35
CA GLY A 942 -56.00 -33.97 -74.49
C GLY A 942 -55.97 -35.31 -75.27
N LEU A 943 -57.15 -35.93 -75.33
CA LEU A 943 -57.56 -37.09 -76.13
C LEU A 943 -56.95 -37.17 -77.56
N ASN A 944 -56.02 -38.12 -77.79
CA ASN A 944 -55.93 -38.99 -78.98
C ASN A 944 -54.83 -40.05 -78.83
N THR A 945 -55.09 -41.29 -79.29
CA THR A 945 -54.15 -42.43 -79.20
C THR A 945 -52.91 -42.30 -80.10
N SER A 946 -52.86 -41.28 -80.96
CA SER A 946 -51.72 -40.97 -81.82
C SER A 946 -50.62 -40.14 -81.14
N THR A 947 -50.91 -39.45 -80.02
CA THR A 947 -49.93 -38.60 -79.33
C THR A 947 -49.12 -39.32 -78.26
N VAL A 948 -49.64 -40.41 -77.66
CA VAL A 948 -48.89 -41.23 -76.71
C VAL A 948 -47.72 -41.97 -77.39
N LEU A 949 -47.92 -42.37 -78.65
CA LEU A 949 -46.88 -42.95 -79.50
C LEU A 949 -46.07 -41.90 -80.26
N GLY A 950 -46.65 -40.73 -80.55
CA GLY A 950 -45.94 -39.59 -81.15
C GLY A 950 -44.84 -39.01 -80.26
N ASN A 951 -44.98 -39.10 -78.93
CA ASN A 951 -43.93 -38.70 -77.98
C ASN A 951 -42.73 -39.67 -77.92
N LEU A 952 -42.84 -40.86 -78.54
CA LEU A 952 -41.70 -41.74 -78.82
C LEU A 952 -41.03 -41.45 -80.18
N ALA A 953 -41.74 -40.83 -81.13
CA ALA A 953 -41.26 -40.68 -82.52
C ALA A 953 -40.77 -39.26 -82.89
N VAL A 954 -40.84 -38.27 -82.00
CA VAL A 954 -40.35 -36.91 -82.24
C VAL A 954 -39.25 -36.53 -81.24
N GLY A 955 -38.01 -36.87 -81.60
CA GLY A 955 -36.82 -36.14 -81.17
C GLY A 955 -36.45 -36.16 -79.67
N SER A 956 -36.82 -37.18 -78.91
CA SER A 956 -36.32 -37.35 -77.55
C SER A 956 -34.91 -37.93 -77.58
N SER A 957 -33.90 -37.06 -77.45
CA SER A 957 -32.51 -37.45 -77.19
C SER A 957 -32.45 -38.48 -76.05
N ALA A 958 -31.48 -39.41 -76.07
CA ALA A 958 -31.25 -40.44 -75.05
C ALA A 958 -31.44 -39.95 -73.58
N GLY A 959 -31.11 -38.68 -73.31
CA GLY A 959 -31.31 -38.04 -72.01
C GLY A 959 -32.77 -37.85 -71.53
N GLN A 960 -33.80 -37.91 -72.39
CA GLN A 960 -35.20 -37.90 -71.92
C GLN A 960 -35.71 -39.30 -71.55
N LEU A 961 -35.18 -40.35 -72.20
CA LEU A 961 -35.43 -41.74 -71.81
C LEU A 961 -34.75 -42.05 -70.47
N ASP A 962 -33.50 -41.60 -70.29
CA ASP A 962 -32.77 -41.70 -69.02
C ASP A 962 -33.47 -40.95 -67.87
N LYS A 963 -34.08 -39.79 -68.15
CA LYS A 963 -34.90 -39.03 -67.19
C LYS A 963 -36.20 -39.74 -66.83
N LEU A 964 -36.83 -40.45 -67.78
CA LEU A 964 -38.05 -41.22 -67.52
C LEU A 964 -37.78 -42.45 -66.64
N ILE A 965 -36.61 -43.06 -66.80
CA ILE A 965 -36.19 -44.28 -66.11
C ILE A 965 -35.61 -43.96 -64.73
N GLY A 966 -34.82 -42.89 -64.60
CA GLY A 966 -34.26 -42.43 -63.32
C GLY A 966 -35.32 -42.01 -62.29
N LYS A 967 -36.44 -41.42 -62.76
CA LYS A 967 -37.55 -40.99 -61.89
C LYS A 967 -38.30 -42.13 -61.20
N TRP A 968 -38.35 -43.29 -61.87
CA TRP A 968 -39.13 -44.42 -61.38
C TRP A 968 -38.28 -45.25 -60.40
N PHE A 969 -37.00 -45.49 -60.65
CA PHE A 969 -36.18 -46.38 -59.82
C PHE A 969 -35.75 -45.87 -58.43
N LEU A 970 -35.73 -44.55 -58.18
CA LEU A 970 -35.05 -43.99 -56.99
C LEU A 970 -35.93 -43.16 -56.04
N GLY A 971 -37.23 -43.01 -56.32
CA GLY A 971 -38.17 -42.35 -55.39
C GLY A 971 -37.78 -40.95 -54.91
N THR A 972 -36.85 -40.27 -55.61
CA THR A 972 -36.36 -38.93 -55.29
C THR A 972 -35.99 -38.22 -56.60
N ASP A 973 -36.42 -36.97 -56.75
CA ASP A 973 -36.10 -36.14 -57.90
C ASP A 973 -34.61 -35.75 -57.89
N LEU A 974 -33.89 -36.09 -58.96
CA LEU A 974 -32.71 -35.33 -59.39
C LEU A 974 -33.15 -34.36 -60.49
N PRO A 975 -33.17 -33.03 -60.26
CA PRO A 975 -33.17 -32.07 -61.34
C PRO A 975 -31.75 -31.89 -61.87
N THR A 976 -31.47 -32.45 -63.05
CA THR A 976 -30.35 -32.02 -63.89
C THR A 976 -30.69 -30.69 -64.57
N TYR A 977 -30.00 -29.60 -64.19
CA TYR A 977 -29.59 -28.57 -65.16
C TYR A 977 -28.26 -29.03 -65.77
N LEU A 978 -28.30 -29.91 -66.79
CA LEU A 978 -27.13 -30.22 -67.62
C LEU A 978 -27.23 -29.41 -68.91
N ASN A 979 -26.62 -28.23 -68.90
CA ASN A 979 -25.66 -27.88 -69.95
C ASN A 979 -24.65 -26.82 -69.48
N ARG A 980 -24.17 -26.93 -68.23
CA ARG A 980 -23.07 -26.11 -67.74
C ARG A 980 -22.13 -26.97 -66.92
N THR A 981 -20.87 -27.02 -67.33
CA THR A 981 -19.81 -27.77 -66.68
C THR A 981 -19.63 -27.23 -65.28
N TYR A 982 -19.86 -28.07 -64.27
CA TYR A 982 -19.36 -27.82 -62.93
C TYR A 982 -17.92 -28.31 -62.89
N ALA A 983 -16.99 -27.42 -62.58
CA ALA A 983 -15.59 -27.76 -62.41
C ALA A 983 -15.25 -27.64 -60.92
N ALA A 984 -14.45 -28.56 -60.40
CA ALA A 984 -13.80 -28.34 -59.11
C ALA A 984 -12.82 -27.18 -59.28
N VAL A 985 -13.05 -26.09 -58.55
CA VAL A 985 -12.15 -24.94 -58.54
C VAL A 985 -11.26 -25.06 -57.31
N GLU A 986 -9.96 -25.23 -57.55
CA GLU A 986 -8.93 -25.28 -56.51
C GLU A 986 -8.33 -23.88 -56.32
N ALA A 987 -8.88 -23.14 -55.36
CA ALA A 987 -8.39 -21.83 -54.92
C ALA A 987 -8.50 -21.74 -53.39
N PRO A 988 -7.69 -20.91 -52.70
CA PRO A 988 -7.84 -20.70 -51.27
C PRO A 988 -9.24 -20.12 -50.94
N LEU A 989 -9.72 -20.34 -49.71
CA LEU A 989 -11.02 -19.79 -49.29
C LEU A 989 -11.04 -18.26 -49.41
N PHE A 990 -10.02 -17.60 -48.86
CA PHE A 990 -9.78 -16.16 -48.97
C PHE A 990 -8.46 -15.89 -49.68
N ALA A 991 -8.32 -14.73 -50.33
CA ALA A 991 -7.03 -14.27 -50.80
C ALA A 991 -6.11 -13.93 -49.61
N ALA A 992 -4.81 -13.78 -49.85
CA ALA A 992 -3.82 -13.47 -48.81
C ALA A 992 -4.09 -12.14 -48.08
N THR A 993 -4.88 -11.25 -48.68
CA THR A 993 -5.28 -9.95 -48.13
C THR A 993 -6.58 -10.01 -47.32
N GLY A 994 -7.15 -11.21 -47.08
CA GLY A 994 -8.45 -11.41 -46.45
C GLY A 994 -9.62 -11.24 -47.44
N PRO A 995 -10.87 -11.48 -47.02
CA PRO A 995 -12.04 -11.15 -47.83
C PRO A 995 -12.09 -9.65 -48.07
N GLN A 996 -12.26 -9.24 -49.32
CA GLN A 996 -12.39 -7.83 -49.69
C GLN A 996 -13.63 -7.65 -50.54
N SER A 997 -14.34 -6.52 -50.40
CA SER A 997 -15.50 -6.26 -51.25
C SER A 997 -15.14 -6.27 -52.73
N SER A 998 -13.90 -5.87 -53.07
CA SER A 998 -13.35 -5.87 -54.43
C SER A 998 -13.39 -7.24 -55.15
N GLU A 999 -13.49 -8.35 -54.39
CA GLU A 999 -13.62 -9.72 -54.91
C GLU A 999 -15.06 -10.05 -55.35
N ILE A 1000 -16.05 -9.28 -54.90
CA ILE A 1000 -17.46 -9.48 -55.22
C ILE A 1000 -17.75 -8.89 -56.60
N ARG A 1001 -18.11 -9.77 -57.55
CA ARG A 1001 -18.65 -9.42 -58.87
C ARG A 1001 -19.77 -10.38 -59.21
N GLN A 1002 -20.96 -9.84 -59.42
CA GLN A 1002 -22.12 -10.63 -59.83
C GLN A 1002 -21.92 -11.24 -61.21
N ALA A 1003 -22.25 -12.52 -61.33
CA ALA A 1003 -22.29 -13.24 -62.58
C ALA A 1003 -23.67 -13.10 -63.26
N GLY A 1004 -24.03 -14.05 -64.13
CA GLY A 1004 -25.30 -14.01 -64.89
C GLY A 1004 -26.57 -14.40 -64.12
N ILE A 1005 -26.61 -14.31 -62.78
CA ILE A 1005 -27.83 -14.52 -61.94
C ILE A 1005 -28.32 -13.16 -61.46
N GLY A 1006 -29.62 -13.01 -61.17
CA GLY A 1006 -30.22 -11.82 -60.56
C GLY A 1006 -30.18 -11.78 -59.02
N ASP A 1007 -29.08 -12.19 -58.39
CA ASP A 1007 -28.87 -12.28 -56.93
C ASP A 1007 -28.26 -11.00 -56.32
N CYS A 1008 -28.45 -9.86 -56.98
CA CYS A 1008 -27.81 -8.57 -56.63
C CYS A 1008 -28.02 -8.13 -55.18
N TYR A 1009 -29.16 -8.49 -54.58
CA TYR A 1009 -29.49 -8.17 -53.19
C TYR A 1009 -28.57 -8.88 -52.20
N MET A 1010 -28.24 -10.14 -52.47
CA MET A 1010 -27.36 -10.96 -51.63
C MET A 1010 -25.92 -10.50 -51.78
N LEU A 1011 -25.48 -10.22 -53.00
CA LEU A 1011 -24.11 -9.77 -53.23
C LEU A 1011 -23.87 -8.36 -52.69
N ALA A 1012 -24.85 -7.46 -52.76
CA ALA A 1012 -24.79 -6.16 -52.08
C ALA A 1012 -24.62 -6.33 -50.56
N ALA A 1013 -25.27 -7.32 -49.95
CA ALA A 1013 -25.06 -7.65 -48.54
C ALA A 1013 -23.64 -8.12 -48.24
N LEU A 1014 -23.07 -8.95 -49.09
CA LEU A 1014 -21.68 -9.38 -48.93
C LEU A 1014 -20.69 -8.21 -49.10
N VAL A 1015 -21.02 -7.17 -49.87
CA VAL A 1015 -20.17 -5.98 -50.02
C VAL A 1015 -20.00 -5.27 -48.68
N ASP A 1016 -21.10 -4.99 -47.98
CA ASP A 1016 -21.07 -4.31 -46.68
C ASP A 1016 -20.34 -5.17 -45.63
N VAL A 1017 -20.57 -6.50 -45.63
CA VAL A 1017 -19.93 -7.42 -44.67
C VAL A 1017 -18.42 -7.59 -44.94
N ALA A 1018 -17.98 -7.56 -46.21
CA ALA A 1018 -16.58 -7.81 -46.56
C ALA A 1018 -15.61 -6.71 -46.14
N ASP A 1019 -16.03 -5.45 -46.22
CA ASP A 1019 -15.14 -4.32 -45.90
C ASP A 1019 -15.14 -3.97 -44.41
N ASP A 1020 -16.27 -4.10 -43.71
CA ASP A 1020 -16.40 -3.72 -42.30
C ASP A 1020 -16.31 -4.91 -41.31
N TYR A 1021 -16.53 -6.15 -41.76
CA TYR A 1021 -16.66 -7.33 -40.90
C TYR A 1021 -15.87 -8.57 -41.39
N ALA A 1022 -14.71 -8.38 -42.01
CA ALA A 1022 -13.86 -9.46 -42.55
C ALA A 1022 -13.59 -10.62 -41.56
N ALA A 1023 -13.41 -10.33 -40.27
CA ALA A 1023 -13.18 -11.34 -39.24
C ALA A 1023 -14.43 -12.22 -38.96
N LEU A 1024 -15.65 -11.69 -39.19
CA LEU A 1024 -16.89 -12.44 -39.09
C LEU A 1024 -17.02 -13.44 -40.25
N LEU A 1025 -16.64 -13.04 -41.47
CA LEU A 1025 -16.65 -13.91 -42.65
C LEU A 1025 -15.76 -15.14 -42.45
N GLU A 1026 -14.59 -15.00 -41.80
CA GLU A 1026 -13.75 -16.15 -41.47
C GLU A 1026 -14.46 -17.18 -40.57
N THR A 1027 -15.37 -16.73 -39.71
CA THR A 1027 -16.15 -17.62 -38.83
C THR A 1027 -17.37 -18.26 -39.50
N MET A 1028 -17.77 -17.80 -40.69
CA MET A 1028 -18.89 -18.38 -41.43
C MET A 1028 -18.51 -19.72 -42.08
N PHE A 1029 -17.22 -19.97 -42.32
CA PHE A 1029 -16.76 -21.16 -43.03
C PHE A 1029 -16.12 -22.18 -42.10
N THR A 1030 -16.39 -23.46 -42.38
CA THR A 1030 -15.70 -24.60 -41.78
C THR A 1030 -15.17 -25.47 -42.93
N ASP A 1031 -13.84 -25.60 -43.04
CA ASP A 1031 -13.25 -26.54 -44.01
C ASP A 1031 -13.53 -27.97 -43.54
N ASN A 1032 -14.31 -28.72 -44.34
CA ASN A 1032 -14.65 -30.10 -44.04
C ASN A 1032 -13.68 -31.09 -44.72
N GLY A 1033 -12.68 -30.60 -45.45
CA GLY A 1033 -11.75 -31.39 -46.26
C GLY A 1033 -12.37 -31.89 -47.57
N ASN A 1034 -11.53 -32.41 -48.48
CA ASN A 1034 -11.93 -32.98 -49.78
C ASN A 1034 -12.71 -32.00 -50.71
N GLY A 1035 -12.43 -30.70 -50.62
CA GLY A 1035 -13.12 -29.68 -51.41
C GLY A 1035 -14.56 -29.42 -50.94
N THR A 1036 -14.89 -29.69 -49.68
CA THR A 1036 -16.19 -29.37 -49.08
C THR A 1036 -16.07 -28.37 -47.94
N TRP A 1037 -17.05 -27.47 -47.83
CA TRP A 1037 -17.08 -26.37 -46.88
C TRP A 1037 -18.44 -26.33 -46.21
N GLY A 1038 -18.47 -26.26 -44.88
CA GLY A 1038 -19.65 -25.87 -44.13
C GLY A 1038 -19.74 -24.35 -44.13
N VAL A 1039 -20.87 -23.80 -44.56
CA VAL A 1039 -21.15 -22.36 -44.57
C VAL A 1039 -22.29 -22.11 -43.60
N ARG A 1040 -22.09 -21.19 -42.66
CA ARG A 1040 -23.08 -20.78 -41.69
C ARG A 1040 -23.97 -19.68 -42.27
N LEU A 1041 -25.28 -19.91 -42.24
CA LEU A 1041 -26.33 -18.95 -42.61
C LEU A 1041 -27.38 -18.91 -41.47
N TYR A 1042 -28.24 -17.91 -41.46
CA TYR A 1042 -29.27 -17.73 -40.43
C TYR A 1042 -30.67 -17.99 -40.99
N GLY A 1043 -31.50 -18.68 -40.20
CA GLY A 1043 -32.90 -18.91 -40.57
C GLY A 1043 -33.89 -17.95 -39.93
N ALA A 1044 -35.18 -18.08 -40.30
CA ALA A 1044 -36.27 -17.31 -39.72
C ALA A 1044 -36.40 -17.64 -38.21
N GLY A 1045 -35.76 -16.84 -37.35
CA GLY A 1045 -35.69 -17.03 -35.90
C GLY A 1045 -34.30 -16.94 -35.25
N ASP A 1046 -33.27 -16.45 -35.96
CA ASP A 1046 -31.90 -16.23 -35.47
C ASP A 1046 -31.07 -17.50 -35.15
N ASP A 1047 -31.57 -18.70 -35.46
CA ASP A 1047 -30.81 -19.94 -35.31
C ASP A 1047 -29.83 -20.15 -36.50
N PRO A 1048 -28.54 -20.41 -36.23
CA PRO A 1048 -27.55 -20.63 -37.28
C PRO A 1048 -27.71 -22.02 -37.91
N LEU A 1049 -27.99 -22.06 -39.21
CA LEU A 1049 -27.98 -23.25 -40.05
C LEU A 1049 -26.61 -23.41 -40.69
N TYR A 1050 -26.04 -24.63 -40.63
CA TYR A 1050 -24.80 -24.94 -41.32
C TYR A 1050 -25.09 -25.75 -42.58
N VAL A 1051 -24.79 -25.15 -43.72
CA VAL A 1051 -25.01 -25.75 -45.04
C VAL A 1051 -23.69 -26.24 -45.59
N THR A 1052 -23.61 -27.54 -45.88
CA THR A 1052 -22.40 -28.13 -46.45
C THR A 1052 -22.46 -28.08 -47.97
N VAL A 1053 -21.48 -27.41 -48.57
CA VAL A 1053 -21.32 -27.28 -50.02
C VAL A 1053 -19.97 -27.83 -50.47
N ASN A 1054 -19.84 -28.17 -51.75
CA ASN A 1054 -18.56 -28.56 -52.35
C ASN A 1054 -18.04 -27.49 -53.33
N ASN A 1055 -16.75 -27.55 -53.66
CA ASN A 1055 -16.06 -26.64 -54.57
C ASN A 1055 -16.32 -26.93 -56.06
N GLN A 1056 -17.29 -27.78 -56.39
CA GLN A 1056 -17.78 -27.89 -57.75
C GLN A 1056 -18.71 -26.72 -58.04
N LEU A 1057 -18.18 -25.71 -58.72
CA LEU A 1057 -18.90 -24.49 -59.03
C LEU A 1057 -19.29 -24.47 -60.50
N PRO A 1058 -20.45 -23.90 -60.86
CA PRO A 1058 -20.76 -23.65 -62.25
C PRO A 1058 -19.67 -22.76 -62.86
N GLY A 1059 -19.16 -23.10 -64.05
CA GLY A 1059 -18.05 -22.34 -64.67
C GLY A 1059 -18.30 -20.85 -64.95
N TRP A 1060 -19.51 -20.35 -64.72
CA TRP A 1060 -19.90 -18.94 -64.83
C TRP A 1060 -20.05 -18.23 -63.48
N VAL A 1061 -20.17 -18.96 -62.36
CA VAL A 1061 -20.11 -18.42 -60.98
C VAL A 1061 -18.66 -18.34 -60.48
N ALA A 1062 -17.76 -19.13 -61.08
CA ALA A 1062 -16.34 -19.15 -60.75
C ALA A 1062 -15.67 -17.80 -61.06
N ASN A 1063 -15.83 -16.84 -60.16
CA ASN A 1063 -15.15 -15.56 -60.21
C ASN A 1063 -13.72 -15.73 -59.69
N SER A 1064 -12.93 -16.59 -60.34
CA SER A 1064 -11.53 -16.87 -60.01
C SER A 1064 -10.58 -15.74 -60.44
N SER A 1065 -11.11 -14.58 -60.84
CA SER A 1065 -10.28 -13.46 -61.31
C SER A 1065 -9.42 -12.83 -60.19
N ASN A 1066 -9.71 -13.08 -58.91
CA ASN A 1066 -8.88 -12.68 -57.76
C ASN A 1066 -8.34 -13.85 -56.90
N GLY A 1067 -8.68 -15.10 -57.25
CA GLY A 1067 -8.06 -16.29 -56.64
C GLY A 1067 -8.60 -16.74 -55.27
N SER A 1068 -9.84 -16.41 -54.89
CA SER A 1068 -10.50 -16.87 -53.64
C SER A 1068 -11.86 -17.56 -53.92
N LEU A 1069 -12.36 -18.40 -53.00
CA LEU A 1069 -13.60 -19.19 -53.17
C LEU A 1069 -14.81 -18.70 -52.36
N TRP A 1070 -14.62 -17.85 -51.37
CA TRP A 1070 -15.62 -17.58 -50.33
C TRP A 1070 -16.96 -17.04 -50.88
N VAL A 1071 -16.94 -16.12 -51.87
CA VAL A 1071 -18.17 -15.57 -52.47
C VAL A 1071 -19.00 -16.68 -53.12
N SER A 1072 -18.38 -17.46 -54.00
CA SER A 1072 -19.06 -18.54 -54.74
C SER A 1072 -19.53 -19.70 -53.86
N LEU A 1073 -18.85 -19.94 -52.72
CA LEU A 1073 -19.28 -20.94 -51.75
C LEU A 1073 -20.49 -20.45 -50.94
N ILE A 1074 -20.59 -19.16 -50.61
CA ILE A 1074 -21.78 -18.58 -49.98
C ILE A 1074 -22.98 -18.60 -50.94
N GLU A 1075 -22.80 -18.19 -52.20
CA GLU A 1075 -23.88 -18.25 -53.21
C GLU A 1075 -24.44 -19.68 -53.31
N LYS A 1076 -23.55 -20.68 -53.37
CA LYS A 1076 -23.95 -22.09 -53.40
C LYS A 1076 -24.66 -22.54 -52.12
N ALA A 1077 -24.15 -22.12 -50.96
CA ALA A 1077 -24.72 -22.50 -49.69
C ALA A 1077 -26.09 -21.89 -49.47
N TYR A 1078 -26.32 -20.68 -49.98
CA TYR A 1078 -27.60 -20.01 -49.90
C TYR A 1078 -28.66 -20.71 -50.78
N VAL A 1079 -28.31 -21.20 -51.98
CA VAL A 1079 -29.21 -22.06 -52.78
C VAL A 1079 -29.62 -23.32 -52.02
N GLU A 1080 -28.65 -24.01 -51.41
CA GLU A 1080 -28.91 -25.22 -50.61
C GLU A 1080 -29.69 -24.91 -49.32
N TRP A 1081 -29.54 -23.70 -48.78
CA TRP A 1081 -30.26 -23.19 -47.62
C TRP A 1081 -31.75 -22.92 -47.93
N GLU A 1082 -32.08 -22.29 -49.06
CA GLU A 1082 -33.47 -22.03 -49.48
C GLU A 1082 -34.23 -23.33 -49.74
N VAL A 1083 -33.56 -24.35 -50.28
CA VAL A 1083 -34.13 -25.71 -50.43
C VAL A 1083 -34.49 -26.31 -49.07
N GLN A 1084 -33.58 -26.23 -48.10
CA GLN A 1084 -33.80 -26.81 -46.77
C GLN A 1084 -34.86 -26.05 -45.96
N THR A 1085 -34.97 -24.73 -46.17
CA THR A 1085 -35.83 -23.85 -45.38
C THR A 1085 -37.23 -23.71 -45.96
N TYR A 1086 -37.35 -23.56 -47.29
CA TYR A 1086 -38.62 -23.27 -47.98
C TYR A 1086 -39.08 -24.40 -48.90
N GLY A 1087 -38.30 -25.48 -49.06
CA GLY A 1087 -38.65 -26.61 -49.91
C GLY A 1087 -38.60 -26.29 -51.40
N GLU A 1088 -37.88 -25.23 -51.77
CA GLU A 1088 -37.75 -24.77 -53.15
C GLU A 1088 -36.79 -25.67 -53.96
N ALA A 1089 -36.79 -25.50 -55.29
CA ALA A 1089 -35.95 -26.32 -56.16
C ALA A 1089 -34.46 -25.97 -55.99
N ASN A 1090 -33.58 -26.98 -55.87
CA ASN A 1090 -32.13 -26.80 -55.72
C ASN A 1090 -31.49 -26.30 -57.04
N ASN A 1091 -31.67 -25.01 -57.35
CA ASN A 1091 -31.04 -24.35 -58.50
C ASN A 1091 -30.66 -22.89 -58.18
N TYR A 1092 -29.67 -22.35 -58.90
CA TYR A 1092 -29.25 -20.95 -58.77
C TYR A 1092 -30.26 -19.93 -59.34
N ASP A 1093 -31.28 -20.36 -60.07
CA ASP A 1093 -32.35 -19.46 -60.54
C ASP A 1093 -33.30 -19.10 -59.37
N ALA A 1094 -33.37 -19.93 -58.32
CA ALA A 1094 -34.23 -19.72 -57.15
C ALA A 1094 -33.83 -18.47 -56.36
N ILE A 1095 -32.53 -18.19 -56.29
CA ILE A 1095 -31.97 -17.02 -55.60
C ILE A 1095 -32.02 -15.74 -56.47
N SER A 1096 -32.71 -15.75 -57.62
CA SER A 1096 -32.84 -14.59 -58.50
C SER A 1096 -34.09 -13.77 -58.18
N GLY A 1097 -33.93 -12.46 -57.95
CA GLY A 1097 -35.05 -11.54 -57.73
C GLY A 1097 -35.56 -11.42 -56.29
N GLY A 1098 -34.76 -11.86 -55.31
CA GLY A 1098 -35.03 -11.67 -53.88
C GLY A 1098 -34.88 -10.22 -53.40
N TRP A 1099 -35.30 -9.96 -52.16
CA TRP A 1099 -35.30 -8.62 -51.54
C TRP A 1099 -34.52 -8.61 -50.20
N THR A 1100 -35.17 -8.80 -49.06
CA THR A 1100 -34.49 -8.72 -47.74
C THR A 1100 -33.95 -10.06 -47.24
N GLY A 1101 -34.51 -11.19 -47.68
CA GLY A 1101 -34.20 -12.52 -47.10
C GLY A 1101 -32.73 -12.92 -47.15
N GLY A 1102 -32.01 -12.60 -48.24
CA GLY A 1102 -30.58 -12.89 -48.34
C GLY A 1102 -29.73 -12.08 -47.34
N MET A 1103 -30.13 -10.82 -47.10
CA MET A 1103 -29.45 -9.97 -46.11
C MET A 1103 -29.62 -10.55 -44.71
N GLU A 1104 -30.83 -10.94 -44.34
CA GLU A 1104 -31.15 -11.50 -43.02
C GLU A 1104 -30.47 -12.86 -42.82
N ALA A 1105 -30.39 -13.69 -43.86
CA ALA A 1105 -29.71 -14.98 -43.80
C ALA A 1105 -28.19 -14.88 -43.70
N ILE A 1106 -27.57 -13.85 -44.28
CA ILE A 1106 -26.12 -13.62 -44.21
C ILE A 1106 -25.76 -12.92 -42.90
N SER A 1107 -26.46 -11.83 -42.57
CA SER A 1107 -26.16 -10.98 -41.43
C SER A 1107 -26.79 -11.47 -40.12
N GLY A 1108 -27.80 -12.35 -40.16
CA GLY A 1108 -28.57 -12.73 -38.96
C GLY A 1108 -29.32 -11.56 -38.31
N ARG A 1109 -29.55 -10.45 -39.04
CA ARG A 1109 -30.27 -9.24 -38.57
C ARG A 1109 -31.64 -9.14 -39.24
N ASN A 1110 -32.55 -8.32 -38.71
CA ASN A 1110 -33.86 -8.05 -39.33
C ASN A 1110 -33.80 -6.80 -40.20
N SER A 1111 -34.43 -6.79 -41.37
CA SER A 1111 -34.37 -5.65 -42.30
C SER A 1111 -35.66 -4.81 -42.31
N GLN A 1112 -35.52 -3.48 -42.38
CA GLN A 1112 -36.62 -2.54 -42.62
C GLN A 1112 -36.40 -1.76 -43.92
N SER A 1113 -37.46 -1.63 -44.73
CA SER A 1113 -37.44 -0.89 -46.00
C SER A 1113 -38.14 0.47 -45.86
N TYR A 1114 -37.50 1.52 -46.38
CA TYR A 1114 -37.99 2.89 -46.45
C TYR A 1114 -38.20 3.29 -47.91
N SER A 1115 -39.46 3.23 -48.37
CA SER A 1115 -39.85 3.60 -49.74
C SER A 1115 -40.04 5.11 -49.90
N VAL A 1116 -39.65 5.64 -51.06
CA VAL A 1116 -39.61 7.11 -51.31
C VAL A 1116 -40.93 7.69 -51.85
N ASN A 1117 -41.96 6.89 -52.02
CA ASN A 1117 -43.12 7.20 -52.87
C ASN A 1117 -44.30 7.95 -52.20
N SER A 1118 -44.20 8.41 -50.93
CA SER A 1118 -45.36 9.00 -50.22
C SER A 1118 -45.14 10.34 -49.48
N THR A 1119 -43.98 10.99 -49.60
CA THR A 1119 -43.65 12.23 -48.85
C THR A 1119 -43.01 13.30 -49.76
N THR A 1120 -43.02 14.58 -49.36
CA THR A 1120 -42.33 15.65 -50.13
C THR A 1120 -40.80 15.50 -50.00
N LEU A 1121 -40.04 15.88 -51.03
CA LEU A 1121 -38.57 15.82 -51.04
C LEU A 1121 -37.95 16.33 -49.73
N SER A 1122 -38.38 17.48 -49.22
CA SER A 1122 -37.88 18.05 -47.95
C SER A 1122 -38.16 17.19 -46.71
N ALA A 1123 -39.33 16.55 -46.64
CA ALA A 1123 -39.72 15.70 -45.51
C ALA A 1123 -38.99 14.35 -45.57
N TRP A 1124 -38.86 13.80 -46.78
CA TRP A 1124 -38.12 12.58 -47.03
C TRP A 1124 -36.62 12.76 -46.72
N THR A 1125 -35.99 13.80 -47.27
CA THR A 1125 -34.57 14.10 -47.05
C THR A 1125 -34.27 14.41 -45.59
N THR A 1126 -35.20 14.93 -44.79
CA THR A 1126 -34.92 15.17 -43.35
C THR A 1126 -35.05 13.89 -42.53
N SER A 1127 -36.10 13.09 -42.75
CA SER A 1127 -36.36 11.88 -41.95
C SER A 1127 -35.45 10.71 -42.36
N VAL A 1128 -35.33 10.43 -43.66
CA VAL A 1128 -34.60 9.26 -44.15
C VAL A 1128 -33.09 9.48 -44.08
N LYS A 1129 -32.59 10.69 -44.38
CA LYS A 1129 -31.18 11.02 -44.18
C LYS A 1129 -30.76 10.84 -42.73
N SER A 1130 -31.55 11.32 -41.77
CA SER A 1130 -31.24 11.11 -40.35
C SER A 1130 -31.18 9.63 -39.97
N THR A 1131 -32.13 8.81 -40.46
CA THR A 1131 -32.14 7.36 -40.19
C THR A 1131 -30.95 6.66 -40.83
N VAL A 1132 -30.65 6.94 -42.09
CA VAL A 1132 -29.53 6.33 -42.83
C VAL A 1132 -28.18 6.73 -42.23
N LEU A 1133 -27.97 8.01 -41.92
CA LEU A 1133 -26.73 8.47 -41.27
C LEU A 1133 -26.59 7.90 -39.86
N SER A 1134 -27.70 7.74 -39.13
CA SER A 1134 -27.68 7.06 -37.83
C SER A 1134 -27.38 5.57 -37.96
N ALA A 1135 -27.89 4.90 -38.99
CA ALA A 1135 -27.62 3.50 -39.27
C ALA A 1135 -26.14 3.27 -39.62
N LEU A 1136 -25.61 4.05 -40.58
CA LEU A 1136 -24.18 4.03 -40.94
C LEU A 1136 -23.30 4.35 -39.72
N GLY A 1137 -23.66 5.37 -38.94
CA GLY A 1137 -22.93 5.75 -37.72
C GLY A 1137 -23.01 4.73 -36.57
N SER A 1138 -23.94 3.78 -36.63
CA SER A 1138 -24.09 2.69 -35.64
C SER A 1138 -23.60 1.33 -36.15
N GLY A 1139 -23.00 1.27 -37.36
CA GLY A 1139 -22.52 0.03 -37.95
C GLY A 1139 -23.63 -0.89 -38.46
N GLN A 1140 -24.81 -0.36 -38.76
CA GLN A 1140 -25.88 -1.08 -39.46
C GLN A 1140 -25.62 -1.07 -40.96
N GLU A 1141 -25.87 -2.22 -41.60
CA GLU A 1141 -25.78 -2.37 -43.07
C GLU A 1141 -26.94 -1.62 -43.73
N VAL A 1142 -26.63 -0.88 -44.79
CA VAL A 1142 -27.60 -0.09 -45.55
C VAL A 1142 -27.46 -0.41 -47.03
N MET A 1143 -28.56 -0.82 -47.65
CA MET A 1143 -28.61 -1.10 -49.07
C MET A 1143 -29.61 -0.21 -49.79
N TYR A 1144 -29.33 0.03 -51.06
CA TYR A 1144 -30.09 0.90 -51.92
C TYR A 1144 -30.62 0.14 -53.13
N ALA A 1145 -31.93 0.13 -53.33
CA ALA A 1145 -32.57 -0.46 -54.51
C ALA A 1145 -32.99 0.63 -55.49
N SER A 1146 -32.44 0.59 -56.71
CA SER A 1146 -32.78 1.56 -57.77
C SER A 1146 -33.95 1.09 -58.62
N PHE A 1147 -34.88 2.00 -58.95
CA PHE A 1147 -35.99 1.72 -59.89
C PHE A 1147 -35.94 2.56 -61.17
N ALA A 1148 -35.04 3.54 -61.29
CA ALA A 1148 -34.88 4.38 -62.49
C ALA A 1148 -33.40 4.70 -62.80
N ASN A 1149 -33.03 4.75 -64.09
CA ASN A 1149 -31.66 5.05 -64.52
C ASN A 1149 -31.36 6.57 -64.39
N LEU A 1150 -30.53 6.95 -63.41
CA LEU A 1150 -29.97 8.31 -63.28
C LEU A 1150 -28.48 8.30 -63.68
N ALA A 1151 -27.95 9.46 -64.10
CA ALA A 1151 -26.53 9.62 -64.43
C ALA A 1151 -25.77 10.19 -63.23
N ASP A 1152 -24.55 9.73 -63.00
CA ASP A 1152 -23.62 10.29 -62.01
C ASP A 1152 -23.19 11.71 -62.45
N PRO A 1153 -23.37 12.74 -61.59
CA PRO A 1153 -23.08 14.13 -61.93
C PRO A 1153 -21.58 14.45 -62.02
N ASP A 1154 -20.73 13.72 -61.30
CA ASP A 1154 -19.28 13.97 -61.22
C ASP A 1154 -18.52 13.23 -62.33
N ASN A 1155 -19.07 12.09 -62.77
CA ASN A 1155 -18.35 11.12 -63.62
C ASN A 1155 -18.95 10.97 -65.03
N GLY A 1156 -20.21 11.38 -65.21
CA GLY A 1156 -20.96 11.22 -66.47
C GLY A 1156 -21.25 9.77 -66.87
N LYS A 1157 -20.95 8.79 -66.01
CA LYS A 1157 -21.22 7.37 -66.25
C LYS A 1157 -22.65 7.00 -65.83
N THR A 1158 -23.29 6.13 -66.61
CA THR A 1158 -24.68 5.66 -66.38
C THR A 1158 -24.68 4.21 -65.91
N ASP A 1159 -24.29 3.97 -64.66
CA ASP A 1159 -24.19 2.62 -64.08
C ASP A 1159 -25.26 2.33 -63.01
N LEU A 1160 -26.23 3.22 -62.83
CA LEU A 1160 -27.46 2.90 -62.10
C LEU A 1160 -28.35 2.00 -62.96
N VAL A 1161 -28.48 0.77 -62.53
CA VAL A 1161 -29.27 -0.28 -63.18
C VAL A 1161 -30.65 -0.30 -62.52
N SER A 1162 -31.71 -0.09 -63.29
CA SER A 1162 -33.09 -0.25 -62.80
C SER A 1162 -33.37 -1.69 -62.38
N GLY A 1163 -34.01 -1.87 -61.22
CA GLY A 1163 -34.33 -3.19 -60.65
C GLY A 1163 -33.14 -3.88 -59.98
N HIS A 1164 -32.09 -3.13 -59.62
CA HIS A 1164 -30.82 -3.65 -59.10
C HIS A 1164 -30.50 -3.06 -57.72
N MET A 1165 -29.79 -3.84 -56.89
CA MET A 1165 -29.42 -3.46 -55.53
C MET A 1165 -27.94 -3.05 -55.45
N PHE A 1166 -27.69 -1.99 -54.69
CA PHE A 1166 -26.37 -1.40 -54.44
C PHE A 1166 -26.10 -1.38 -52.94
N ALA A 1167 -24.84 -1.57 -52.58
CA ALA A 1167 -24.35 -1.44 -51.21
C ALA A 1167 -24.04 0.03 -50.90
N VAL A 1168 -24.35 0.51 -49.70
CA VAL A 1168 -24.02 1.87 -49.26
C VAL A 1168 -22.78 1.79 -48.36
N LEU A 1169 -21.62 2.14 -48.92
CA LEU A 1169 -20.33 2.06 -48.23
C LEU A 1169 -20.12 3.19 -47.21
N GLY A 1170 -20.84 4.30 -47.35
CA GLY A 1170 -20.66 5.45 -46.46
C GLY A 1170 -21.31 6.73 -46.96
N TYR A 1171 -20.96 7.84 -46.31
CA TYR A 1171 -21.49 9.17 -46.60
C TYR A 1171 -20.37 10.21 -46.63
N ASP A 1172 -20.25 10.92 -47.75
CA ASP A 1172 -19.38 12.09 -47.86
C ASP A 1172 -20.13 13.34 -47.39
N SER A 1173 -19.83 13.74 -46.15
CA SER A 1173 -20.42 14.94 -45.55
C SER A 1173 -20.03 16.26 -46.22
N ALA A 1174 -18.93 16.30 -46.98
CA ALA A 1174 -18.48 17.51 -47.66
C ALA A 1174 -19.27 17.78 -48.94
N LYS A 1175 -19.74 16.71 -49.61
CA LYS A 1175 -20.58 16.79 -50.82
C LYS A 1175 -22.07 16.57 -50.56
N ASP A 1176 -22.44 16.06 -49.39
CA ASP A 1176 -23.79 15.62 -49.05
C ASP A 1176 -24.28 14.45 -49.93
N GLU A 1177 -23.40 13.45 -50.11
CA GLU A 1177 -23.60 12.32 -51.01
C GLU A 1177 -23.37 10.98 -50.30
N LEU A 1178 -24.16 9.96 -50.66
CA LEU A 1178 -23.91 8.57 -50.28
C LEU A 1178 -22.93 7.93 -51.25
N ILE A 1179 -21.94 7.23 -50.70
CA ILE A 1179 -20.98 6.43 -51.45
C ILE A 1179 -21.59 5.05 -51.66
N LEU A 1180 -21.83 4.69 -52.92
CA LEU A 1180 -22.53 3.47 -53.32
C LEU A 1180 -21.58 2.55 -54.07
N ARG A 1181 -21.77 1.24 -53.92
CA ARG A 1181 -21.05 0.23 -54.70
C ARG A 1181 -22.00 -0.69 -55.45
N ASN A 1182 -21.77 -0.81 -56.75
CA ASN A 1182 -22.45 -1.78 -57.61
C ASN A 1182 -21.81 -3.18 -57.43
N PRO A 1183 -22.58 -4.22 -57.04
CA PRO A 1183 -22.10 -5.59 -56.95
C PRO A 1183 -21.63 -6.20 -58.27
N TRP A 1184 -21.96 -5.62 -59.42
CA TRP A 1184 -21.37 -6.00 -60.72
C TRP A 1184 -19.87 -5.64 -60.80
N GLY A 1185 -19.41 -4.72 -59.95
CA GLY A 1185 -18.13 -4.04 -60.08
C GLY A 1185 -18.16 -3.03 -61.23
N SER A 1186 -17.18 -3.09 -62.13
CA SER A 1186 -17.15 -2.27 -63.35
C SER A 1186 -18.11 -2.79 -64.42
N ALA A 1187 -19.05 -1.96 -64.87
CA ALA A 1187 -19.87 -2.22 -66.06
C ALA A 1187 -19.06 -2.08 -67.37
N GLY A 1188 -18.00 -2.88 -67.53
CA GLY A 1188 -17.23 -2.99 -68.78
C GLY A 1188 -15.95 -2.15 -68.90
N ASP A 1189 -15.65 -1.27 -67.95
CA ASP A 1189 -14.39 -0.48 -67.94
C ASP A 1189 -13.32 -1.08 -67.01
N ALA A 1190 -12.22 -1.56 -67.57
CA ALA A 1190 -11.07 -2.09 -66.83
C ALA A 1190 -10.30 -0.96 -66.11
N GLY A 1191 -10.75 -0.60 -64.91
CA GLY A 1191 -10.07 0.38 -64.05
C GLY A 1191 -10.96 1.05 -63.02
N TRP A 1192 -12.28 0.98 -63.17
CA TRP A 1192 -13.24 1.46 -62.18
C TRP A 1192 -13.71 0.29 -61.28
N ASN A 1193 -13.99 0.51 -60.00
CA ASN A 1193 -14.33 -0.56 -59.05
C ASN A 1193 -15.84 -0.68 -58.75
N GLY A 1194 -16.68 0.07 -59.46
CA GLY A 1194 -18.13 0.07 -59.24
C GLY A 1194 -18.61 1.07 -58.19
N VAL A 1195 -17.74 1.96 -57.69
CA VAL A 1195 -18.06 2.92 -56.62
C VAL A 1195 -18.37 4.31 -57.20
N PHE A 1196 -19.48 4.90 -56.78
CA PHE A 1196 -19.94 6.24 -57.19
C PHE A 1196 -20.75 6.92 -56.08
N ASP A 1197 -20.97 8.22 -56.22
CA ASP A 1197 -21.61 9.06 -55.20
C ASP A 1197 -22.99 9.55 -55.67
N LEU A 1198 -24.00 9.60 -54.79
CA LEU A 1198 -25.32 10.19 -55.09
C LEU A 1198 -25.82 11.10 -53.96
N THR A 1199 -26.33 12.27 -54.32
CA THR A 1199 -27.03 13.15 -53.38
C THR A 1199 -28.38 12.56 -52.96
N PHE A 1200 -28.88 12.93 -51.77
CA PHE A 1200 -30.22 12.54 -51.34
C PHE A 1200 -31.33 13.02 -52.30
N GLU A 1201 -31.15 14.15 -52.97
CA GLU A 1201 -32.11 14.62 -53.98
C GLU A 1201 -32.17 13.70 -55.20
N GLN A 1202 -31.01 13.18 -55.64
CA GLN A 1202 -30.95 12.21 -56.73
C GLN A 1202 -31.57 10.87 -56.31
N LEU A 1203 -31.30 10.39 -55.10
CA LEU A 1203 -31.92 9.18 -54.55
C LEU A 1203 -33.46 9.30 -54.55
N TYR A 1204 -33.99 10.47 -54.17
CA TYR A 1204 -35.43 10.72 -54.23
C TYR A 1204 -35.99 10.65 -55.65
N GLN A 1205 -35.28 11.21 -56.64
CA GLN A 1205 -35.69 11.21 -58.04
C GLN A 1205 -35.74 9.81 -58.66
N SER A 1206 -34.90 8.88 -58.18
CA SER A 1206 -34.88 7.48 -58.66
C SER A 1206 -36.07 6.62 -58.19
N SER A 1207 -36.99 7.18 -57.40
CA SER A 1207 -38.16 6.46 -56.85
C SER A 1207 -37.78 5.17 -56.11
N CYS A 1208 -36.66 5.21 -55.39
CA CYS A 1208 -35.97 4.06 -54.82
C CYS A 1208 -36.65 3.46 -53.55
N SER A 1209 -36.03 2.43 -53.00
CA SER A 1209 -36.22 2.00 -51.59
C SER A 1209 -34.85 1.86 -50.93
N LEU A 1210 -34.69 2.38 -49.71
CA LEU A 1210 -33.51 2.15 -48.87
C LEU A 1210 -33.84 1.09 -47.84
N ILE A 1211 -32.97 0.10 -47.68
CA ILE A 1211 -33.14 -1.01 -46.74
C ILE A 1211 -32.07 -0.85 -45.66
N VAL A 1212 -32.50 -0.82 -44.41
CA VAL A 1212 -31.61 -0.70 -43.24
C VAL A 1212 -31.78 -1.95 -42.38
N THR A 1213 -30.68 -2.57 -42.01
CA THR A 1213 -30.69 -3.69 -41.05
C THR A 1213 -30.83 -3.17 -39.62
N THR A 1214 -31.59 -3.88 -38.81
CA THR A 1214 -31.85 -3.59 -37.39
C THR A 1214 -31.42 -4.79 -36.56
N GLU A 1215 -30.77 -4.54 -35.42
CA GLU A 1215 -30.29 -5.62 -34.55
C GLU A 1215 -31.46 -6.43 -33.97
N GLY A 1216 -31.67 -7.65 -34.46
CA GLY A 1216 -32.39 -8.71 -33.76
C GLY A 1216 -31.41 -9.47 -32.87
N SER A 1217 -31.12 -8.95 -31.67
CA SER A 1217 -30.03 -9.40 -30.78
C SER A 1217 -28.61 -9.19 -31.38
N PRO A 1218 -27.63 -8.67 -30.61
CA PRO A 1218 -26.45 -8.08 -31.23
C PRO A 1218 -25.42 -9.13 -31.64
N ILE A 1219 -25.08 -9.15 -32.93
CA ILE A 1219 -23.77 -9.64 -33.40
C ILE A 1219 -22.62 -8.84 -32.76
N GLY A 1220 -22.89 -7.62 -32.27
CA GLY A 1220 -21.99 -6.87 -31.40
C GLY A 1220 -21.73 -7.48 -30.00
N ALA A 1221 -22.49 -8.48 -29.56
CA ALA A 1221 -22.21 -9.20 -28.30
C ALA A 1221 -21.20 -10.35 -28.45
N ILE A 1222 -20.78 -10.66 -29.68
CA ILE A 1222 -19.74 -11.67 -29.94
C ILE A 1222 -18.33 -11.04 -29.93
N ASP A 1223 -18.19 -9.76 -30.24
CA ASP A 1223 -16.91 -9.05 -30.17
C ASP A 1223 -16.44 -8.83 -28.72
N ALA A 1224 -17.37 -8.67 -27.77
CA ALA A 1224 -17.08 -8.67 -26.33
C ALA A 1224 -16.66 -10.04 -25.78
N LYS A 1225 -16.90 -11.13 -26.54
CA LYS A 1225 -16.57 -12.49 -26.13
C LYS A 1225 -15.21 -12.98 -26.66
N TYR A 1226 -14.64 -12.34 -27.69
CA TYR A 1226 -13.44 -12.86 -28.36
C TYR A 1226 -12.37 -11.83 -28.81
N ASN A 1227 -12.51 -10.52 -28.58
CA ASN A 1227 -11.50 -9.54 -29.01
C ASN A 1227 -10.49 -9.15 -27.91
N VAL A 1228 -9.32 -9.80 -27.93
CA VAL A 1228 -8.20 -9.54 -26.99
C VAL A 1228 -7.34 -8.33 -27.43
N ASN A 1229 -7.55 -7.72 -28.61
CA ASN A 1229 -6.57 -6.78 -29.17
C ASN A 1229 -6.95 -5.28 -29.16
N ALA A 1230 -8.23 -4.88 -29.15
CA ALA A 1230 -8.58 -3.46 -29.19
C ALA A 1230 -8.41 -2.73 -27.83
N SER A 1231 -8.69 -3.43 -26.73
CA SER A 1231 -8.57 -2.88 -25.36
C SER A 1231 -7.12 -2.66 -24.92
N VAL A 1232 -6.15 -3.34 -25.56
CA VAL A 1232 -4.71 -3.18 -25.30
C VAL A 1232 -4.15 -1.97 -26.07
N GLY A 1233 -4.63 -1.72 -27.28
CA GLY A 1233 -4.20 -0.58 -28.12
C GLY A 1233 -4.65 0.78 -27.58
N GLN A 1234 -5.87 0.89 -27.05
CA GLN A 1234 -6.35 2.14 -26.44
C GLN A 1234 -5.71 2.43 -25.08
N LEU A 1235 -5.34 1.38 -24.32
CA LEU A 1235 -4.56 1.55 -23.09
C LEU A 1235 -3.12 2.02 -23.39
N LEU A 1236 -2.49 1.48 -24.44
CA LEU A 1236 -1.15 1.89 -24.90
C LEU A 1236 -1.12 3.33 -25.44
N GLN A 1237 -2.19 3.80 -26.10
CA GLN A 1237 -2.29 5.19 -26.57
C GLN A 1237 -2.57 6.20 -25.45
N ALA A 1238 -3.31 5.81 -24.41
CA ALA A 1238 -3.48 6.63 -23.20
C ALA A 1238 -2.19 6.70 -22.34
N MET A 1239 -1.35 5.66 -22.40
CA MET A 1239 -0.03 5.64 -21.74
C MET A 1239 1.08 6.34 -22.54
N ALA A 1240 0.93 6.48 -23.86
CA ALA A 1240 1.93 7.11 -24.73
C ALA A 1240 1.86 8.65 -24.76
N SER A 1241 0.76 9.26 -24.33
CA SER A 1241 0.59 10.73 -24.35
C SER A 1241 1.05 11.46 -23.08
N ASP A 1242 1.49 10.73 -22.04
CA ASP A 1242 1.98 11.32 -20.79
C ASP A 1242 3.48 11.06 -20.56
N THR A 1243 4.29 11.49 -21.53
CA THR A 1243 5.75 11.56 -21.40
C THR A 1243 6.21 13.01 -21.35
N GLY A 1244 5.81 13.76 -20.30
CA GLY A 1244 6.37 15.09 -20.15
C GLY A 1244 5.88 15.93 -18.98
N SER A 1245 6.74 16.03 -17.97
CA SER A 1245 6.82 17.08 -16.93
C SER A 1245 5.89 16.94 -15.72
N GLY A 1246 6.53 16.94 -14.55
CA GLY A 1246 5.89 16.70 -13.26
C GLY A 1246 5.00 17.84 -12.78
N GLY A 1247 4.07 17.47 -11.90
CA GLY A 1247 3.41 18.38 -10.98
C GLY A 1247 1.93 18.63 -11.25
N ALA A 1248 1.11 18.17 -10.29
CA ALA A 1248 -0.27 18.56 -9.97
C ALA A 1248 -1.42 17.97 -10.80
N SER A 1249 -2.16 17.03 -10.18
CA SER A 1249 -3.64 16.99 -10.22
C SER A 1249 -4.22 16.02 -9.17
N THR A 1250 -4.02 16.31 -7.89
CA THR A 1250 -4.96 15.89 -6.84
C THR A 1250 -6.26 16.67 -7.00
N SER A 1251 -7.18 16.27 -7.91
CA SER A 1251 -8.43 17.03 -8.08
C SER A 1251 -9.59 16.31 -8.79
N LEU A 1252 -9.63 14.98 -8.91
CA LEU A 1252 -10.86 14.29 -9.36
C LEU A 1252 -10.91 12.89 -8.75
N LEU A 1253 -11.47 12.82 -7.53
CA LEU A 1253 -12.39 11.78 -7.03
C LEU A 1253 -12.41 11.83 -5.49
N GLY A 1254 -13.51 12.35 -4.95
CA GLY A 1254 -13.81 12.39 -3.53
C GLY A 1254 -14.23 11.02 -2.99
N ALA A 1255 -14.02 10.88 -1.68
CA ALA A 1255 -14.27 9.72 -0.86
C ALA A 1255 -15.67 9.08 -1.02
N ASN A 1256 -15.68 7.79 -1.37
CA ASN A 1256 -16.49 6.66 -0.83
C ASN A 1256 -16.86 5.67 -1.94
N SER A 1257 -16.00 4.69 -2.19
CA SER A 1257 -16.42 3.32 -2.52
C SER A 1257 -15.26 2.35 -2.32
N THR A 1258 -15.55 1.26 -1.64
CA THR A 1258 -14.66 0.18 -1.23
C THR A 1258 -14.59 -0.92 -2.30
N ASP A 1259 -13.97 -0.64 -3.44
CA ASP A 1259 -13.75 -1.66 -4.48
C ASP A 1259 -12.32 -1.59 -5.03
N ASN A 1260 -11.51 -2.58 -4.64
CA ASN A 1260 -10.07 -2.63 -4.86
C ASN A 1260 -9.67 -3.57 -6.03
N THR A 1261 -10.54 -3.76 -7.02
CA THR A 1261 -10.37 -4.75 -8.10
C THR A 1261 -9.65 -4.22 -9.35
N ARG A 1262 -8.97 -3.06 -9.29
CA ARG A 1262 -8.38 -2.43 -10.49
C ARG A 1262 -6.91 -2.04 -10.42
N LEU A 1263 -6.13 -2.61 -9.49
CA LEU A 1263 -4.71 -2.24 -9.32
C LEU A 1263 -3.69 -3.36 -9.61
N THR A 1264 -4.10 -4.48 -10.20
CA THR A 1264 -3.19 -5.63 -10.44
C THR A 1264 -3.27 -6.15 -11.88
N LEU A 1265 -3.14 -5.27 -12.88
CA LEU A 1265 -2.90 -5.68 -14.26
C LEU A 1265 -1.81 -4.84 -14.96
N VAL A 1266 -0.89 -4.25 -14.18
CA VAL A 1266 0.14 -3.32 -14.68
C VAL A 1266 1.58 -3.85 -14.48
N ALA A 1267 1.77 -5.07 -13.97
CA ALA A 1267 3.11 -5.65 -13.74
C ALA A 1267 3.42 -6.94 -14.53
N ALA A 1268 2.55 -7.42 -15.41
CA ALA A 1268 2.73 -8.69 -16.13
C ALA A 1268 2.83 -8.58 -17.66
N VAL A 1269 3.00 -7.36 -18.21
CA VAL A 1269 3.34 -7.15 -19.63
C VAL A 1269 4.54 -6.18 -19.72
N ALA A 1270 5.63 -6.59 -19.09
CA ALA A 1270 6.99 -6.13 -19.41
C ALA A 1270 7.78 -7.34 -19.91
#